data_AF-Q4E2S1-F1
#
_entry.id   AF-Q4E2S1-F1
#
_cell.length_a   1.000
_cell.length_b   1.000
_cell.length_c   1.000
_cell.angle_alpha   90.00
_cell.angle_beta   90.00
_cell.angle_gamma   90.00
#
_symmetry.space_group_name_H-M   'P 1'
#
loop_
_entity.id
_entity.type
_entity.pdbx_description
1 polymer ?
#
loop_
_entity_poly.entity_id
_entity_poly.type
_entity_poly.pdbx_seq_one_letter_code
_entity_poly.pdbx_strand_id
1 'polypeptide(L)'
;MKQHVFVIRSSYAALIYAIIVGTGILFTLFVGIWKHHDELLYTHCRVPEYWPSISTLTGDFQPERQIWRAAFVLCTPFRLGVTISLLLVFWQRACGGMSELSSMRRSPISLVRSSAFLTLAIFSFDITRLLGALTWTMISSIENLDRHNVGFAFYVFLSFLVQVVIDIVVRRNAHNPEIYASSDDYRLSSYWKRVFLIGQTTGALSHVIFYVRHINTCAPGAYSLSTMSEWFFAACNICFDATLWFELKKTSWAFGMTPGKCKELASKIVQDPVGEASSGSEQRPGEYHTSHEVKFFPEDDKPEDDVKIHEFTFCCAPSSTTMWLVDTYWAYLFWEMTVHVVEHMYFMPLVAMSISWELFGGFAYCSPVLLKFAAFRRWALGSAPFIKSSLVGGKGNSQQHVPMYLFFYLVASLSHVHVQVKNGERLKLLMTMIGPFFLSLAIFCRYLYPSSFVRDTSDDNCRMLYSFPLGLVVSMLVRILYISQDPVFTDAMYAGLFGIIFGITCTTILYRYVMFSEVDSSQREPELTYANNGNQQRHVHFSRTPQTNAMATLALAYKPFSPAILGLLFGFLGTVSLTFFSCANYIPRLLAIDPYPANLMVALSFFLGLYYSQDILPVVSNRKQGWLLWGRLGFCLLGGCLTMLFGTRQTNRSYELSHEHYPTTMKSLKEHVDIRFWAVEEDFSGNKYIAFCGGIVMTLCIGVLYPLIVELVFVHQRARRLLNVAPGKTEDSHEPHALPATRVTSFELVWALTSIVFLLLFALCISYPFVPMAWLVRERSVSLHLGTVAGMFFLALYLSRRVGNAVSVAGKDFYEMKRQRRIPLMIVLFLCFAVFSIVIGRFALEPNNRSIPYGKDAARRFSREVVHVHEAITRLKTQRNVITDPLLKKYEVKFHEEHYGTQLKYLKEAVMEGDSNNSKLIEYIPEEKHRILLSLLSFEERVEVWEAALEMTFFSGMIWTVHFALDNTNTDSLTRMVKQADLTGAGVIGLLESDSMHLANGNRDIVEFLSYHLGYRYTSYGPTALDNTYGCALISKYPILNVRRYITPSPQGELSCLIHAELDVFGITIHTYVDHFGNTEHWGDGLLQSQFLGRLVLRNPGPSVFLGYIVSYPGNPERYEYYASQTKPGFLRDTALELYRNHSWYRMQERGGYDEPVPTRTTPPPGEPLDFNVDWKMEHVGHLERGMVPDPAFRRTPEGKDRRYFKFNDTQRVTTYHPRFEFIDRYCQYIFYKTGATKDERPEDAPKLQPLQLYLYDWWRVLEGEAASLSDTEIQVVQLGFKLRE
;
A
#
# COMPACT_ATOMS: atom_id res chain seq x y z
N MET A 1 -17.57 38.35 -12.83
CA MET A 1 -17.22 37.24 -11.90
C MET A 1 -15.80 37.56 -11.50
N LYS A 2 -15.58 38.11 -10.29
CA LYS A 2 -14.29 38.72 -9.95
C LYS A 2 -13.16 37.71 -10.17
N GLN A 3 -12.23 38.03 -11.06
CA GLN A 3 -11.10 37.17 -11.40
C GLN A 3 -10.07 37.27 -10.27
N HIS A 4 -9.81 36.17 -9.58
CA HIS A 4 -8.83 36.12 -8.49
C HIS A 4 -7.44 35.80 -9.03
N VAL A 5 -6.45 36.55 -8.57
CA VAL A 5 -5.07 36.48 -9.05
C VAL A 5 -4.16 36.27 -7.87
N PHE A 6 -3.38 35.19 -7.84
CA PHE A 6 -2.42 34.95 -6.75
C PHE A 6 -1.02 35.38 -7.21
N VAL A 7 -0.39 36.27 -6.45
CA VAL A 7 0.92 36.84 -6.75
C VAL A 7 1.92 36.36 -5.69
N ILE A 8 2.91 35.56 -6.09
CA ILE A 8 4.00 35.10 -5.22
C ILE A 8 5.28 35.77 -5.69
N ARG A 9 6.01 36.49 -4.82
CA ARG A 9 7.31 37.05 -5.23
C ARG A 9 8.28 35.90 -5.55
N SER A 10 8.87 35.95 -6.74
CA SER A 10 9.72 34.88 -7.26
C SER A 10 10.99 34.72 -6.44
N SER A 11 11.45 35.77 -5.74
CA SER A 11 12.59 35.70 -4.84
C SER A 11 12.38 34.68 -3.72
N TYR A 12 11.19 34.59 -3.11
CA TYR A 12 10.91 33.62 -2.05
C TYR A 12 11.08 32.18 -2.50
N ALA A 13 10.87 31.86 -3.78
CA ALA A 13 11.07 30.50 -4.27
C ALA A 13 12.51 30.01 -4.10
N ALA A 14 13.51 30.90 -4.25
CA ALA A 14 14.92 30.55 -4.05
C ALA A 14 15.21 30.23 -2.57
N LEU A 15 14.65 31.00 -1.64
CA LEU A 15 14.82 30.75 -0.21
C LEU A 15 14.05 29.51 0.25
N ILE A 16 12.81 29.33 -0.22
CA ILE A 16 12.00 28.14 0.10
C ILE A 16 12.71 26.87 -0.38
N TYR A 17 13.24 26.88 -1.61
CA TYR A 17 14.09 25.80 -2.11
C TYR A 17 15.25 25.51 -1.15
N ALA A 18 16.04 26.53 -0.80
CA ALA A 18 17.22 26.37 0.04
C ALA A 18 16.87 25.86 1.45
N ILE A 19 15.77 26.35 2.03
CA ILE A 19 15.26 25.91 3.33
C ILE A 19 14.82 24.44 3.26
N ILE A 20 14.05 24.04 2.25
CA ILE A 20 13.58 22.65 2.11
C ILE A 20 14.77 21.70 1.96
N VAL A 21 15.71 22.02 1.07
CA VAL A 21 16.88 21.15 0.84
C VAL A 21 17.79 21.11 2.07
N GLY A 22 18.09 22.26 2.67
CA GLY A 22 18.95 22.36 3.85
C GLY A 22 18.35 21.67 5.07
N THR A 23 17.06 21.87 5.33
CA THR A 23 16.38 21.16 6.43
C THR A 23 16.24 19.68 6.14
N GLY A 24 15.98 19.30 4.89
CA GLY A 24 15.92 17.90 4.46
C GLY A 24 17.22 17.16 4.75
N ILE A 25 18.37 17.69 4.31
CA ILE A 25 19.67 17.02 4.49
C ILE A 25 20.17 17.03 5.95
N LEU A 26 19.84 18.07 6.72
CA LEU A 26 20.16 18.10 8.15
C LEU A 26 19.29 17.12 8.93
N PHE A 27 18.03 16.97 8.54
CA PHE A 27 17.13 16.03 9.18
C PHE A 27 17.52 14.59 8.86
N THR A 28 17.93 14.29 7.63
CA THR A 28 18.52 12.97 7.33
C THR A 28 19.76 12.70 8.15
N LEU A 29 20.65 13.68 8.32
CA LEU A 29 21.87 13.52 9.13
C LEU A 29 21.55 13.20 10.58
N PHE A 30 20.62 13.95 11.17
CA PHE A 30 20.19 13.72 12.55
C PHE A 30 19.63 12.31 12.73
N VAL A 31 18.75 11.87 11.82
CA VAL A 31 18.15 10.54 11.89
C VAL A 31 19.18 9.44 11.64
N GLY A 32 20.08 9.64 10.68
CA GLY A 32 21.15 8.70 10.36
C GLY A 32 22.11 8.47 11.52
N ILE A 33 22.60 9.55 12.14
CA ILE A 33 23.46 9.44 13.33
C ILE A 33 22.71 8.78 14.49
N TRP A 34 21.39 8.97 14.60
CA TRP A 34 20.62 8.38 15.69
C TRP A 34 20.36 6.88 15.49
N LYS A 35 20.08 6.43 14.26
CA LYS A 35 19.68 5.04 13.97
C LYS A 35 20.79 4.15 13.43
N HIS A 36 21.67 4.68 12.57
CA HIS A 36 22.60 3.90 11.76
C HIS A 36 24.04 4.40 11.91
N HIS A 37 24.43 4.81 13.13
CA HIS A 37 25.72 5.46 13.38
C HIS A 37 26.90 4.62 12.90
N ASP A 38 26.94 3.35 13.28
CA ASP A 38 28.06 2.45 13.00
C ASP A 38 28.06 2.02 11.52
N GLU A 39 26.87 1.81 10.95
CA GLU A 39 26.69 1.38 9.56
C GLU A 39 27.03 2.49 8.57
N LEU A 40 26.71 3.75 8.89
CA LEU A 40 27.03 4.91 8.05
C LEU A 40 28.53 5.21 7.98
N LEU A 41 29.30 4.76 8.98
CA LEU A 41 30.75 4.93 9.07
C LEU A 41 31.52 3.69 8.56
N TYR A 42 30.81 2.63 8.18
CA TYR A 42 31.42 1.40 7.72
C TYR A 42 32.02 1.55 6.31
N THR A 43 33.30 1.23 6.16
CA THR A 43 34.02 1.26 4.88
C THR A 43 34.74 -0.06 4.60
N HIS A 44 35.06 -0.31 3.32
CA HIS A 44 35.79 -1.51 2.90
C HIS A 44 37.20 -1.61 3.52
N CYS A 45 37.83 -0.48 3.86
CA CYS A 45 39.12 -0.43 4.55
C CYS A 45 39.06 -0.91 6.01
N ARG A 46 37.86 -0.99 6.62
CA ARG A 46 37.65 -1.35 8.03
C ARG A 46 38.51 -0.54 9.01
N VAL A 47 38.68 0.74 8.73
CA VAL A 47 39.36 1.72 9.59
C VAL A 47 38.35 2.65 10.26
N PRO A 48 38.65 3.22 11.43
CA PRO A 48 37.73 4.12 12.10
C PRO A 48 37.53 5.40 11.28
N GLU A 49 36.25 5.70 11.04
CA GLU A 49 35.77 6.92 10.41
C GLU A 49 34.82 7.63 11.38
N TYR A 50 34.59 8.92 11.19
CA TYR A 50 33.83 9.77 12.11
C TYR A 50 32.85 10.72 11.42
N TRP A 51 32.81 10.75 10.08
CA TRP A 51 31.83 11.58 9.35
C TRP A 51 31.23 10.85 8.13
N PRO A 52 29.89 10.78 8.01
CA PRO A 52 29.22 10.00 6.97
C PRO A 52 29.13 10.75 5.63
N SER A 53 29.06 10.00 4.53
CA SER A 53 28.75 10.54 3.20
C SER A 53 27.27 10.91 3.08
N ILE A 54 26.96 11.95 2.30
CA ILE A 54 25.58 12.30 1.93
C ILE A 54 24.94 11.16 1.13
N SER A 55 25.72 10.51 0.25
CA SER A 55 25.20 9.46 -0.64
C SER A 55 24.78 8.21 0.15
N THR A 56 25.62 7.75 1.09
CA THR A 56 25.27 6.66 2.01
C THR A 56 24.05 7.03 2.86
N LEU A 57 24.04 8.25 3.41
CA LEU A 57 22.94 8.74 4.24
C LEU A 57 21.60 8.79 3.48
N THR A 58 21.60 9.27 2.24
CA THR A 58 20.36 9.47 1.48
C THR A 58 19.96 8.26 0.61
N GLY A 59 20.81 7.23 0.52
CA GLY A 59 20.62 6.08 -0.35
C GLY A 59 20.49 4.75 0.39
N ASP A 60 21.37 4.48 1.35
CA ASP A 60 21.60 3.13 1.84
C ASP A 60 20.57 2.71 2.89
N PHE A 61 20.16 3.66 3.73
CA PHE A 61 19.32 3.39 4.89
C PHE A 61 17.98 4.14 4.81
N GLN A 62 16.98 3.52 5.44
CA GLN A 62 15.69 4.14 5.67
C GLN A 62 15.57 4.51 7.14
N PRO A 63 15.04 5.70 7.44
CA PRO A 63 14.16 6.52 6.59
C PRO A 63 14.88 7.63 5.83
N GLU A 64 16.18 7.78 6.02
CA GLU A 64 16.96 8.94 5.59
C GLU A 64 16.78 9.15 4.08
N ARG A 65 16.76 8.04 3.33
CA ARG A 65 16.37 8.02 1.92
C ARG A 65 15.00 8.62 1.61
N GLN A 66 13.96 8.27 2.38
CA GLN A 66 12.60 8.78 2.13
C GLN A 66 12.45 10.24 2.53
N ILE A 67 13.08 10.65 3.64
CA ILE A 67 13.12 12.05 4.07
C ILE A 67 13.77 12.89 2.97
N TRP A 68 14.90 12.44 2.41
CA TRP A 68 15.57 13.12 1.32
C TRP A 68 14.73 13.17 0.04
N ARG A 69 14.16 12.03 -0.38
CA ARG A 69 13.29 11.97 -1.57
C ARG A 69 12.07 12.88 -1.43
N ALA A 70 11.45 12.94 -0.26
CA ALA A 70 10.34 13.86 0.01
C ALA A 70 10.79 15.33 -0.07
N ALA A 71 11.92 15.69 0.56
CA ALA A 71 12.48 17.03 0.47
C ALA A 71 12.80 17.43 -0.98
N PHE A 72 13.37 16.51 -1.76
CA PHE A 72 13.67 16.71 -3.18
C PHE A 72 12.41 16.96 -4.02
N VAL A 73 11.37 16.15 -3.84
CA VAL A 73 10.08 16.36 -4.54
C VAL A 73 9.47 17.70 -4.14
N LEU A 74 9.48 18.05 -2.85
CA LEU A 74 8.92 19.30 -2.35
C LEU A 74 9.68 20.53 -2.86
N CYS A 75 11.00 20.46 -3.03
CA CYS A 75 11.80 21.60 -3.49
C CYS A 75 11.74 21.79 -5.02
N THR A 76 11.41 20.74 -5.79
CA THR A 76 11.49 20.72 -7.25
C THR A 76 10.66 21.83 -7.94
N PRO A 77 9.38 22.08 -7.58
CA PRO A 77 8.59 23.16 -8.19
C PRO A 77 9.20 24.54 -7.95
N PHE A 78 9.75 24.78 -6.75
CA PHE A 78 10.40 26.04 -6.42
C PHE A 78 11.69 26.22 -7.22
N ARG A 79 12.48 25.15 -7.38
CA ARG A 79 13.68 25.18 -8.22
C ARG A 79 13.36 25.48 -9.67
N LEU A 80 12.43 24.74 -10.28
CA LEU A 80 12.01 24.97 -11.66
C LEU A 80 11.46 26.38 -11.87
N GLY A 81 10.66 26.86 -10.93
CA GLY A 81 10.13 28.22 -10.96
C GLY A 81 11.25 29.27 -10.91
N VAL A 82 12.27 29.08 -10.08
CA VAL A 82 13.46 29.95 -10.03
C VAL A 82 14.21 29.94 -11.36
N THR A 83 14.47 28.76 -11.93
CA THR A 83 15.14 28.59 -13.23
C THR A 83 14.40 29.32 -14.36
N ILE A 84 13.08 29.15 -14.44
CA ILE A 84 12.24 29.82 -15.43
C ILE A 84 12.23 31.34 -15.20
N SER A 85 12.14 31.78 -13.95
CA SER A 85 12.14 33.21 -13.62
C SER A 85 13.46 33.87 -14.01
N LEU A 86 14.59 33.20 -13.79
CA LEU A 86 15.91 33.66 -14.21
C LEU A 86 16.04 33.76 -15.72
N LEU A 87 15.56 32.75 -16.45
CA LEU A 87 15.50 32.79 -17.91
C LEU A 87 14.74 34.03 -18.37
N LEU A 88 13.54 34.27 -17.82
CA LEU A 88 12.72 35.42 -18.19
C LEU A 88 13.38 36.76 -17.85
N VAL A 89 13.97 36.89 -16.66
CA VAL A 89 14.66 38.12 -16.24
C VAL A 89 15.82 38.44 -17.15
N PHE A 90 16.75 37.50 -17.35
CA PHE A 90 17.92 37.77 -18.17
C PHE A 90 17.55 37.90 -19.66
N TRP A 91 16.61 37.11 -20.16
CA TRP A 91 16.18 37.23 -21.55
C TRP A 91 15.52 38.58 -21.86
N GLN A 92 14.71 39.11 -20.94
CA GLN A 92 14.01 40.37 -21.16
C GLN A 92 14.84 41.62 -20.80
N ARG A 93 15.67 41.54 -19.76
CA ARG A 93 16.33 42.71 -19.14
C ARG A 93 17.84 42.75 -19.32
N ALA A 94 18.47 41.65 -19.74
CA ALA A 94 19.92 41.58 -19.98
C ALA A 94 20.29 41.39 -21.46
N CYS A 95 19.41 40.80 -22.27
CA CYS A 95 19.63 40.65 -23.71
C CYS A 95 18.96 41.81 -24.46
N GLY A 96 19.63 42.39 -25.47
CA GLY A 96 19.07 43.43 -26.35
C GLY A 96 17.93 42.96 -27.26
N GLY A 97 17.20 41.90 -26.90
CA GLY A 97 16.20 41.23 -27.71
C GLY A 97 16.78 40.30 -28.79
N MET A 98 15.91 39.81 -29.67
CA MET A 98 16.24 38.85 -30.74
C MET A 98 17.22 39.41 -31.80
N SER A 99 17.50 40.71 -31.77
CA SER A 99 18.41 41.40 -32.71
C SER A 99 19.86 40.93 -32.57
N GLU A 100 20.31 40.57 -31.35
CA GLU A 100 21.63 39.94 -31.15
C GLU A 100 21.72 38.59 -31.87
N LEU A 101 20.62 37.83 -31.87
CA LEU A 101 20.54 36.49 -32.47
C LEU A 101 20.66 36.51 -34.01
N SER A 102 20.20 37.57 -34.66
CA SER A 102 20.31 37.72 -36.12
C SER A 102 21.68 38.25 -36.55
N SER A 103 22.31 39.13 -35.76
CA SER A 103 23.70 39.58 -35.98
C SER A 103 24.75 38.46 -35.87
N MET A 104 24.34 37.36 -35.25
CA MET A 104 25.14 36.25 -34.74
C MET A 104 25.65 35.26 -35.80
N ARG A 105 25.01 35.19 -36.99
CA ARG A 105 25.39 34.23 -38.05
C ARG A 105 26.82 34.43 -38.57
N ARG A 106 27.45 35.58 -38.26
CA ARG A 106 28.76 35.98 -38.80
C ARG A 106 29.96 35.46 -38.00
N SER A 107 29.85 35.09 -36.72
CA SER A 107 30.97 34.44 -36.01
C SER A 107 30.56 33.55 -34.83
N PRO A 108 31.08 32.31 -34.73
CA PRO A 108 30.74 31.38 -33.64
C PRO A 108 31.30 31.83 -32.27
N ILE A 109 32.41 32.57 -32.24
CA ILE A 109 32.99 33.07 -30.98
C ILE A 109 32.13 34.19 -30.37
N SER A 110 31.56 35.07 -31.20
CA SER A 110 30.62 36.10 -30.73
C SER A 110 29.33 35.47 -30.20
N LEU A 111 28.84 34.41 -30.86
CA LEU A 111 27.68 33.64 -30.39
C LEU A 111 27.85 33.15 -28.96
N VAL A 112 28.91 32.40 -28.67
CA VAL A 112 29.16 31.82 -27.32
C VAL A 112 29.38 32.92 -26.28
N ARG A 113 29.85 34.09 -26.71
CA ARG A 113 30.03 35.26 -25.86
C ARG A 113 28.77 36.13 -25.73
N SER A 114 27.68 35.89 -26.45
CA SER A 114 26.47 36.73 -26.37
C SER A 114 25.71 36.52 -25.06
N SER A 115 25.03 37.56 -24.56
CA SER A 115 24.21 37.44 -23.34
C SER A 115 23.02 36.51 -23.54
N ALA A 116 22.46 36.48 -24.75
CA ALA A 116 21.40 35.55 -25.15
C ALA A 116 21.83 34.08 -25.05
N PHE A 117 22.99 33.73 -25.61
CA PHE A 117 23.50 32.36 -25.54
C PHE A 117 23.79 31.93 -24.09
N LEU A 118 24.45 32.78 -23.30
CA LEU A 118 24.72 32.47 -21.89
C LEU A 118 23.43 32.26 -21.09
N THR A 119 22.39 33.06 -21.35
CA THR A 119 21.09 32.93 -20.70
C THR A 119 20.40 31.59 -21.05
N LEU A 120 20.45 31.20 -22.32
CA LEU A 120 19.96 29.89 -22.77
C LEU A 120 20.79 28.73 -22.18
N ALA A 121 22.10 28.93 -22.04
CA ALA A 121 22.99 27.96 -21.42
C ALA A 121 22.67 27.78 -19.93
N ILE A 122 22.38 28.86 -19.18
CA ILE A 122 21.92 28.78 -17.78
C ILE A 122 20.68 27.89 -17.69
N PHE A 123 19.65 28.18 -18.49
CA PHE A 123 18.41 27.42 -18.48
C PHE A 123 18.66 25.94 -18.82
N SER A 124 19.40 25.68 -19.91
CA SER A 124 19.68 24.33 -20.38
C SER A 124 20.48 23.52 -19.35
N PHE A 125 21.56 24.11 -18.83
CA PHE A 125 22.41 23.46 -17.83
C PHE A 125 21.67 23.22 -16.51
N ASP A 126 20.83 24.15 -16.06
CA ASP A 126 20.09 23.98 -14.79
C ASP A 126 18.98 22.93 -14.89
N ILE A 127 18.27 22.87 -16.02
CA ILE A 127 17.29 21.79 -16.27
C ILE A 127 18.00 20.44 -16.33
N THR A 128 19.15 20.37 -17.01
CA THR A 128 19.94 19.13 -17.09
C THR A 128 20.54 18.76 -15.74
N ARG A 129 20.94 19.76 -14.93
CA ARG A 129 21.41 19.57 -13.55
C ARG A 129 20.32 18.95 -12.68
N LEU A 130 19.07 19.40 -12.82
CA LEU A 130 17.93 18.84 -12.11
C LEU A 130 17.65 17.40 -12.53
N LEU A 131 17.84 17.05 -13.81
CA LEU A 131 17.76 15.66 -14.28
C LEU A 131 18.86 14.79 -13.65
N GLY A 132 20.11 15.28 -13.60
CA GLY A 132 21.20 14.60 -12.90
C GLY A 132 20.88 14.37 -11.42
N ALA A 133 20.33 15.39 -10.74
CA ALA A 133 19.92 15.31 -9.34
C ALA A 133 18.75 14.31 -9.13
N LEU A 134 17.80 14.26 -10.07
CA LEU A 134 16.70 13.29 -10.05
C LEU A 134 17.23 11.86 -10.14
N THR A 135 18.12 11.58 -11.10
CA THR A 135 18.74 10.26 -11.25
C THR A 135 19.53 9.88 -10.00
N TRP A 136 20.32 10.81 -9.46
CA TRP A 136 21.11 10.61 -8.25
C TRP A 136 20.25 10.34 -7.00
N THR A 137 19.13 11.04 -6.85
CA THR A 137 18.25 10.94 -5.66
C THR A 137 17.30 9.74 -5.74
N MET A 138 16.80 9.41 -6.94
CA MET A 138 15.79 8.37 -7.11
C MET A 138 16.40 6.98 -7.31
N ILE A 139 17.66 6.88 -7.71
CA ILE A 139 18.39 5.62 -7.80
C ILE A 139 19.46 5.64 -6.70
N SER A 140 19.28 4.84 -5.66
CA SER A 140 20.26 4.72 -4.57
C SER A 140 21.49 3.89 -4.98
N SER A 141 22.57 4.07 -4.24
CA SER A 141 23.82 3.30 -4.36
C SER A 141 23.61 1.78 -4.22
N ILE A 142 22.71 1.35 -3.32
CA ILE A 142 22.36 -0.07 -3.13
C ILE A 142 21.53 -0.62 -4.29
N GLU A 143 20.64 0.20 -4.88
CA GLU A 143 19.80 -0.22 -6.01
C GLU A 143 20.62 -0.38 -7.31
N ASN A 144 21.41 0.65 -7.67
CA ASN A 144 22.28 0.60 -8.84
C ASN A 144 23.39 1.65 -8.74
N LEU A 145 24.57 1.22 -8.31
CA LEU A 145 25.73 2.09 -8.10
C LEU A 145 26.18 2.83 -9.37
N ASP A 146 26.16 2.18 -10.53
CA ASP A 146 26.63 2.78 -11.78
C ASP A 146 25.74 3.95 -12.22
N ARG A 147 24.42 3.75 -12.24
CA ARG A 147 23.45 4.80 -12.61
C ARG A 147 23.41 5.92 -11.57
N HIS A 148 23.54 5.58 -10.29
CA HIS A 148 23.66 6.55 -9.21
C HIS A 148 24.88 7.47 -9.41
N ASN A 149 26.06 6.89 -9.66
CA ASN A 149 27.30 7.63 -9.88
C ASN A 149 27.26 8.50 -11.13
N VAL A 150 26.62 8.03 -12.21
CA VAL A 150 26.40 8.84 -13.41
C VAL A 150 25.57 10.09 -13.07
N GLY A 151 24.45 9.93 -12.36
CA GLY A 151 23.61 11.05 -11.93
C GLY A 151 24.37 12.07 -11.08
N PHE A 152 25.16 11.59 -10.11
CA PHE A 152 25.99 12.43 -9.25
C PHE A 152 27.04 13.23 -10.04
N ALA A 153 27.79 12.56 -10.93
CA ALA A 153 28.82 13.20 -11.74
C ALA A 153 28.24 14.30 -12.65
N PHE A 154 27.10 14.02 -13.30
CA PHE A 154 26.39 15.02 -14.11
C PHE A 154 25.94 16.23 -13.27
N TYR A 155 25.41 15.99 -12.07
CA TYR A 155 24.97 17.05 -11.16
C TYR A 155 26.12 17.97 -10.73
N VAL A 156 27.26 17.40 -10.31
CA VAL A 156 28.43 18.18 -9.86
C VAL A 156 28.99 19.02 -11.00
N PHE A 157 29.18 18.42 -12.19
CA PHE A 157 29.73 19.11 -13.35
C PHE A 157 28.81 20.23 -13.85
N LEU A 158 27.50 19.97 -13.98
CA LEU A 158 26.54 20.96 -14.42
C LEU A 158 26.31 22.07 -13.38
N SER A 159 26.41 21.75 -12.08
CA SER A 159 26.40 22.75 -11.01
C SER A 159 27.53 23.76 -11.18
N PHE A 160 28.74 23.29 -11.49
CA PHE A 160 29.87 24.20 -11.73
C PHE A 160 29.62 25.07 -12.97
N LEU A 161 29.21 24.47 -14.09
CA LEU A 161 28.96 25.22 -15.33
C LEU A 161 27.86 26.28 -15.17
N VAL A 162 26.71 25.91 -14.60
CA VAL A 162 25.59 26.85 -14.45
C VAL A 162 25.97 28.04 -13.56
N GLN A 163 26.70 27.81 -12.47
CA GLN A 163 27.10 28.86 -11.54
C GLN A 163 28.16 29.80 -12.13
N VAL A 164 29.13 29.27 -12.87
CA VAL A 164 30.11 30.08 -13.61
C VAL A 164 29.40 30.98 -14.61
N VAL A 165 28.44 30.43 -15.37
CA VAL A 165 27.70 31.22 -16.36
C VAL A 165 26.82 32.28 -15.68
N ILE A 166 26.15 31.94 -14.57
CA ILE A 166 25.38 32.91 -13.77
C ILE A 166 26.27 34.05 -13.28
N ASP A 167 27.46 33.77 -12.72
CA ASP A 167 28.39 34.82 -12.29
C ASP A 167 28.81 35.74 -13.44
N ILE A 168 29.11 35.19 -14.62
CA ILE A 168 29.46 35.97 -15.81
C ILE A 168 28.30 36.89 -16.21
N VAL A 169 27.07 36.38 -16.27
CA VAL A 169 25.89 37.16 -16.66
C VAL A 169 25.57 38.24 -15.62
N VAL A 170 25.67 37.93 -14.33
CA VAL A 170 25.51 38.89 -13.23
C VAL A 170 26.51 40.05 -13.36
N ARG A 171 27.79 39.76 -13.65
CA ARG A 171 28.83 40.79 -13.82
C ARG A 171 28.64 41.64 -15.07
N ARG A 172 28.15 41.07 -16.17
CA ARG A 172 27.83 41.84 -17.38
C ARG A 172 26.70 42.84 -17.18
N ASN A 173 25.82 42.56 -16.22
CA ASN A 173 24.70 43.41 -15.85
C ASN A 173 24.98 44.21 -14.58
N ALA A 174 26.26 44.51 -14.30
CA ALA A 174 26.64 45.38 -13.19
C ALA A 174 25.90 46.71 -13.30
N HIS A 175 25.20 47.10 -12.23
CA HIS A 175 24.42 48.34 -12.15
C HIS A 175 23.24 48.46 -13.12
N ASN A 176 22.73 47.35 -13.67
CA ASN A 176 21.48 47.38 -14.45
C ASN A 176 20.27 47.59 -13.52
N PRO A 177 19.61 48.77 -13.54
CA PRO A 177 18.52 49.08 -12.62
C PRO A 177 17.24 48.29 -12.94
N GLU A 178 17.12 47.64 -14.10
CA GLU A 178 15.95 46.82 -14.43
C GLU A 178 15.96 45.46 -13.70
N ILE A 179 17.15 44.97 -13.36
CA ILE A 179 17.33 43.68 -12.67
C ILE A 179 17.44 43.90 -11.17
N TYR A 180 18.35 44.77 -10.73
CA TYR A 180 18.62 44.99 -9.30
C TYR A 180 17.80 46.15 -8.74
N ALA A 181 17.30 46.01 -7.52
CA ALA A 181 16.55 47.07 -6.84
C ALA A 181 17.46 48.20 -6.33
N SER A 182 18.69 47.87 -5.94
CA SER A 182 19.71 48.82 -5.51
C SER A 182 21.08 48.42 -6.05
N SER A 183 22.03 49.36 -6.09
CA SER A 183 23.44 49.07 -6.43
C SER A 183 24.10 48.16 -5.38
N ASP A 184 23.66 48.25 -4.12
CA ASP A 184 24.14 47.39 -3.03
C ASP A 184 23.69 45.94 -3.19
N ASP A 185 22.47 45.70 -3.68
CA ASP A 185 21.97 44.35 -3.97
C ASP A 185 22.84 43.62 -5.00
N TYR A 186 23.28 44.31 -6.06
CA TYR A 186 24.22 43.74 -7.03
C TYR A 186 25.55 43.40 -6.38
N ARG A 187 26.13 44.33 -5.60
CA ARG A 187 27.43 44.12 -4.95
C ARG A 187 27.40 42.91 -4.00
N LEU A 188 26.33 42.81 -3.21
CA LEU A 188 26.12 41.70 -2.29
C LEU A 188 25.89 40.37 -3.01
N SER A 189 25.07 40.40 -4.07
CA SER A 189 24.82 39.24 -4.92
C SER A 189 26.10 38.68 -5.54
N SER A 190 26.88 39.54 -6.21
CA SER A 190 28.12 39.14 -6.88
C SER A 190 29.19 38.68 -5.88
N TYR A 191 29.31 39.33 -4.72
CA TYR A 191 30.25 38.93 -3.67
C TYR A 191 29.95 37.51 -3.17
N TRP A 192 28.72 37.23 -2.74
CA TRP A 192 28.36 35.93 -2.18
C TRP A 192 28.36 34.81 -3.21
N LYS A 193 27.87 35.05 -4.44
CA LYS A 193 27.96 34.07 -5.54
C LYS A 193 29.41 33.63 -5.78
N ARG A 194 30.36 34.55 -5.77
CA ARG A 194 31.79 34.22 -5.96
C ARG A 194 32.38 33.47 -4.77
N VAL A 195 32.05 33.87 -3.55
CA VAL A 195 32.47 33.15 -2.34
C VAL A 195 31.98 31.69 -2.39
N PHE A 196 30.70 31.48 -2.69
CA PHE A 196 30.14 30.12 -2.76
C PHE A 196 30.62 29.33 -3.97
N LEU A 197 30.85 29.96 -5.12
CA LEU A 197 31.45 29.29 -6.28
C LEU A 197 32.87 28.80 -5.96
N ILE A 198 33.71 29.65 -5.36
CA ILE A 198 35.07 29.27 -4.93
C ILE A 198 35.00 28.16 -3.87
N GLY A 199 34.10 28.29 -2.88
CA GLY A 199 33.87 27.29 -1.84
C GLY A 199 33.43 25.94 -2.42
N GLN A 200 32.50 25.94 -3.36
CA GLN A 200 32.03 24.72 -4.01
C GLN A 200 33.15 24.06 -4.83
N THR A 201 33.89 24.82 -5.64
CA THR A 201 35.00 24.28 -6.44
C THR A 201 36.09 23.69 -5.57
N THR A 202 36.45 24.38 -4.48
CA THR A 202 37.45 23.87 -3.51
C THR A 202 36.94 22.63 -2.78
N GLY A 203 35.66 22.60 -2.38
CA GLY A 203 35.01 21.41 -1.80
C GLY A 203 35.01 20.20 -2.75
N ALA A 204 34.64 20.39 -4.01
CA ALA A 204 34.63 19.33 -5.02
C ALA A 204 36.04 18.75 -5.28
N LEU A 205 37.04 19.62 -5.45
CA LEU A 205 38.43 19.17 -5.64
C LEU A 205 38.96 18.43 -4.40
N SER A 206 38.69 18.96 -3.21
CA SER A 206 39.11 18.35 -1.94
C SER A 206 38.47 16.98 -1.74
N HIS A 207 37.17 16.84 -2.06
CA HIS A 207 36.46 15.57 -2.00
C HIS A 207 37.15 14.50 -2.85
N VAL A 208 37.48 14.82 -4.11
CA VAL A 208 38.18 13.89 -5.03
C VAL A 208 39.58 13.55 -4.50
N ILE A 209 40.36 14.55 -4.06
CA ILE A 209 41.73 14.34 -3.55
C ILE A 209 41.72 13.41 -2.33
N PHE A 210 40.85 13.66 -1.36
CA PHE A 210 40.75 12.82 -0.16
C PHE A 210 40.14 11.45 -0.44
N TYR A 211 39.22 11.34 -1.40
CA TYR A 211 38.66 10.05 -1.81
C TYR A 211 39.72 9.14 -2.46
N VAL A 212 40.52 9.70 -3.37
CA VAL A 212 41.65 8.98 -3.99
C VAL A 212 42.68 8.59 -2.92
N ARG A 213 42.95 9.47 -1.95
CA ARG A 213 43.81 9.13 -0.81
C ARG A 213 43.23 7.98 0.02
N HIS A 214 41.92 7.98 0.29
CA HIS A 214 41.25 6.89 1.00
C HIS A 214 41.43 5.55 0.28
N ILE A 215 41.14 5.49 -1.02
CA ILE A 215 41.30 4.27 -1.84
C ILE A 215 42.76 3.79 -1.82
N ASN A 216 43.73 4.70 -1.95
CA ASN A 216 45.13 4.32 -2.09
C ASN A 216 45.82 3.96 -0.77
N THR A 217 45.42 4.59 0.35
CA THR A 217 46.16 4.48 1.61
C THR A 217 45.37 3.81 2.73
N CYS A 218 44.04 3.73 2.62
CA CYS A 218 43.15 3.32 3.72
C CYS A 218 43.49 3.99 5.07
N ALA A 219 44.02 5.22 5.05
CA ALA A 219 44.40 5.91 6.28
C ALA A 219 43.14 6.23 7.13
N PRO A 220 43.16 6.03 8.46
CA PRO A 220 42.04 6.37 9.33
C PRO A 220 41.61 7.84 9.17
N GLY A 221 40.30 8.08 9.07
CA GLY A 221 39.73 9.42 8.87
C GLY A 221 39.85 9.98 7.45
N ALA A 222 40.54 9.30 6.53
CA ALA A 222 40.72 9.80 5.16
C ALA A 222 39.39 9.84 4.39
N TYR A 223 38.50 8.87 4.62
CA TYR A 223 37.17 8.90 4.04
C TYR A 223 36.35 10.03 4.66
N SER A 224 36.40 10.21 5.98
CA SER A 224 35.73 11.30 6.68
C SER A 224 36.13 12.68 6.16
N LEU A 225 37.41 12.90 5.81
CA LEU A 225 37.85 14.16 5.18
C LEU A 225 37.24 14.37 3.79
N SER A 226 37.10 13.28 3.03
CA SER A 226 36.43 13.32 1.72
C SER A 226 34.93 13.62 1.87
N THR A 227 34.24 12.98 2.81
CA THR A 227 32.81 13.21 3.05
C THR A 227 32.57 14.60 3.64
N MET A 228 33.39 15.08 4.57
CA MET A 228 33.31 16.48 5.05
C MET A 228 33.45 17.50 3.90
N SER A 229 34.29 17.21 2.91
CA SER A 229 34.42 18.03 1.70
C SER A 229 33.18 17.95 0.81
N GLU A 230 32.52 16.79 0.73
CA GLU A 230 31.21 16.59 0.08
C GLU A 230 30.12 17.46 0.74
N TRP A 231 30.07 17.47 2.08
CA TRP A 231 29.15 18.30 2.86
C TRP A 231 29.39 19.80 2.64
N PHE A 232 30.66 20.22 2.62
CA PHE A 232 31.01 21.60 2.34
C PHE A 232 30.61 22.02 0.91
N PHE A 233 30.84 21.15 -0.08
CA PHE A 233 30.36 21.33 -1.45
C PHE A 233 28.83 21.53 -1.49
N ALA A 234 28.08 20.66 -0.82
CA ALA A 234 26.62 20.72 -0.79
C ALA A 234 26.12 22.02 -0.14
N ALA A 235 26.70 22.43 0.98
CA ALA A 235 26.35 23.67 1.67
C ALA A 235 26.59 24.90 0.77
N CYS A 236 27.74 24.97 0.10
CA CYS A 236 28.03 26.05 -0.85
C CYS A 236 27.08 26.06 -2.06
N ASN A 237 26.69 24.88 -2.58
CA ASN A 237 25.76 24.78 -3.70
C ASN A 237 24.37 25.35 -3.35
N ILE A 238 23.83 24.95 -2.19
CA ILE A 238 22.55 25.43 -1.68
C ILE A 238 22.60 26.95 -1.43
N CYS A 239 23.68 27.43 -0.83
CA CYS A 239 23.84 28.85 -0.55
C CYS A 239 23.98 29.69 -1.82
N PHE A 240 24.70 29.20 -2.84
CA PHE A 240 24.78 29.86 -4.14
C PHE A 240 23.38 30.02 -4.74
N ASP A 241 22.59 28.95 -4.75
CA ASP A 241 21.23 28.96 -5.28
C ASP A 241 20.29 29.89 -4.49
N ALA A 242 20.49 30.02 -3.17
CA ALA A 242 19.76 30.98 -2.35
C ALA A 242 20.04 32.46 -2.73
N THR A 243 21.25 32.77 -3.23
CA THR A 243 21.58 34.14 -3.65
C THR A 243 20.78 34.62 -4.86
N LEU A 244 20.11 33.73 -5.60
CA LEU A 244 19.22 34.09 -6.72
C LEU A 244 18.02 34.93 -6.26
N TRP A 245 17.80 35.01 -4.95
CA TRP A 245 16.94 36.00 -4.30
C TRP A 245 17.15 37.41 -4.84
N PHE A 246 18.39 37.86 -5.05
CA PHE A 246 18.69 39.25 -5.44
C PHE A 246 18.20 39.59 -6.84
N GLU A 247 18.39 38.70 -7.82
CA GLU A 247 17.96 38.91 -9.21
C GLU A 247 16.44 38.80 -9.37
N LEU A 248 15.76 38.12 -8.44
CA LEU A 248 14.33 37.83 -8.50
C LEU A 248 13.47 38.75 -7.60
N LYS A 249 14.05 39.74 -6.92
CA LYS A 249 13.30 40.67 -6.05
C LYS A 249 12.18 41.42 -6.79
N LYS A 250 12.42 41.78 -8.05
CA LYS A 250 11.49 42.54 -8.91
C LYS A 250 10.53 41.65 -9.71
N THR A 251 10.51 40.33 -9.49
CA THR A 251 9.65 39.40 -10.23
C THR A 251 8.66 38.71 -9.33
N SER A 252 7.51 38.38 -9.90
CA SER A 252 6.43 37.69 -9.20
C SER A 252 5.71 36.71 -10.13
N TRP A 253 5.26 35.60 -9.57
CA TRP A 253 4.41 34.63 -10.25
C TRP A 253 2.95 35.02 -10.04
N ALA A 254 2.27 35.35 -11.12
CA ALA A 254 0.84 35.61 -11.11
C ALA A 254 0.08 34.38 -11.63
N PHE A 255 -0.74 33.76 -10.78
CA PHE A 255 -1.64 32.66 -11.14
C PHE A 255 -3.05 33.19 -11.33
N GLY A 256 -3.74 32.73 -12.39
CA GLY A 256 -5.15 33.07 -12.65
C GLY A 256 -5.39 34.21 -13.64
N MET A 257 -4.35 34.81 -14.24
CA MET A 257 -4.47 35.80 -15.32
C MET A 257 -3.78 35.33 -16.60
N THR A 258 -4.33 35.73 -17.75
CA THR A 258 -3.61 35.63 -19.02
C THR A 258 -2.55 36.74 -19.12
N PRO A 259 -1.41 36.51 -19.83
CA PRO A 259 -0.36 37.51 -20.00
C PRO A 259 -0.87 38.83 -20.59
N GLY A 260 -1.85 38.76 -21.50
CA GLY A 260 -2.48 39.93 -22.13
C GLY A 260 -3.19 40.83 -21.12
N LYS A 261 -4.05 40.26 -20.26
CA LYS A 261 -4.73 41.03 -19.20
C LYS A 261 -3.75 41.61 -18.19
N CYS A 262 -2.67 40.90 -17.88
CA CYS A 262 -1.66 41.40 -16.94
C CYS A 262 -0.95 42.65 -17.50
N LYS A 263 -0.62 42.64 -18.81
CA LYS A 263 -0.12 43.82 -19.52
C LYS A 263 -1.12 44.97 -19.54
N GLU A 264 -2.39 44.67 -19.80
CA GLU A 264 -3.46 45.65 -19.86
C GLU A 264 -3.66 46.36 -18.51
N LEU A 265 -3.64 45.59 -17.42
CA LEU A 265 -3.74 46.11 -16.05
C LEU A 265 -2.51 46.97 -15.70
N ALA A 266 -1.31 46.54 -16.08
CA ALA A 266 -0.09 47.33 -15.91
C ALA A 266 -0.12 48.63 -16.73
N SER A 267 -0.66 48.61 -17.97
CA SER A 267 -0.77 49.82 -18.80
C SER A 267 -1.83 50.80 -18.31
N LYS A 268 -2.94 50.32 -17.75
CA LYS A 268 -3.99 51.17 -17.17
C LYS A 268 -3.45 51.98 -15.98
N ILE A 269 -2.63 51.37 -15.13
CA ILE A 269 -2.02 52.06 -13.98
C ILE A 269 -1.07 53.19 -14.42
N VAL A 270 -0.42 53.07 -15.58
CA VAL A 270 0.48 54.11 -16.10
C VAL A 270 -0.27 55.29 -16.74
N GLN A 271 -1.53 55.09 -17.16
CA GLN A 271 -2.32 56.14 -17.82
C GLN A 271 -3.12 57.02 -16.87
N ASP A 272 -3.30 56.66 -15.60
CA ASP A 272 -3.96 57.55 -14.64
C ASP A 272 -2.96 58.67 -14.22
N PRO A 273 -3.15 59.92 -14.68
CA PRO A 273 -2.25 61.03 -14.34
C PRO A 273 -2.47 61.36 -12.87
N VAL A 274 -1.37 61.52 -12.12
CA VAL A 274 -1.40 62.11 -10.78
C VAL A 274 -2.16 63.43 -10.87
N GLY A 275 -3.33 63.46 -10.23
CA GLY A 275 -4.23 64.59 -10.20
C GLY A 275 -3.48 65.85 -9.84
N GLU A 276 -3.67 66.88 -10.67
CA GLU A 276 -3.45 68.30 -10.43
C GLU A 276 -2.85 68.64 -9.06
N ALA A 277 -1.54 68.47 -8.93
CA ALA A 277 -0.81 69.11 -7.85
C ALA A 277 -0.82 70.60 -8.13
N SER A 278 -1.70 71.28 -7.39
CA SER A 278 -1.80 72.72 -7.25
C SER A 278 -0.45 73.41 -7.39
N SER A 279 -0.44 74.39 -8.29
CA SER A 279 0.59 75.42 -8.46
C SER A 279 1.27 75.84 -7.15
N GLY A 280 2.59 75.69 -7.08
CA GLY A 280 3.44 76.49 -6.20
C GLY A 280 4.39 75.71 -5.31
N SER A 281 5.55 75.34 -5.83
CA SER A 281 6.85 75.63 -5.19
C SER A 281 8.01 75.09 -6.03
N GLU A 282 9.00 75.96 -6.19
CA GLU A 282 10.29 75.85 -6.87
C GLU A 282 10.92 74.46 -7.07
N GLN A 283 11.39 74.29 -8.31
CA GLN A 283 12.23 73.21 -8.81
C GLN A 283 13.52 73.05 -7.98
N ARG A 284 13.72 71.89 -7.36
CA ARG A 284 15.07 71.32 -7.15
C ARG A 284 15.30 70.21 -8.18
N PRO A 285 16.27 70.35 -9.09
CA PRO A 285 16.59 69.34 -10.08
C PRO A 285 17.48 68.25 -9.45
N GLY A 286 17.11 66.98 -9.62
CA GLY A 286 18.04 65.87 -9.44
C GLY A 286 17.55 64.69 -8.64
N GLU A 287 16.47 64.03 -9.07
CA GLU A 287 16.26 62.61 -8.75
C GLU A 287 15.41 61.98 -9.86
N TYR A 288 16.07 61.34 -10.82
CA TYR A 288 15.42 60.57 -11.87
C TYR A 288 14.83 59.31 -11.25
N HIS A 289 13.55 59.32 -10.88
CA HIS A 289 12.80 58.11 -10.56
C HIS A 289 12.69 57.25 -11.82
N THR A 290 13.54 56.23 -11.92
CA THR A 290 13.63 55.32 -13.05
C THR A 290 12.94 53.98 -12.75
N SER A 291 12.21 53.50 -13.75
CA SER A 291 11.60 52.17 -13.94
C SER A 291 10.26 51.87 -13.23
N HIS A 292 9.31 51.47 -14.08
CA HIS A 292 7.92 51.14 -13.82
C HIS A 292 7.77 49.92 -12.91
N GLU A 293 7.78 50.13 -11.59
CA GLU A 293 7.14 49.20 -10.67
C GLU A 293 5.64 49.19 -10.95
N VAL A 294 5.06 48.05 -11.33
CA VAL A 294 3.60 47.88 -11.24
C VAL A 294 3.29 47.79 -9.75
N LYS A 295 3.14 48.94 -9.09
CA LYS A 295 2.56 49.03 -7.76
C LYS A 295 1.08 48.69 -7.92
N PHE A 296 0.73 47.45 -7.60
CA PHE A 296 -0.67 47.06 -7.45
C PHE A 296 -1.18 47.74 -6.17
N PHE A 297 -1.83 48.89 -6.33
CA PHE A 297 -2.57 49.50 -5.23
C PHE A 297 -3.75 48.56 -4.89
N PRO A 298 -3.86 48.08 -3.64
CA PRO A 298 -5.07 47.46 -3.16
C PRO A 298 -6.08 48.55 -2.85
N GLU A 299 -7.23 48.50 -3.54
CA GLU A 299 -8.50 49.18 -3.24
C GLU A 299 -8.41 50.48 -2.43
N ASP A 300 -8.41 51.62 -3.14
CA ASP A 300 -9.32 52.72 -2.84
C ASP A 300 -9.80 53.30 -4.19
N ASP A 301 -11.11 53.50 -4.30
CA ASP A 301 -11.84 54.19 -5.38
C ASP A 301 -11.72 53.67 -6.83
N LYS A 302 -12.44 52.59 -7.17
CA LYS A 302 -13.28 52.47 -8.40
C LYS A 302 -14.06 51.15 -8.41
N PRO A 303 -15.40 51.15 -8.49
CA PRO A 303 -16.24 49.93 -8.51
C PRO A 303 -16.10 49.06 -9.77
N GLU A 304 -15.33 49.46 -10.78
CA GLU A 304 -15.37 48.84 -12.11
C GLU A 304 -14.28 47.79 -12.39
N ASP A 305 -13.29 47.59 -11.49
CA ASP A 305 -12.25 46.58 -11.74
C ASP A 305 -12.64 45.19 -11.19
N ASP A 306 -13.03 44.30 -12.11
CA ASP A 306 -13.51 42.92 -11.88
C ASP A 306 -12.35 41.94 -11.49
N VAL A 307 -11.27 42.41 -10.87
CA VAL A 307 -10.03 41.64 -10.57
C VAL A 307 -9.59 41.82 -9.12
N LYS A 308 -9.40 40.72 -8.36
CA LYS A 308 -8.88 40.72 -6.98
C LYS A 308 -7.48 40.10 -6.92
N ILE A 309 -6.50 40.82 -6.39
CA ILE A 309 -5.10 40.38 -6.31
C ILE A 309 -4.79 39.92 -4.88
N HIS A 310 -4.23 38.72 -4.76
CA HIS A 310 -3.79 38.08 -3.51
C HIS A 310 -2.27 37.98 -3.50
N GLU A 311 -1.58 38.80 -2.72
CA GLU A 311 -0.15 38.62 -2.50
C GLU A 311 0.06 37.49 -1.50
N PHE A 312 0.69 36.39 -1.92
CA PHE A 312 0.98 35.26 -1.04
C PHE A 312 2.07 35.66 -0.05
N THR A 313 1.68 35.86 1.19
CA THR A 313 2.58 35.79 2.34
C THR A 313 2.35 34.45 3.04
N PHE A 314 3.37 33.92 3.70
CA PHE A 314 3.30 32.65 4.46
C PHE A 314 2.19 32.66 5.56
N CYS A 315 1.54 33.80 5.77
CA CYS A 315 0.53 34.07 6.79
C CYS A 315 -0.92 34.21 6.24
N CYS A 316 -1.20 33.94 4.96
CA CYS A 316 -2.55 34.06 4.38
C CYS A 316 -3.52 32.96 4.84
N ALA A 317 -4.83 33.22 4.73
CA ALA A 317 -5.86 32.19 4.93
C ALA A 317 -5.76 31.08 3.87
N PRO A 318 -6.08 29.82 4.22
CA PRO A 318 -5.93 28.69 3.31
C PRO A 318 -6.91 28.77 2.13
N SER A 319 -6.47 28.28 0.96
CA SER A 319 -7.32 28.22 -0.23
C SER A 319 -8.43 27.18 -0.10
N SER A 320 -9.52 27.33 -0.85
CA SER A 320 -10.61 26.34 -0.89
C SER A 320 -10.10 24.94 -1.26
N THR A 321 -9.15 24.83 -2.19
CA THR A 321 -8.53 23.56 -2.59
C THR A 321 -7.75 22.92 -1.43
N THR A 322 -6.99 23.73 -0.68
CA THR A 322 -6.27 23.25 0.52
C THR A 322 -7.25 22.71 1.54
N MET A 323 -8.38 23.40 1.77
CA MET A 323 -9.41 22.94 2.70
C MET A 323 -10.04 21.61 2.27
N TRP A 324 -10.30 21.43 0.98
CA TRP A 324 -10.77 20.14 0.46
C TRP A 324 -9.78 19.00 0.70
N LEU A 325 -8.49 19.23 0.49
CA LEU A 325 -7.46 18.21 0.73
C LEU A 325 -7.40 17.84 2.22
N VAL A 326 -7.46 18.84 3.10
CA VAL A 326 -7.50 18.63 4.56
C VAL A 326 -8.74 17.85 4.97
N ASP A 327 -9.92 18.23 4.48
CA ASP A 327 -11.18 17.54 4.80
C ASP A 327 -11.17 16.09 4.28
N THR A 328 -10.62 15.87 3.07
CA THR A 328 -10.47 14.53 2.48
C THR A 328 -9.48 13.68 3.26
N TYR A 329 -8.38 14.26 3.75
CA TYR A 329 -7.42 13.56 4.62
C TYR A 329 -8.07 13.05 5.90
N TRP A 330 -8.86 13.89 6.59
CA TRP A 330 -9.54 13.46 7.81
C TRP A 330 -10.59 12.38 7.57
N ALA A 331 -11.27 12.43 6.43
CA ALA A 331 -12.19 11.37 6.02
C ALA A 331 -11.46 10.06 5.68
N TYR A 332 -10.33 10.14 4.98
CA TYR A 332 -9.46 8.98 4.74
C TYR A 332 -9.00 8.35 6.06
N LEU A 333 -8.48 9.17 6.98
CA LEU A 333 -7.99 8.71 8.28
C LEU A 333 -9.11 8.07 9.11
N PHE A 334 -10.33 8.59 9.03
CA PHE A 334 -11.50 7.99 9.68
C PHE A 334 -11.74 6.55 9.21
N TRP A 335 -11.71 6.30 7.89
CA TRP A 335 -11.91 4.96 7.34
C TRP A 335 -10.77 4.01 7.73
N GLU A 336 -9.52 4.45 7.57
CA GLU A 336 -8.34 3.65 7.89
C GLU A 336 -8.29 3.26 9.38
N MET A 337 -8.49 4.21 10.28
CA MET A 337 -8.46 3.91 11.71
C MET A 337 -9.64 3.02 12.14
N THR A 338 -10.79 3.11 11.45
CA THR A 338 -11.94 2.23 11.73
C THR A 338 -11.63 0.78 11.35
N VAL A 339 -10.98 0.54 10.20
CA VAL A 339 -10.52 -0.79 9.80
C VAL A 339 -9.51 -1.33 10.82
N HIS A 340 -8.54 -0.53 11.24
CA HIS A 340 -7.56 -0.95 12.25
C HIS A 340 -8.18 -1.34 13.60
N VAL A 341 -9.24 -0.66 14.06
CA VAL A 341 -9.94 -1.07 15.28
C VAL A 341 -10.57 -2.46 15.11
N VAL A 342 -11.21 -2.72 13.97
CA VAL A 342 -11.82 -4.04 13.70
C VAL A 342 -10.75 -5.13 13.64
N GLU A 343 -9.61 -4.85 13.02
CA GLU A 343 -8.46 -5.78 13.00
C GLU A 343 -7.98 -6.14 14.40
N HIS A 344 -7.71 -5.11 15.23
CA HIS A 344 -7.20 -5.34 16.58
C HIS A 344 -8.24 -6.07 17.45
N MET A 345 -9.54 -5.79 17.28
CA MET A 345 -10.60 -6.52 17.99
C MET A 345 -10.64 -8.02 17.64
N TYR A 346 -10.29 -8.38 16.40
CA TYR A 346 -10.31 -9.77 15.95
C TYR A 346 -9.09 -10.56 16.45
N PHE A 347 -7.89 -9.96 16.39
CA PHE A 347 -6.64 -10.61 16.81
C PHE A 347 -6.40 -10.61 18.33
N MET A 348 -7.08 -9.75 19.10
CA MET A 348 -7.19 -9.99 20.54
C MET A 348 -7.89 -11.34 20.75
N PRO A 349 -7.39 -12.25 21.60
CA PRO A 349 -7.94 -13.58 21.68
C PRO A 349 -9.43 -13.55 22.04
N LEU A 350 -10.28 -13.78 21.05
CA LEU A 350 -11.66 -14.27 21.24
C LEU A 350 -11.64 -15.52 22.14
N VAL A 351 -10.53 -16.26 22.16
CA VAL A 351 -10.25 -17.36 23.09
C VAL A 351 -10.31 -16.94 24.56
N ALA A 352 -9.99 -15.69 24.91
CA ALA A 352 -10.08 -15.19 26.28
C ALA A 352 -11.49 -14.66 26.63
N MET A 353 -12.56 -15.40 26.30
CA MET A 353 -14.01 -15.11 26.47
C MET A 353 -14.51 -14.65 27.86
N SER A 354 -13.72 -14.00 28.71
CA SER A 354 -14.28 -12.91 29.51
C SER A 354 -14.59 -11.75 28.57
N ILE A 355 -15.85 -11.54 28.21
CA ILE A 355 -16.34 -10.34 27.50
C ILE A 355 -15.84 -9.13 28.28
N SER A 356 -14.72 -8.58 27.84
CA SER A 356 -13.99 -7.56 28.57
C SER A 356 -14.25 -6.20 27.92
N TRP A 357 -13.67 -5.16 28.51
CA TRP A 357 -13.80 -3.78 28.05
C TRP A 357 -13.27 -3.57 26.62
N GLU A 358 -12.60 -4.54 26.00
CA GLU A 358 -12.18 -4.49 24.58
C GLU A 358 -13.37 -4.35 23.62
N LEU A 359 -14.56 -4.87 23.97
CA LEU A 359 -15.78 -4.68 23.16
C LEU A 359 -16.18 -3.19 23.06
N PHE A 360 -15.76 -2.35 24.04
CA PHE A 360 -15.95 -0.90 23.95
C PHE A 360 -15.17 -0.28 22.79
N GLY A 361 -14.13 -0.95 22.27
CA GLY A 361 -13.40 -0.48 21.09
C GLY A 361 -14.21 -0.49 19.81
N GLY A 362 -15.08 -1.48 19.63
CA GLY A 362 -16.05 -1.48 18.53
C GLY A 362 -17.00 -0.29 18.59
N PHE A 363 -17.16 0.31 19.77
CA PHE A 363 -18.00 1.50 19.97
C PHE A 363 -17.23 2.82 19.80
N ALA A 364 -15.91 2.80 19.59
CA ALA A 364 -15.11 4.01 19.45
C ALA A 364 -15.63 4.87 18.29
N TYR A 365 -15.78 4.32 17.08
CA TYR A 365 -16.33 5.09 15.96
C TYR A 365 -17.81 5.46 16.16
N CYS A 366 -18.52 4.78 17.08
CA CYS A 366 -19.89 5.12 17.49
C CYS A 366 -19.95 6.24 18.56
N SER A 367 -18.83 6.90 18.87
CA SER A 367 -18.75 8.02 19.83
C SER A 367 -19.80 9.14 19.65
N PRO A 368 -20.35 9.44 18.45
CA PRO A 368 -21.45 10.40 18.32
C PRO A 368 -22.70 10.06 19.14
N VAL A 369 -22.89 8.81 19.59
CA VAL A 369 -23.95 8.44 20.55
C VAL A 369 -23.87 9.27 21.83
N LEU A 370 -22.67 9.68 22.25
CA LEU A 370 -22.46 10.52 23.43
C LEU A 370 -23.09 11.91 23.30
N LEU A 371 -23.30 12.41 22.07
CA LEU A 371 -24.00 13.66 21.80
C LEU A 371 -25.48 13.61 22.21
N LYS A 372 -26.02 12.43 22.54
CA LYS A 372 -27.34 12.28 23.15
C LYS A 372 -27.40 12.93 24.54
N PHE A 373 -26.32 12.85 25.32
CA PHE A 373 -26.26 13.42 26.66
C PHE A 373 -26.08 14.94 26.60
N ALA A 374 -27.01 15.68 27.20
CA ALA A 374 -27.05 17.14 27.09
C ALA A 374 -25.77 17.83 27.59
N ALA A 375 -25.20 17.37 28.70
CA ALA A 375 -23.96 17.90 29.26
C ALA A 375 -22.77 17.69 28.31
N PHE A 376 -22.56 16.45 27.85
CA PHE A 376 -21.48 16.13 26.91
C PHE A 376 -21.65 16.88 25.59
N ARG A 377 -22.89 16.99 25.09
CA ARG A 377 -23.21 17.75 23.88
C ARG A 377 -22.88 19.24 24.03
N ARG A 378 -23.22 19.88 25.15
CA ARG A 378 -22.87 21.30 25.42
C ARG A 378 -21.36 21.50 25.41
N TRP A 379 -20.60 20.56 25.98
CA TRP A 379 -19.14 20.61 25.98
C TRP A 379 -18.54 20.38 24.58
N ALA A 380 -18.96 19.32 23.89
CA ALA A 380 -18.41 18.92 22.59
C ALA A 380 -18.75 19.90 21.45
N LEU A 381 -19.86 20.62 21.57
CA LEU A 381 -20.27 21.69 20.64
C LEU A 381 -19.92 23.09 21.15
N GLY A 382 -19.23 23.18 22.29
CA GLY A 382 -18.78 24.44 22.87
C GLY A 382 -17.45 24.92 22.29
N SER A 383 -16.93 25.96 22.92
CA SER A 383 -15.58 26.49 22.65
C SER A 383 -14.52 25.71 23.41
N ALA A 384 -13.33 25.58 22.83
CA ALA A 384 -12.16 25.01 23.48
C ALA A 384 -11.50 26.08 24.38
N PRO A 385 -11.65 26.02 25.72
CA PRO A 385 -11.19 27.09 26.61
C PRO A 385 -9.66 27.21 26.67
N PHE A 386 -8.94 26.15 26.31
CA PHE A 386 -7.48 26.07 26.34
C PHE A 386 -6.82 26.62 25.06
N ILE A 387 -7.57 26.85 23.97
CA ILE A 387 -7.05 27.48 22.74
C ILE A 387 -7.47 28.95 22.77
N LYS A 388 -6.69 29.79 23.46
CA LYS A 388 -6.95 31.24 23.55
C LYS A 388 -6.59 31.94 22.23
N SER A 389 -7.46 32.83 21.76
CA SER A 389 -7.16 33.74 20.64
C SER A 389 -6.18 34.82 21.10
N SER A 390 -4.92 34.77 20.64
CA SER A 390 -3.93 35.84 20.90
C SER A 390 -3.97 36.97 19.86
N LEU A 391 -4.97 37.01 18.97
CA LEU A 391 -5.19 38.16 18.10
C LEU A 391 -5.73 39.33 18.96
N VAL A 392 -4.79 40.03 19.59
CA VAL A 392 -4.96 41.25 20.40
C VAL A 392 -5.04 42.51 19.49
N GLY A 393 -5.00 42.35 18.18
CA GLY A 393 -4.97 43.45 17.22
C GLY A 393 -6.36 43.89 16.74
N GLY A 394 -7.18 44.48 17.60
CA GLY A 394 -8.43 45.10 17.17
C GLY A 394 -9.29 45.54 18.36
N LYS A 395 -9.72 46.79 18.39
CA LYS A 395 -10.43 47.49 19.49
C LYS A 395 -11.81 46.92 19.90
N GLY A 396 -12.13 45.67 19.61
CA GLY A 396 -13.34 45.00 20.07
C GLY A 396 -13.00 43.70 20.78
N ASN A 397 -13.40 43.58 22.05
CA ASN A 397 -13.22 42.41 22.93
C ASN A 397 -13.93 41.11 22.45
N SER A 398 -14.13 40.88 21.15
CA SER A 398 -14.61 39.59 20.67
C SER A 398 -13.48 38.58 20.70
N GLN A 399 -13.30 37.88 21.82
CA GLN A 399 -12.55 36.64 21.82
C GLN A 399 -13.18 35.70 20.80
N GLN A 400 -12.45 35.39 19.74
CA GLN A 400 -12.92 34.48 18.72
C GLN A 400 -12.86 33.07 19.31
N HIS A 401 -14.02 32.47 19.54
CA HIS A 401 -14.12 31.18 20.20
C HIS A 401 -13.72 30.06 19.24
N VAL A 402 -12.64 29.35 19.58
CA VAL A 402 -12.16 28.19 18.82
C VAL A 402 -13.07 26.99 19.11
N PRO A 403 -13.62 26.32 18.09
CA PRO A 403 -14.54 25.20 18.30
C PRO A 403 -13.84 23.94 18.80
N MET A 404 -14.50 23.17 19.67
CA MET A 404 -13.94 21.97 20.28
C MET A 404 -13.56 20.86 19.28
N TYR A 405 -14.19 20.78 18.11
CA TYR A 405 -13.84 19.74 17.12
C TYR A 405 -12.39 19.85 16.61
N LEU A 406 -11.77 21.04 16.65
CA LEU A 406 -10.36 21.21 16.30
C LEU A 406 -9.45 20.49 17.30
N PHE A 407 -9.83 20.51 18.57
CA PHE A 407 -9.15 19.71 19.59
C PHE A 407 -9.34 18.22 19.34
N PHE A 408 -10.54 17.78 18.92
CA PHE A 408 -10.76 16.38 18.56
C PHE A 408 -9.90 15.95 17.37
N TYR A 409 -9.75 16.77 16.33
CA TYR A 409 -8.81 16.47 15.24
C TYR A 409 -7.34 16.41 15.71
N LEU A 410 -6.94 17.33 16.59
CA LEU A 410 -5.60 17.31 17.17
C LEU A 410 -5.33 16.03 18.00
N VAL A 411 -6.29 15.61 18.82
CA VAL A 411 -6.17 14.38 19.61
C VAL A 411 -6.22 13.16 18.70
N ALA A 412 -7.04 13.17 17.66
CA ALA A 412 -7.09 12.11 16.66
C ALA A 412 -5.75 11.94 15.93
N SER A 413 -5.00 13.02 15.64
CA SER A 413 -3.68 12.85 15.01
C SER A 413 -2.68 12.11 15.91
N LEU A 414 -2.89 12.08 17.23
CA LEU A 414 -2.07 11.32 18.18
C LEU A 414 -2.39 9.82 18.17
N SER A 415 -3.47 9.36 17.53
CA SER A 415 -3.78 7.92 17.46
C SER A 415 -2.71 7.13 16.70
N HIS A 416 -1.94 7.80 15.84
CA HIS A 416 -0.79 7.24 15.15
C HIS A 416 0.31 6.72 16.09
N VAL A 417 0.32 7.12 17.37
CA VAL A 417 1.23 6.55 18.38
C VAL A 417 1.02 5.04 18.58
N HIS A 418 -0.17 4.50 18.28
CA HIS A 418 -0.47 3.07 18.44
C HIS A 418 0.53 2.16 17.72
N VAL A 419 1.11 2.61 16.60
CA VAL A 419 2.05 1.81 15.83
C VAL A 419 3.33 1.54 16.64
N GLN A 420 3.73 2.46 17.54
CA GLN A 420 4.90 2.29 18.41
C GLN A 420 4.66 1.35 19.60
N VAL A 421 3.41 0.98 19.89
CA VAL A 421 3.07 0.06 20.98
C VAL A 421 3.28 -1.39 20.51
N LYS A 422 4.49 -1.92 20.73
CA LYS A 422 4.81 -3.33 20.45
C LYS A 422 4.33 -4.27 21.57
N ASN A 423 4.54 -3.87 22.83
CA ASN A 423 4.20 -4.68 24.00
C ASN A 423 2.94 -4.14 24.67
N GLY A 424 1.96 -5.02 24.94
CA GLY A 424 0.70 -4.65 25.58
C GLY A 424 -0.42 -4.47 24.57
N GLU A 425 -0.95 -5.59 24.11
CA GLU A 425 -2.14 -5.74 23.27
C GLU A 425 -3.30 -4.79 23.63
N ARG A 426 -3.64 -4.74 24.92
CA ARG A 426 -4.64 -3.83 25.51
C ARG A 426 -4.31 -2.35 25.32
N LEU A 427 -3.05 -1.98 25.49
CA LEU A 427 -2.58 -0.59 25.31
C LEU A 427 -2.60 -0.21 23.83
N LYS A 428 -2.21 -1.13 22.94
CA LYS A 428 -2.25 -0.91 21.48
C LYS A 428 -3.69 -0.65 21.03
N LEU A 429 -4.63 -1.50 21.44
CA LEU A 429 -6.06 -1.29 21.17
C LEU A 429 -6.54 0.05 21.74
N LEU A 430 -6.18 0.40 22.99
CA LEU A 430 -6.52 1.69 23.59
C LEU A 430 -6.02 2.88 22.79
N MET A 431 -4.80 2.83 22.28
CA MET A 431 -4.23 3.91 21.47
C MET A 431 -4.88 4.00 20.08
N THR A 432 -5.19 2.86 19.44
CA THR A 432 -5.92 2.83 18.17
C THR A 432 -7.33 3.40 18.32
N MET A 433 -8.03 3.08 19.42
CA MET A 433 -9.39 3.55 19.71
C MET A 433 -9.51 5.08 19.75
N ILE A 434 -8.47 5.79 20.20
CA ILE A 434 -8.44 7.27 20.26
C ILE A 434 -8.76 7.86 18.89
N GLY A 435 -8.24 7.26 17.82
CA GLY A 435 -8.43 7.71 16.44
C GLY A 435 -9.91 7.75 16.05
N PRO A 436 -10.58 6.59 15.86
CA PRO A 436 -11.98 6.56 15.44
C PRO A 436 -12.91 7.26 16.41
N PHE A 437 -12.61 7.22 17.72
CA PHE A 437 -13.39 7.93 18.73
C PHE A 437 -13.41 9.44 18.48
N PHE A 438 -12.24 10.07 18.40
CA PHE A 438 -12.16 11.51 18.24
C PHE A 438 -12.41 11.95 16.79
N LEU A 439 -12.06 11.15 15.78
CA LEU A 439 -12.38 11.45 14.38
C LEU A 439 -13.88 11.44 14.12
N SER A 440 -14.57 10.40 14.59
CA SER A 440 -16.02 10.33 14.45
C SER A 440 -16.69 11.49 15.19
N LEU A 441 -16.24 11.78 16.42
CA LEU A 441 -16.76 12.92 17.17
C LEU A 441 -16.44 14.25 16.48
N ALA A 442 -15.24 14.45 15.93
CA ALA A 442 -14.83 15.65 15.22
C ALA A 442 -15.69 15.88 13.98
N ILE A 443 -15.86 14.85 13.15
CA ILE A 443 -16.67 14.88 11.92
C ILE A 443 -18.12 15.23 12.30
N PHE A 444 -18.72 14.50 13.23
CA PHE A 444 -20.12 14.75 13.62
C PHE A 444 -20.29 16.10 14.32
N CYS A 445 -19.40 16.50 15.22
CA CYS A 445 -19.48 17.81 15.87
C CYS A 445 -19.33 18.94 14.86
N ARG A 446 -18.45 18.82 13.86
CA ARG A 446 -18.29 19.81 12.80
C ARG A 446 -19.52 19.88 11.89
N TYR A 447 -20.14 18.73 11.59
CA TYR A 447 -21.42 18.68 10.88
C TYR A 447 -22.59 19.27 11.67
N LEU A 448 -22.57 19.13 13.00
CA LEU A 448 -23.67 19.49 13.89
C LEU A 448 -23.45 20.83 14.61
N TYR A 449 -22.33 21.51 14.36
CA TYR A 449 -21.96 22.75 15.05
C TYR A 449 -22.97 23.86 14.74
N PRO A 450 -23.39 24.66 15.74
CA PRO A 450 -24.38 25.71 15.55
C PRO A 450 -23.91 26.77 14.54
N SER A 451 -24.84 27.15 13.65
CA SER A 451 -24.62 27.98 12.46
C SER A 451 -24.24 29.44 12.72
N SER A 452 -24.27 29.93 13.98
CA SER A 452 -24.00 31.35 14.27
C SER A 452 -22.52 31.73 14.21
N PHE A 453 -21.59 30.76 14.22
CA PHE A 453 -20.14 31.05 14.28
C PHE A 453 -19.33 30.46 13.12
N VAL A 454 -19.89 29.48 12.41
CA VAL A 454 -19.25 28.87 11.23
C VAL A 454 -20.08 29.27 10.01
N ARG A 455 -19.43 29.88 9.02
CA ARG A 455 -20.01 30.31 7.75
C ARG A 455 -20.99 29.25 7.23
N ASP A 456 -22.26 29.61 7.07
CA ASP A 456 -23.22 28.79 6.34
C ASP A 456 -23.06 28.98 4.82
N THR A 457 -21.81 28.97 4.34
CA THR A 457 -21.56 29.00 2.91
C THR A 457 -21.90 27.65 2.31
N SER A 458 -22.46 27.68 1.12
CA SER A 458 -22.64 26.48 0.30
C SER A 458 -21.35 25.68 0.14
N ASP A 459 -20.20 26.35 0.12
CA ASP A 459 -18.90 25.74 -0.13
C ASP A 459 -18.47 24.81 1.02
N ASP A 460 -18.52 25.25 2.28
CA ASP A 460 -18.12 24.44 3.44
C ASP A 460 -19.00 23.20 3.61
N ASN A 461 -20.31 23.39 3.45
CA ASN A 461 -21.28 22.31 3.48
C ASN A 461 -21.01 21.29 2.37
N CYS A 462 -20.74 21.76 1.15
CA CYS A 462 -20.39 20.91 0.01
C CYS A 462 -19.06 20.16 0.25
N ARG A 463 -18.05 20.83 0.82
CA ARG A 463 -16.76 20.19 1.18
C ARG A 463 -16.96 19.00 2.08
N MET A 464 -17.68 19.21 3.17
CA MET A 464 -17.91 18.17 4.15
C MET A 464 -18.66 17.00 3.51
N LEU A 465 -19.70 17.30 2.72
CA LEU A 465 -20.55 16.30 2.06
C LEU A 465 -19.77 15.34 1.16
N TYR A 466 -18.84 15.86 0.38
CA TYR A 466 -18.08 15.07 -0.59
C TYR A 466 -16.76 14.55 -0.04
N SER A 467 -16.16 15.19 0.97
CA SER A 467 -14.92 14.71 1.58
C SER A 467 -15.03 13.27 2.08
N PHE A 468 -16.20 12.85 2.56
CA PHE A 468 -16.42 11.51 3.10
C PHE A 468 -16.29 10.37 2.07
N PRO A 469 -17.00 10.38 0.92
CA PRO A 469 -16.74 9.43 -0.17
C PRO A 469 -15.37 9.61 -0.81
N LEU A 470 -14.83 10.83 -0.85
CA LEU A 470 -13.48 11.06 -1.37
C LEU A 470 -12.41 10.42 -0.49
N GLY A 471 -12.58 10.44 0.82
CA GLY A 471 -11.71 9.72 1.76
C GLY A 471 -11.71 8.22 1.48
N LEU A 472 -12.86 7.64 1.11
CA LEU A 472 -12.96 6.24 0.71
C LEU A 472 -12.25 5.98 -0.63
N VAL A 473 -12.37 6.88 -1.61
CA VAL A 473 -11.59 6.79 -2.86
C VAL A 473 -10.10 6.82 -2.56
N VAL A 474 -9.63 7.72 -1.70
CA VAL A 474 -8.23 7.78 -1.28
C VAL A 474 -7.81 6.47 -0.59
N SER A 475 -8.63 5.91 0.29
CA SER A 475 -8.41 4.60 0.93
C SER A 475 -8.21 3.50 -0.13
N MET A 476 -9.10 3.42 -1.12
CA MET A 476 -9.00 2.46 -2.23
C MET A 476 -7.69 2.64 -3.02
N LEU A 477 -7.37 3.87 -3.42
CA LEU A 477 -6.19 4.16 -4.24
C LEU A 477 -4.89 3.88 -3.46
N VAL A 478 -4.83 4.29 -2.20
CA VAL A 478 -3.70 4.02 -1.31
C VAL A 478 -3.47 2.51 -1.16
N ARG A 479 -4.53 1.71 -1.01
CA ARG A 479 -4.41 0.24 -0.93
C ARG A 479 -4.05 -0.46 -2.23
N ILE A 480 -4.42 0.10 -3.38
CA ILE A 480 -3.89 -0.35 -4.68
C ILE A 480 -2.39 -0.09 -4.79
N LEU A 481 -1.89 1.01 -4.20
CA LEU A 481 -0.48 1.40 -4.26
C LEU A 481 0.43 0.60 -3.33
N TYR A 482 -0.08 0.12 -2.18
CA TYR A 482 0.66 -0.66 -1.18
C TYR A 482 1.24 -2.00 -1.68
N ILE A 483 0.98 -2.41 -2.94
CA ILE A 483 1.67 -3.55 -3.55
C ILE A 483 3.11 -3.18 -3.96
N SER A 484 3.38 -1.91 -4.26
CA SER A 484 4.66 -1.47 -4.87
C SER A 484 5.61 -0.78 -3.92
N GLN A 485 5.12 -0.28 -2.79
CA GLN A 485 5.96 0.29 -1.75
C GLN A 485 5.88 -0.63 -0.55
N ASP A 486 7.05 -0.97 0.03
CA ASP A 486 7.13 -1.27 1.47
C ASP A 486 6.18 -0.29 2.14
N PRO A 487 5.22 -0.75 2.96
CA PRO A 487 4.32 0.18 3.62
C PRO A 487 5.26 1.21 4.23
N VAL A 488 5.19 2.48 3.79
CA VAL A 488 6.13 3.56 4.15
C VAL A 488 6.05 3.88 5.67
N PHE A 489 5.44 2.95 6.40
CA PHE A 489 4.79 2.95 7.67
C PHE A 489 4.90 1.58 8.37
N THR A 490 5.70 0.60 7.89
CA THR A 490 6.01 -0.62 8.68
C THR A 490 6.93 -0.31 9.84
N ASP A 491 7.91 0.59 9.66
CA ASP A 491 8.55 1.18 10.83
C ASP A 491 7.53 2.10 11.49
N ALA A 492 6.97 1.53 12.56
CA ALA A 492 6.05 2.11 13.49
C ALA A 492 6.32 3.57 13.85
N MET A 493 7.60 3.95 13.89
CA MET A 493 8.01 5.28 14.24
C MET A 493 7.61 6.30 13.17
N TYR A 494 7.71 5.96 11.88
CA TYR A 494 7.43 6.89 10.77
C TYR A 494 5.95 6.98 10.43
N ALA A 495 5.23 5.85 10.43
CA ALA A 495 3.76 5.85 10.38
C ALA A 495 3.16 6.73 11.46
N GLY A 496 3.71 6.54 12.67
CA GLY A 496 3.43 7.34 13.84
C GLY A 496 3.68 8.82 13.56
N LEU A 497 4.94 9.16 13.31
CA LEU A 497 5.41 10.54 13.28
C LEU A 497 4.88 11.35 12.09
N PHE A 498 4.91 10.80 10.87
CA PHE A 498 4.37 11.51 9.71
C PHE A 498 2.86 11.69 9.81
N GLY A 499 2.13 10.66 10.29
CA GLY A 499 0.71 10.77 10.57
C GLY A 499 0.40 11.87 11.58
N ILE A 500 1.19 11.96 12.66
CA ILE A 500 1.08 13.03 13.67
C ILE A 500 1.39 14.40 13.05
N ILE A 501 2.53 14.56 12.37
CA ILE A 501 2.95 15.85 11.79
C ILE A 501 1.94 16.32 10.74
N PHE A 502 1.49 15.43 9.85
CA PHE A 502 0.51 15.76 8.83
C PHE A 502 -0.84 16.09 9.45
N GLY A 503 -1.29 15.33 10.45
CA GLY A 503 -2.50 15.62 11.21
C GLY A 503 -2.44 16.96 11.96
N ILE A 504 -1.31 17.31 12.58
CA ILE A 504 -1.10 18.63 13.20
C ILE A 504 -1.13 19.73 12.15
N THR A 505 -0.50 19.52 11.00
CA THR A 505 -0.48 20.49 9.88
C THR A 505 -1.89 20.73 9.35
N CYS A 506 -2.64 19.66 9.07
CA CYS A 506 -4.04 19.72 8.65
C CYS A 506 -4.92 20.40 9.71
N THR A 507 -4.72 20.10 10.99
CA THR A 507 -5.43 20.78 12.10
C THR A 507 -5.08 22.26 12.15
N THR A 508 -3.82 22.62 11.95
CA THR A 508 -3.35 24.01 11.95
C THR A 508 -3.94 24.80 10.79
N ILE A 509 -4.06 24.18 9.62
CA ILE A 509 -4.73 24.77 8.45
C ILE A 509 -6.21 25.02 8.75
N LEU A 510 -6.90 24.04 9.33
CA LEU A 510 -8.30 24.18 9.77
C LEU A 510 -8.47 25.27 10.83
N TYR A 511 -7.58 25.32 11.82
CA TYR A 511 -7.56 26.35 12.85
C TYR A 511 -7.38 27.74 12.23
N ARG A 512 -6.45 27.88 11.27
CA ARG A 512 -6.25 29.14 10.54
C ARG A 512 -7.49 29.53 9.74
N TYR A 513 -8.13 28.59 9.07
CA TYR A 513 -9.39 28.85 8.36
C TYR A 513 -10.47 29.41 9.29
N VAL A 514 -10.59 28.84 10.50
CA VAL A 514 -11.53 29.34 11.51
C VAL A 514 -11.13 30.73 12.03
N MET A 515 -9.84 30.96 12.30
CA MET A 515 -9.35 32.24 12.81
C MET A 515 -9.45 33.40 11.82
N PHE A 516 -9.23 33.14 10.52
CA PHE A 516 -9.34 34.16 9.48
C PHE A 516 -10.76 34.32 8.90
N SER A 517 -11.75 33.64 9.48
CA SER A 517 -13.16 33.84 9.13
C SER A 517 -13.64 35.20 9.68
N GLU A 518 -14.33 35.99 8.85
CA GLU A 518 -15.02 37.20 9.30
C GLU A 518 -16.05 36.82 10.38
N VAL A 519 -16.08 37.60 11.47
CA VAL A 519 -17.18 37.56 12.43
C VAL A 519 -18.36 38.26 11.75
N ASP A 520 -19.55 37.65 11.74
CA ASP A 520 -20.78 38.31 11.30
C ASP A 520 -20.98 39.59 12.10
N SER A 521 -20.56 40.73 11.55
CA SER A 521 -20.84 42.05 12.09
C SER A 521 -22.32 42.41 11.90
N SER A 522 -23.05 41.66 11.07
CA SER A 522 -24.47 41.86 10.80
C SER A 522 -25.40 41.60 12.00
N GLN A 523 -24.89 41.07 13.12
CA GLN A 523 -25.65 40.95 14.37
C GLN A 523 -25.24 41.92 15.48
N ARG A 524 -24.20 42.75 15.28
CA ARG A 524 -23.87 43.83 16.24
C ARG A 524 -24.24 45.18 15.64
N GLU A 525 -25.52 45.48 15.84
CA GLU A 525 -26.14 46.79 16.04
C GLU A 525 -25.86 47.93 15.03
N PRO A 526 -26.92 48.63 14.60
CA PRO A 526 -26.79 49.85 13.82
C PRO A 526 -26.24 50.98 14.70
N GLU A 527 -25.61 51.98 14.07
CA GLU A 527 -25.14 53.24 14.68
C GLU A 527 -23.79 53.16 15.43
N LEU A 528 -22.70 53.56 14.77
CA LEU A 528 -21.97 54.80 15.09
C LEU A 528 -20.59 54.85 14.37
N THR A 529 -20.47 55.87 13.51
CA THR A 529 -19.28 56.71 13.29
C THR A 529 -17.94 56.07 12.88
N TYR A 530 -17.61 56.36 11.62
CA TYR A 530 -16.26 56.62 11.09
C TYR A 530 -15.31 57.22 12.14
N ALA A 531 -14.29 56.45 12.55
CA ALA A 531 -13.15 56.98 13.30
C ALA A 531 -11.86 56.57 12.59
N ASN A 532 -11.31 57.53 11.85
CA ASN A 532 -9.94 57.63 11.36
C ASN A 532 -8.93 56.99 12.33
N ASN A 533 -8.17 56.00 11.87
CA ASN A 533 -6.83 55.71 12.41
C ASN A 533 -5.97 55.04 11.34
N GLY A 534 -5.01 55.79 10.80
CA GLY A 534 -4.12 55.45 9.69
C GLY A 534 -3.00 54.45 10.00
N ASN A 535 -3.30 53.37 10.73
CA ASN A 535 -2.36 52.27 10.96
C ASN A 535 -3.00 50.94 10.52
N GLN A 536 -3.42 50.86 9.25
CA GLN A 536 -3.92 49.61 8.69
C GLN A 536 -2.75 48.64 8.42
N GLN A 537 -2.47 47.78 9.40
CA GLN A 537 -1.79 46.52 9.14
C GLN A 537 -2.64 45.71 8.17
N ARG A 538 -2.13 45.58 6.94
CA ARG A 538 -2.80 45.05 5.75
C ARG A 538 -3.07 43.55 5.89
N HIS A 539 -4.28 43.18 6.27
CA HIS A 539 -4.76 41.79 6.25
C HIS A 539 -5.71 41.58 5.07
N VAL A 540 -5.47 40.52 4.28
CA VAL A 540 -6.24 40.20 3.07
C VAL A 540 -7.61 39.61 3.47
N HIS A 541 -8.68 40.36 3.24
CA HIS A 541 -10.06 39.94 3.55
C HIS A 541 -10.77 39.33 2.32
N PHE A 542 -11.25 38.09 2.49
CA PHE A 542 -12.02 37.35 1.49
C PHE A 542 -13.51 37.73 1.54
N SER A 543 -13.85 38.93 1.07
CA SER A 543 -15.26 39.30 0.87
C SER A 543 -15.89 38.44 -0.23
N ARG A 544 -16.69 37.45 0.17
CA ARG A 544 -17.65 36.76 -0.70
C ARG A 544 -19.01 36.88 0.00
N THR A 545 -19.96 37.54 -0.65
CA THR A 545 -21.35 37.54 -0.22
C THR A 545 -21.83 36.10 -0.06
N PRO A 546 -22.43 35.73 1.08
CA PRO A 546 -22.88 34.36 1.32
C PRO A 546 -23.94 34.00 0.28
N GLN A 547 -23.62 33.07 -0.62
CA GLN A 547 -24.67 32.45 -1.43
C GLN A 547 -25.54 31.64 -0.48
N THR A 548 -26.84 31.95 -0.44
CA THR A 548 -27.83 31.15 0.27
C THR A 548 -27.71 29.71 -0.19
N ASN A 549 -27.42 28.83 0.76
CA ASN A 549 -27.26 27.41 0.46
C ASN A 549 -28.60 26.86 -0.04
N ALA A 550 -28.71 26.63 -1.36
CA ALA A 550 -29.87 26.00 -1.98
C ALA A 550 -30.32 24.74 -1.20
N MET A 551 -29.36 24.01 -0.59
CA MET A 551 -29.62 22.83 0.23
C MET A 551 -30.23 23.14 1.59
N ALA A 552 -29.85 24.24 2.25
CA ALA A 552 -30.47 24.65 3.51
C ALA A 552 -31.92 25.11 3.27
N THR A 553 -32.16 25.84 2.19
CA THR A 553 -33.50 26.19 1.72
C THR A 553 -34.32 24.94 1.44
N LEU A 554 -33.72 23.95 0.76
CA LEU A 554 -34.35 22.64 0.52
C LEU A 554 -34.65 21.92 1.85
N ALA A 555 -33.71 21.88 2.79
CA ALA A 555 -33.84 21.23 4.10
C ALA A 555 -35.03 21.74 4.91
N LEU A 556 -35.16 23.07 4.94
CA LEU A 556 -36.20 23.77 5.68
C LEU A 556 -37.57 23.64 5.01
N ALA A 557 -37.62 23.24 3.73
CA ALA A 557 -38.87 22.99 3.01
C ALA A 557 -39.56 21.68 3.42
N TYR A 558 -38.93 20.81 4.24
CA TYR A 558 -39.49 19.50 4.62
C TYR A 558 -39.67 19.33 6.13
N LYS A 559 -40.69 18.54 6.52
CA LYS A 559 -40.74 17.97 7.87
C LYS A 559 -39.60 16.96 8.02
N PRO A 560 -38.78 17.05 9.09
CA PRO A 560 -37.66 16.13 9.24
C PRO A 560 -38.09 14.66 9.30
N PHE A 561 -37.33 13.77 8.65
CA PHE A 561 -37.58 12.33 8.67
C PHE A 561 -37.54 11.73 10.08
N SER A 562 -37.85 10.43 10.23
CA SER A 562 -37.54 9.72 11.48
C SER A 562 -36.03 9.64 11.68
N PRO A 563 -35.48 9.99 12.86
CA PRO A 563 -34.05 9.85 13.13
C PRO A 563 -33.59 8.39 13.05
N ALA A 564 -34.44 7.45 13.43
CA ALA A 564 -34.17 6.02 13.32
C ALA A 564 -33.95 5.57 11.86
N ILE A 565 -34.78 6.05 10.92
CA ILE A 565 -34.65 5.71 9.49
C ILE A 565 -33.32 6.23 8.91
N LEU A 566 -32.95 7.47 9.26
CA LEU A 566 -31.67 8.03 8.82
C LEU A 566 -30.49 7.26 9.42
N GLY A 567 -30.62 6.81 10.67
CA GLY A 567 -29.56 6.07 11.36
C GLY A 567 -29.35 4.71 10.71
N LEU A 568 -30.44 4.03 10.39
CA LEU A 568 -30.43 2.75 9.69
C LEU A 568 -29.81 2.87 8.28
N LEU A 569 -30.19 3.89 7.52
CA LEU A 569 -29.64 4.13 6.19
C LEU A 569 -28.13 4.42 6.23
N PHE A 570 -27.69 5.27 7.16
CA PHE A 570 -26.28 5.59 7.32
C PHE A 570 -25.48 4.38 7.82
N GLY A 571 -26.11 3.53 8.64
CA GLY A 571 -25.53 2.27 9.10
C GLY A 571 -25.25 1.31 7.95
N PHE A 572 -26.24 1.10 7.06
CA PHE A 572 -26.05 0.27 5.86
C PHE A 572 -24.97 0.82 4.94
N LEU A 573 -24.93 2.13 4.70
CA LEU A 573 -23.89 2.76 3.90
C LEU A 573 -22.49 2.53 4.50
N GLY A 574 -22.37 2.67 5.83
CA GLY A 574 -21.14 2.40 6.57
C GLY A 574 -20.69 0.95 6.42
N THR A 575 -21.59 -0.01 6.61
CA THR A 575 -21.28 -1.44 6.45
C THR A 575 -20.80 -1.75 5.03
N VAL A 576 -21.52 -1.28 4.01
CA VAL A 576 -21.13 -1.49 2.60
C VAL A 576 -19.77 -0.87 2.28
N SER A 577 -19.49 0.32 2.83
CA SER A 577 -18.19 0.99 2.67
C SER A 577 -17.06 0.19 3.29
N LEU A 578 -17.25 -0.35 4.49
CA LEU A 578 -16.25 -1.16 5.19
C LEU A 578 -16.02 -2.51 4.52
N THR A 579 -17.06 -3.19 4.05
CA THR A 579 -16.93 -4.55 3.48
C THR A 579 -16.40 -4.55 2.05
N PHE A 580 -16.88 -3.66 1.17
CA PHE A 580 -16.56 -3.72 -0.26
C PHE A 580 -15.50 -2.73 -0.73
N PHE A 581 -15.35 -1.58 -0.02
CA PHE A 581 -14.62 -0.43 -0.56
C PHE A 581 -13.49 0.07 0.34
N SER A 582 -13.32 -0.50 1.52
CA SER A 582 -12.11 -0.27 2.31
C SER A 582 -10.87 -0.65 1.50
N CYS A 583 -10.93 -1.75 0.73
CA CYS A 583 -9.88 -2.20 -0.20
C CYS A 583 -10.48 -2.56 -1.58
N ALA A 584 -9.90 -2.03 -2.66
CA ALA A 584 -10.39 -2.28 -4.03
C ALA A 584 -10.12 -3.72 -4.53
N ASN A 585 -9.26 -4.49 -3.85
CA ASN A 585 -8.95 -5.87 -4.19
C ASN A 585 -10.04 -6.86 -3.73
N TYR A 586 -10.95 -6.44 -2.84
CA TYR A 586 -11.97 -7.32 -2.26
C TYR A 586 -12.84 -7.99 -3.34
N ILE A 587 -13.44 -7.20 -4.26
CA ILE A 587 -14.32 -7.74 -5.32
C ILE A 587 -13.57 -8.65 -6.31
N PRO A 588 -12.39 -8.29 -6.86
CA PRO A 588 -11.62 -9.20 -7.70
C PRO A 588 -11.28 -10.53 -7.02
N ARG A 589 -10.85 -10.51 -5.76
CA ARG A 589 -10.49 -11.71 -5.00
C ARG A 589 -11.70 -12.57 -4.64
N LEU A 590 -12.83 -11.93 -4.33
CA LEU A 590 -14.13 -12.60 -4.17
C LEU A 590 -14.47 -13.51 -5.36
N LEU A 591 -14.02 -13.12 -6.56
CA LEU A 591 -14.34 -13.76 -7.84
C LEU A 591 -13.15 -14.51 -8.46
N ALA A 592 -12.05 -14.71 -7.72
CA ALA A 592 -10.77 -15.26 -8.19
C ALA A 592 -10.32 -14.70 -9.55
N ILE A 593 -10.36 -13.37 -9.67
CA ILE A 593 -9.78 -12.60 -10.77
C ILE A 593 -8.50 -11.96 -10.24
N ASP A 594 -7.51 -11.84 -11.12
CA ASP A 594 -6.28 -11.11 -10.81
C ASP A 594 -6.64 -9.67 -10.39
N PRO A 595 -6.22 -9.22 -9.20
CA PRO A 595 -6.62 -7.92 -8.69
C PRO A 595 -6.23 -6.80 -9.64
N TYR A 596 -5.10 -6.87 -10.32
CA TYR A 596 -4.69 -5.86 -11.27
C TYR A 596 -4.97 -6.27 -12.72
N PRO A 597 -5.62 -5.42 -13.56
CA PRO A 597 -6.10 -4.05 -13.29
C PRO A 597 -7.55 -3.98 -12.77
N ALA A 598 -8.14 -5.10 -12.34
CA ALA A 598 -9.54 -5.16 -11.91
C ALA A 598 -9.86 -4.20 -10.73
N ASN A 599 -8.95 -4.04 -9.78
CA ASN A 599 -9.02 -3.14 -8.64
C ASN A 599 -9.09 -1.66 -9.07
N LEU A 600 -8.33 -1.27 -10.10
CA LEU A 600 -8.45 0.05 -10.73
C LEU A 600 -9.84 0.24 -11.33
N MET A 601 -10.40 -0.79 -11.97
CA MET A 601 -11.76 -0.71 -12.52
C MET A 601 -12.81 -0.52 -11.43
N VAL A 602 -12.67 -1.19 -10.27
CA VAL A 602 -13.57 -1.02 -9.12
C VAL A 602 -13.48 0.42 -8.59
N ALA A 603 -12.28 0.93 -8.34
CA ALA A 603 -12.07 2.31 -7.89
C ALA A 603 -12.61 3.35 -8.90
N LEU A 604 -12.32 3.15 -10.19
CA LEU A 604 -12.83 3.99 -11.26
C LEU A 604 -14.35 3.95 -11.33
N SER A 605 -14.98 2.79 -11.16
CA SER A 605 -16.43 2.65 -11.22
C SER A 605 -17.13 3.38 -10.08
N PHE A 606 -16.60 3.29 -8.86
CA PHE A 606 -17.10 4.06 -7.72
C PHE A 606 -16.97 5.56 -7.98
N PHE A 607 -15.81 5.99 -8.49
CA PHE A 607 -15.56 7.37 -8.87
C PHE A 607 -16.51 7.88 -9.96
N LEU A 608 -16.70 7.12 -11.05
CA LEU A 608 -17.64 7.46 -12.10
C LEU A 608 -19.07 7.53 -11.57
N GLY A 609 -19.42 6.67 -10.60
CA GLY A 609 -20.67 6.76 -9.87
C GLY A 609 -20.83 8.08 -9.13
N LEU A 610 -19.80 8.52 -8.39
CA LEU A 610 -19.78 9.83 -7.73
C LEU A 610 -19.91 10.97 -8.75
N TYR A 611 -19.18 10.88 -9.86
CA TYR A 611 -19.14 11.88 -10.93
C TYR A 611 -20.50 12.05 -11.61
N TYR A 612 -21.11 10.96 -12.05
CA TYR A 612 -22.40 10.95 -12.74
C TYR A 612 -23.61 10.87 -11.79
N SER A 613 -23.39 10.96 -10.47
CA SER A 613 -24.45 10.88 -9.46
C SER A 613 -25.64 11.79 -9.78
N GLN A 614 -25.39 13.00 -10.28
CA GLN A 614 -26.43 13.98 -10.64
C GLN A 614 -27.22 13.63 -11.91
N ASP A 615 -26.57 12.99 -12.87
CA ASP A 615 -27.17 12.68 -14.16
C ASP A 615 -27.99 11.39 -14.08
N ILE A 616 -27.61 10.50 -13.14
CA ILE A 616 -28.26 9.21 -12.92
C ILE A 616 -29.39 9.32 -11.88
N LEU A 617 -29.23 10.11 -10.81
CA LEU A 617 -30.24 10.20 -9.74
C LEU A 617 -31.50 10.97 -10.18
N PRO A 618 -32.68 10.33 -10.18
CA PRO A 618 -33.93 10.98 -10.56
C PRO A 618 -34.59 11.68 -9.35
N VAL A 619 -33.95 12.73 -8.82
CA VAL A 619 -34.52 13.51 -7.71
C VAL A 619 -35.65 14.43 -8.19
N VAL A 620 -35.55 14.98 -9.41
CA VAL A 620 -36.45 16.04 -9.95
C VAL A 620 -37.07 15.65 -11.31
N SER A 621 -37.48 14.39 -11.47
CA SER A 621 -38.20 13.95 -12.68
C SER A 621 -39.71 13.90 -12.46
N ASN A 622 -40.50 14.09 -13.53
CA ASN A 622 -41.95 13.85 -13.53
C ASN A 622 -42.30 12.50 -12.88
N ARG A 623 -43.37 12.44 -12.07
CA ARG A 623 -43.75 11.25 -11.27
C ARG A 623 -43.69 9.92 -12.04
N LYS A 624 -44.15 9.90 -13.30
CA LYS A 624 -44.11 8.70 -14.16
C LYS A 624 -42.68 8.29 -14.54
N GLN A 625 -41.83 9.23 -14.96
CA GLN A 625 -40.44 8.96 -15.33
C GLN A 625 -39.56 8.62 -14.11
N GLY A 626 -39.83 9.21 -12.95
CA GLY A 626 -39.04 8.97 -11.74
C GLY A 626 -39.12 7.54 -11.23
N TRP A 627 -40.28 6.90 -11.35
CA TRP A 627 -40.43 5.50 -10.98
C TRP A 627 -39.58 4.57 -11.87
N LEU A 628 -39.60 4.81 -13.19
CA LEU A 628 -38.76 4.06 -14.14
C LEU A 628 -37.27 4.24 -13.87
N LEU A 629 -36.82 5.46 -13.56
CA LEU A 629 -35.41 5.75 -13.30
C LEU A 629 -34.92 5.14 -11.97
N TRP A 630 -35.71 5.25 -10.90
CA TRP A 630 -35.41 4.54 -9.64
C TRP A 630 -35.46 3.02 -9.81
N GLY A 631 -36.41 2.52 -10.62
CA GLY A 631 -36.48 1.10 -10.99
C GLY A 631 -35.22 0.62 -11.69
N ARG A 632 -34.68 1.42 -12.63
CA ARG A 632 -33.39 1.15 -13.30
C ARG A 632 -32.22 1.13 -12.32
N LEU A 633 -32.11 2.14 -11.45
CA LEU A 633 -31.04 2.20 -10.45
C LEU A 633 -31.11 1.01 -9.48
N GLY A 634 -32.31 0.63 -9.04
CA GLY A 634 -32.53 -0.54 -8.21
C GLY A 634 -32.20 -1.85 -8.90
N PHE A 635 -32.61 -2.00 -10.17
CA PHE A 635 -32.26 -3.15 -10.99
C PHE A 635 -30.74 -3.26 -11.19
N CYS A 636 -30.05 -2.16 -11.46
CA CYS A 636 -28.60 -2.16 -11.60
C CYS A 636 -27.88 -2.46 -10.28
N LEU A 637 -28.31 -1.86 -9.16
CA LEU A 637 -27.68 -2.05 -7.86
C LEU A 637 -27.91 -3.47 -7.32
N LEU A 638 -29.17 -3.89 -7.21
CA LEU A 638 -29.52 -5.20 -6.67
C LEU A 638 -29.24 -6.31 -7.66
N GLY A 639 -29.57 -6.11 -8.94
CA GLY A 639 -29.22 -7.05 -9.99
C GLY A 639 -27.70 -7.18 -10.15
N GLY A 640 -26.95 -6.09 -10.02
CA GLY A 640 -25.48 -6.12 -9.99
C GLY A 640 -24.94 -6.89 -8.79
N CYS A 641 -25.48 -6.64 -7.58
CA CYS A 641 -25.11 -7.37 -6.37
C CYS A 641 -25.43 -8.87 -6.49
N LEU A 642 -26.63 -9.23 -6.95
CA LEU A 642 -27.03 -10.61 -7.22
C LEU A 642 -26.13 -11.26 -8.28
N THR A 643 -25.84 -10.55 -9.38
CA THR A 643 -24.94 -11.04 -10.43
C THR A 643 -23.52 -11.23 -9.89
N MET A 644 -23.04 -10.37 -9.01
CA MET A 644 -21.73 -10.54 -8.37
C MET A 644 -21.71 -11.77 -7.45
N LEU A 645 -22.72 -11.91 -6.60
CA LEU A 645 -22.78 -12.98 -5.60
C LEU A 645 -23.18 -14.35 -6.18
N PHE A 646 -23.88 -14.39 -7.32
CA PHE A 646 -24.41 -15.62 -7.93
C PHE A 646 -23.98 -15.85 -9.39
N GLY A 647 -23.36 -14.87 -10.05
CA GLY A 647 -23.01 -14.95 -11.48
C GLY A 647 -21.81 -15.82 -11.80
N THR A 648 -21.12 -16.32 -10.77
CA THR A 648 -20.14 -17.38 -10.90
C THR A 648 -20.19 -18.26 -9.65
N ARG A 649 -20.22 -19.58 -9.85
CA ARG A 649 -20.00 -20.57 -8.79
C ARG A 649 -18.63 -21.17 -9.04
N GLN A 650 -17.62 -20.61 -8.37
CA GLN A 650 -16.23 -21.02 -8.54
C GLN A 650 -15.75 -22.07 -7.54
N THR A 651 -16.59 -22.43 -6.57
CA THR A 651 -16.20 -23.35 -5.52
C THR A 651 -17.14 -24.53 -5.57
N ASN A 652 -16.52 -25.70 -5.67
CA ASN A 652 -17.25 -26.94 -5.55
C ASN A 652 -17.73 -27.02 -4.10
N ARG A 653 -19.06 -27.04 -3.94
CA ARG A 653 -19.65 -27.35 -2.65
C ARG A 653 -19.75 -28.85 -2.54
N SER A 654 -19.17 -29.40 -1.48
CA SER A 654 -19.51 -30.74 -1.02
C SER A 654 -20.82 -30.64 -0.25
N TYR A 655 -21.84 -31.36 -0.69
CA TYR A 655 -23.10 -31.50 0.02
C TYR A 655 -23.42 -32.98 0.19
N GLU A 656 -24.08 -33.28 1.29
CA GLU A 656 -24.40 -34.65 1.63
C GLU A 656 -25.70 -35.09 0.98
N LEU A 657 -25.70 -36.31 0.47
CA LEU A 657 -26.85 -37.04 -0.01
C LEU A 657 -27.56 -37.68 1.19
N SER A 658 -28.88 -37.76 1.15
CA SER A 658 -29.67 -38.40 2.20
C SER A 658 -29.24 -39.87 2.40
N HIS A 659 -28.91 -40.24 3.64
CA HIS A 659 -28.64 -41.63 4.07
C HIS A 659 -29.07 -41.84 5.54
N GLU A 660 -29.08 -43.09 5.99
CA GLU A 660 -29.70 -43.50 7.27
C GLU A 660 -28.93 -43.02 8.53
N HIS A 661 -27.66 -42.61 8.41
CA HIS A 661 -26.76 -42.38 9.55
C HIS A 661 -26.27 -40.93 9.71
N TYR A 662 -27.14 -39.94 9.47
CA TYR A 662 -26.77 -38.52 9.53
C TYR A 662 -27.23 -37.80 10.82
N PRO A 663 -26.43 -36.91 11.43
CA PRO A 663 -25.04 -36.54 11.14
C PRO A 663 -24.00 -37.58 11.57
N THR A 664 -22.87 -37.66 10.85
CA THR A 664 -21.70 -38.43 11.30
C THR A 664 -21.12 -37.75 12.52
N THR A 665 -21.13 -38.46 13.64
CA THR A 665 -20.58 -38.00 14.92
C THR A 665 -19.40 -38.86 15.31
N MET A 666 -18.71 -38.48 16.38
CA MET A 666 -17.69 -39.32 17.01
C MET A 666 -18.16 -40.76 17.30
N LYS A 667 -19.47 -41.01 17.41
CA LYS A 667 -20.09 -42.30 17.72
C LYS A 667 -20.52 -43.11 16.49
N SER A 668 -20.49 -42.52 15.30
CA SER A 668 -20.89 -43.22 14.07
C SER A 668 -19.92 -44.36 13.78
N LEU A 669 -20.42 -45.49 13.29
CA LEU A 669 -19.56 -46.60 12.86
C LEU A 669 -18.70 -46.15 11.68
N LYS A 670 -17.38 -46.37 11.77
CA LYS A 670 -16.40 -45.98 10.75
C LYS A 670 -16.74 -46.54 9.36
N GLU A 671 -17.19 -47.80 9.28
CA GLU A 671 -17.51 -48.43 7.98
C GLU A 671 -18.71 -47.79 7.28
N HIS A 672 -19.57 -47.06 8.00
CA HIS A 672 -20.71 -46.34 7.43
C HIS A 672 -20.33 -44.94 6.92
N VAL A 673 -19.10 -44.46 7.20
CA VAL A 673 -18.63 -43.14 6.76
C VAL A 673 -17.92 -43.26 5.41
N ASP A 674 -18.59 -42.80 4.36
CA ASP A 674 -18.07 -42.82 3.00
C ASP A 674 -18.40 -41.52 2.27
N ILE A 675 -17.39 -40.94 1.61
CA ILE A 675 -17.61 -39.78 0.72
C ILE A 675 -18.58 -40.05 -0.44
N ARG A 676 -18.94 -41.28 -0.79
CA ARG A 676 -19.98 -41.54 -1.81
C ARG A 676 -21.35 -40.98 -1.40
N PHE A 677 -21.59 -40.85 -0.11
CA PHE A 677 -22.77 -40.14 0.40
C PHE A 677 -22.59 -38.63 0.34
N TRP A 678 -21.44 -38.13 -0.12
CA TRP A 678 -21.20 -36.72 -0.40
C TRP A 678 -21.12 -36.54 -1.91
N ALA A 679 -21.98 -35.68 -2.43
CA ALA A 679 -21.86 -35.21 -3.79
C ALA A 679 -20.98 -33.96 -3.79
N VAL A 680 -20.07 -33.92 -4.75
CA VAL A 680 -19.32 -32.70 -5.06
C VAL A 680 -19.93 -32.14 -6.33
N GLU A 681 -20.45 -30.93 -6.23
CA GLU A 681 -20.84 -30.18 -7.42
C GLU A 681 -19.55 -29.82 -8.17
N GLU A 682 -19.20 -30.59 -9.20
CA GLU A 682 -17.98 -30.34 -10.00
C GLU A 682 -18.21 -29.33 -11.12
N ASP A 683 -19.49 -29.08 -11.47
CA ASP A 683 -19.85 -28.19 -12.56
C ASP A 683 -19.73 -26.72 -12.14
N PHE A 684 -18.67 -26.09 -12.62
CA PHE A 684 -18.53 -24.65 -12.59
C PHE A 684 -19.56 -24.03 -13.52
N SER A 685 -20.46 -23.25 -12.96
CA SER A 685 -21.42 -22.47 -13.73
C SER A 685 -21.19 -20.98 -13.57
N GLY A 686 -21.58 -20.26 -14.61
CA GLY A 686 -21.40 -18.82 -14.69
C GLY A 686 -20.01 -18.41 -15.17
N ASN A 687 -19.75 -17.11 -15.09
CA ASN A 687 -18.56 -16.52 -15.63
C ASN A 687 -18.07 -15.46 -14.65
N LYS A 688 -16.84 -15.64 -14.16
CA LYS A 688 -16.24 -14.70 -13.20
C LYS A 688 -16.21 -13.27 -13.70
N TYR A 689 -16.04 -13.07 -15.01
CA TYR A 689 -16.07 -11.75 -15.62
C TYR A 689 -17.50 -11.18 -15.70
N ILE A 690 -18.54 -12.01 -15.87
CA ILE A 690 -19.93 -11.55 -15.75
C ILE A 690 -20.25 -11.16 -14.30
N ALA A 691 -19.84 -11.97 -13.33
CA ALA A 691 -19.99 -11.65 -11.91
C ALA A 691 -19.24 -10.35 -11.57
N PHE A 692 -18.05 -10.17 -12.11
CA PHE A 692 -17.26 -8.95 -11.95
C PHE A 692 -17.95 -7.74 -12.58
N CYS A 693 -18.50 -7.86 -13.78
CA CYS A 693 -19.36 -6.83 -14.36
C CYS A 693 -20.53 -6.48 -13.43
N GLY A 694 -21.15 -7.46 -12.79
CA GLY A 694 -22.16 -7.25 -11.74
C GLY A 694 -21.63 -6.42 -10.57
N GLY A 695 -20.45 -6.77 -10.06
CA GLY A 695 -19.76 -6.04 -8.99
C GLY A 695 -19.39 -4.60 -9.38
N ILE A 696 -18.96 -4.39 -10.62
CA ILE A 696 -18.66 -3.08 -11.21
C ILE A 696 -19.92 -2.20 -11.30
N VAL A 697 -21.02 -2.75 -11.82
CA VAL A 697 -22.31 -2.03 -11.92
C VAL A 697 -22.85 -1.69 -10.53
N MET A 698 -22.78 -2.63 -9.58
CA MET A 698 -23.14 -2.40 -8.18
C MET A 698 -22.31 -1.26 -7.58
N THR A 699 -21.00 -1.30 -7.76
CA THR A 699 -20.05 -0.29 -7.26
C THR A 699 -20.36 1.10 -7.81
N LEU A 700 -20.64 1.20 -9.12
CA LEU A 700 -21.07 2.44 -9.75
C LEU A 700 -22.37 2.96 -9.12
N CYS A 701 -23.37 2.10 -8.93
CA CYS A 701 -24.65 2.49 -8.33
C CYS A 701 -24.51 2.95 -6.87
N ILE A 702 -23.61 2.34 -6.09
CA ILE A 702 -23.34 2.79 -4.72
C ILE A 702 -22.64 4.16 -4.75
N GLY A 703 -21.67 4.36 -5.65
CA GLY A 703 -21.08 5.68 -5.90
C GLY A 703 -22.11 6.74 -6.28
N VAL A 704 -23.12 6.38 -7.08
CA VAL A 704 -24.25 7.28 -7.43
C VAL A 704 -25.09 7.66 -6.21
N LEU A 705 -25.42 6.68 -5.35
CA LEU A 705 -26.25 6.90 -4.16
C LEU A 705 -25.52 7.63 -3.04
N TYR A 706 -24.19 7.51 -2.97
CA TYR A 706 -23.39 7.97 -1.85
C TYR A 706 -23.64 9.44 -1.50
N PRO A 707 -23.50 10.41 -2.43
CA PRO A 707 -23.66 11.81 -2.10
C PRO A 707 -25.09 12.14 -1.66
N LEU A 708 -26.08 11.50 -2.29
CA LEU A 708 -27.49 11.67 -1.92
C LEU A 708 -27.76 11.22 -0.48
N ILE A 709 -27.26 10.05 -0.10
CA ILE A 709 -27.47 9.50 1.25
C ILE A 709 -26.81 10.41 2.29
N VAL A 710 -25.54 10.77 2.09
CA VAL A 710 -24.79 11.65 3.00
C VAL A 710 -25.52 12.99 3.13
N GLU A 711 -26.05 13.53 2.02
CA GLU A 711 -26.75 14.80 2.01
C GLU A 711 -28.05 14.72 2.80
N LEU A 712 -28.91 13.74 2.48
CA LEU A 712 -30.16 13.54 3.20
C LEU A 712 -29.93 13.36 4.69
N VAL A 713 -28.93 12.58 5.09
CA VAL A 713 -28.63 12.32 6.50
C VAL A 713 -28.23 13.62 7.21
N PHE A 714 -27.18 14.30 6.75
CA PHE A 714 -26.64 15.45 7.48
C PHE A 714 -27.53 16.70 7.40
N VAL A 715 -28.15 16.94 6.25
CA VAL A 715 -29.08 18.06 6.08
C VAL A 715 -30.28 17.94 7.03
N HIS A 716 -30.86 16.74 7.16
CA HIS A 716 -31.99 16.53 8.07
C HIS A 716 -31.58 16.56 9.55
N GLN A 717 -30.39 16.05 9.90
CA GLN A 717 -29.88 16.21 11.27
C GLN A 717 -29.73 17.69 11.63
N ARG A 718 -29.25 18.51 10.69
CA ARG A 718 -29.12 19.95 10.87
C ARG A 718 -30.47 20.65 10.99
N ALA A 719 -31.42 20.38 10.08
CA ALA A 719 -32.75 20.98 10.12
C ALA A 719 -33.49 20.68 11.45
N ARG A 720 -33.39 19.44 11.96
CA ARG A 720 -33.95 19.10 13.29
C ARG A 720 -33.36 19.93 14.41
N ARG A 721 -32.07 20.28 14.33
CA ARG A 721 -31.39 21.08 15.37
C ARG A 721 -31.71 22.56 15.25
N LEU A 722 -31.75 23.11 14.03
CA LEU A 722 -32.15 24.51 13.82
C LEU A 722 -33.58 24.78 14.30
N LEU A 723 -34.50 23.83 14.08
CA LEU A 723 -35.86 23.89 14.63
C LEU A 723 -35.91 23.97 16.17
N ASN A 724 -34.85 23.52 16.86
CA ASN A 724 -34.73 23.62 18.32
C ASN A 724 -34.02 24.89 18.81
N VAL A 725 -33.44 25.70 17.92
CA VAL A 725 -32.71 26.94 18.27
C VAL A 725 -33.51 28.19 17.85
N ALA A 726 -34.67 28.03 17.21
CA ALA A 726 -35.46 29.12 16.67
C ALA A 726 -35.71 30.26 17.71
N PRO A 727 -35.39 31.52 17.35
CA PRO A 727 -35.37 32.67 18.25
C PRO A 727 -36.81 33.11 18.58
N GLY A 728 -37.09 33.34 19.86
CA GLY A 728 -38.42 33.76 20.33
C GLY A 728 -38.94 33.03 21.57
N LYS A 729 -38.23 32.01 22.06
CA LYS A 729 -38.43 31.53 23.43
C LYS A 729 -37.55 32.33 24.37
N THR A 730 -38.22 33.13 25.19
CA THR A 730 -37.69 33.95 26.27
C THR A 730 -36.63 33.21 27.10
N GLU A 731 -35.57 33.96 27.45
CA GLU A 731 -34.37 33.52 28.18
C GLU A 731 -34.68 32.80 29.51
N ASP A 732 -35.88 32.98 30.07
CA ASP A 732 -36.28 32.36 31.34
C ASP A 732 -36.71 30.88 31.24
N SER A 733 -36.80 30.31 30.04
CA SER A 733 -37.06 28.87 29.88
C SER A 733 -35.76 28.08 29.68
N HIS A 734 -35.05 27.83 30.78
CA HIS A 734 -33.81 27.03 30.84
C HIS A 734 -33.97 25.53 30.48
N GLU A 735 -35.07 25.11 29.86
CA GLU A 735 -35.26 23.76 29.33
C GLU A 735 -35.07 23.75 27.80
N PRO A 736 -33.87 23.49 27.28
CA PRO A 736 -33.67 23.26 25.86
C PRO A 736 -34.41 21.97 25.45
N HIS A 737 -35.66 22.16 25.05
CA HIS A 737 -36.44 21.35 24.12
C HIS A 737 -36.47 19.85 24.44
N ALA A 738 -37.33 19.52 25.39
CA ALA A 738 -38.02 18.24 25.46
C ALA A 738 -39.03 18.11 24.29
N LEU A 739 -38.56 17.88 23.06
CA LEU A 739 -39.32 16.90 22.28
C LEU A 739 -39.06 15.57 22.99
N PRO A 740 -40.09 14.78 23.34
CA PRO A 740 -39.90 13.41 23.73
C PRO A 740 -39.34 12.70 22.50
N ALA A 741 -38.04 12.83 22.27
CA ALA A 741 -37.28 11.86 21.53
C ALA A 741 -37.48 10.60 22.36
N THR A 742 -38.52 9.83 22.02
CA THR A 742 -38.72 8.48 22.51
C THR A 742 -37.36 7.86 22.56
N ARG A 743 -36.89 7.55 23.77
CA ARG A 743 -35.46 7.40 24.10
C ARG A 743 -34.73 6.37 23.22
N VAL A 744 -35.50 5.57 22.48
CA VAL A 744 -35.18 4.46 21.59
C VAL A 744 -34.93 4.87 20.12
N THR A 745 -35.36 6.05 19.63
CA THR A 745 -35.37 6.38 18.19
C THR A 745 -34.37 7.45 17.74
N SER A 746 -33.36 7.80 18.55
CA SER A 746 -32.33 8.78 18.16
C SER A 746 -31.46 8.26 17.01
N PHE A 747 -31.07 9.16 16.11
CA PHE A 747 -30.26 8.84 14.93
C PHE A 747 -28.93 8.19 15.30
N GLU A 748 -28.21 8.82 16.24
CA GLU A 748 -26.88 8.40 16.66
C GLU A 748 -26.92 6.98 17.24
N LEU A 749 -27.96 6.66 18.03
CA LEU A 749 -28.17 5.33 18.60
C LEU A 749 -28.49 4.28 17.54
N VAL A 750 -29.41 4.58 16.61
CA VAL A 750 -29.83 3.59 15.60
C VAL A 750 -28.72 3.35 14.59
N TRP A 751 -27.98 4.38 14.20
CA TRP A 751 -26.78 4.22 13.38
C TRP A 751 -25.74 3.35 14.08
N ALA A 752 -25.40 3.66 15.34
CA ALA A 752 -24.45 2.86 16.09
C ALA A 752 -24.89 1.40 16.20
N LEU A 753 -26.12 1.15 16.67
CA LEU A 753 -26.66 -0.20 16.81
C LEU A 753 -26.64 -0.97 15.49
N THR A 754 -27.02 -0.33 14.38
CA THR A 754 -27.05 -1.00 13.08
C THR A 754 -25.64 -1.34 12.61
N SER A 755 -24.70 -0.39 12.63
CA SER A 755 -23.31 -0.67 12.26
C SER A 755 -22.66 -1.72 13.16
N ILE A 756 -22.87 -1.66 14.49
CA ILE A 756 -22.35 -2.65 15.45
C ILE A 756 -22.90 -4.04 15.15
N VAL A 757 -24.22 -4.18 15.00
CA VAL A 757 -24.86 -5.48 14.76
C VAL A 757 -24.36 -6.08 13.45
N PHE A 758 -24.22 -5.29 12.38
CA PHE A 758 -23.70 -5.78 11.11
C PHE A 758 -22.23 -6.19 11.19
N LEU A 759 -21.39 -5.40 11.86
CA LEU A 759 -19.97 -5.73 12.04
C LEU A 759 -19.78 -6.98 12.89
N LEU A 760 -20.56 -7.14 13.97
CA LEU A 760 -20.53 -8.34 14.80
C LEU A 760 -21.04 -9.56 14.02
N LEU A 761 -22.16 -9.45 13.30
CA LEU A 761 -22.65 -10.56 12.47
C LEU A 761 -21.64 -10.95 11.40
N PHE A 762 -21.01 -9.97 10.75
CA PHE A 762 -19.97 -10.22 9.75
C PHE A 762 -18.74 -10.89 10.35
N ALA A 763 -18.23 -10.36 11.47
CA ALA A 763 -17.11 -10.95 12.19
C ALA A 763 -17.44 -12.39 12.65
N LEU A 764 -18.65 -12.64 13.14
CA LEU A 764 -19.11 -13.97 13.54
C LEU A 764 -19.25 -14.94 12.37
N CYS A 765 -19.66 -14.47 11.18
CA CYS A 765 -19.67 -15.29 9.97
C CYS A 765 -18.28 -15.79 9.61
N ILE A 766 -17.26 -14.93 9.78
CA ILE A 766 -15.88 -15.17 9.35
C ILE A 766 -15.05 -15.86 10.43
N SER A 767 -15.30 -15.57 11.72
CA SER A 767 -14.63 -16.19 12.88
C SER A 767 -15.05 -17.64 13.11
N TYR A 768 -15.53 -18.31 12.06
CA TYR A 768 -16.06 -19.67 11.98
C TYR A 768 -15.36 -20.71 12.87
N PRO A 769 -14.04 -20.68 13.10
CA PRO A 769 -13.37 -21.72 13.88
C PRO A 769 -13.55 -21.59 15.40
N PHE A 770 -13.86 -20.41 15.95
CA PHE A 770 -13.79 -20.18 17.40
C PHE A 770 -15.15 -20.10 18.10
N VAL A 771 -16.26 -19.95 17.38
CA VAL A 771 -17.55 -19.58 17.98
C VAL A 771 -18.60 -20.69 17.83
N PRO A 772 -19.09 -21.27 18.95
CA PRO A 772 -20.25 -22.15 18.93
C PRO A 772 -21.44 -21.50 18.19
N MET A 773 -22.10 -22.23 17.30
CA MET A 773 -23.24 -21.78 16.47
C MET A 773 -22.91 -20.84 15.29
N ALA A 774 -21.65 -20.52 15.00
CA ALA A 774 -21.28 -19.74 13.80
C ALA A 774 -21.78 -20.39 12.47
N TRP A 775 -21.93 -21.72 12.45
CA TRP A 775 -22.52 -22.45 11.32
C TRP A 775 -23.93 -21.97 10.94
N LEU A 776 -24.75 -21.50 11.89
CA LEU A 776 -26.08 -20.92 11.60
C LEU A 776 -25.98 -19.63 10.79
N VAL A 777 -24.83 -18.96 10.83
CA VAL A 777 -24.59 -17.64 10.22
C VAL A 777 -23.70 -17.75 8.97
N ARG A 778 -22.90 -18.82 8.81
CA ARG A 778 -21.97 -19.03 7.68
C ARG A 778 -22.60 -18.81 6.30
N GLU A 779 -23.70 -19.49 6.00
CA GLU A 779 -24.40 -19.34 4.70
C GLU A 779 -25.00 -17.94 4.49
N ARG A 780 -25.02 -17.11 5.54
CA ARG A 780 -25.69 -15.82 5.54
C ARG A 780 -24.78 -14.66 5.17
N SER A 781 -23.48 -14.83 4.89
CA SER A 781 -22.63 -13.72 4.40
C SER A 781 -23.22 -13.09 3.13
N VAL A 782 -23.65 -13.92 2.18
CA VAL A 782 -24.38 -13.53 0.96
C VAL A 782 -25.68 -12.81 1.32
N SER A 783 -26.47 -13.35 2.25
CA SER A 783 -27.72 -12.73 2.71
C SER A 783 -27.49 -11.41 3.44
N LEU A 784 -26.37 -11.26 4.16
CA LEU A 784 -25.97 -10.05 4.87
C LEU A 784 -25.61 -8.95 3.87
N HIS A 785 -24.81 -9.28 2.86
CA HIS A 785 -24.49 -8.36 1.77
C HIS A 785 -25.74 -7.94 0.99
N LEU A 786 -26.59 -8.91 0.60
CA LEU A 786 -27.83 -8.60 -0.11
C LEU A 786 -28.78 -7.76 0.76
N GLY A 787 -28.93 -8.10 2.05
CA GLY A 787 -29.78 -7.40 3.00
C GLY A 787 -29.32 -5.96 3.25
N THR A 788 -28.01 -5.72 3.35
CA THR A 788 -27.45 -4.36 3.51
C THR A 788 -27.60 -3.52 2.25
N VAL A 789 -27.32 -4.08 1.07
CA VAL A 789 -27.50 -3.37 -0.22
C VAL A 789 -28.97 -3.09 -0.49
N ALA A 790 -29.87 -4.04 -0.24
CA ALA A 790 -31.31 -3.85 -0.35
C ALA A 790 -31.84 -2.83 0.66
N GLY A 791 -31.44 -2.93 1.92
CA GLY A 791 -31.80 -1.98 2.97
C GLY A 791 -31.41 -0.55 2.60
N MET A 792 -30.17 -0.35 2.14
CA MET A 792 -29.68 0.94 1.64
C MET A 792 -30.54 1.47 0.48
N PHE A 793 -30.80 0.64 -0.53
CA PHE A 793 -31.58 1.05 -1.71
C PHE A 793 -33.02 1.45 -1.35
N PHE A 794 -33.74 0.58 -0.63
CA PHE A 794 -35.15 0.82 -0.31
C PHE A 794 -35.34 2.02 0.61
N LEU A 795 -34.42 2.25 1.54
CA LEU A 795 -34.44 3.45 2.38
C LEU A 795 -34.11 4.71 1.59
N ALA A 796 -33.09 4.68 0.73
CA ALA A 796 -32.77 5.81 -0.15
C ALA A 796 -33.95 6.15 -1.08
N LEU A 797 -34.61 5.14 -1.64
CA LEU A 797 -35.82 5.29 -2.47
C LEU A 797 -37.00 5.85 -1.67
N TYR A 798 -37.21 5.37 -0.44
CA TYR A 798 -38.28 5.86 0.43
C TYR A 798 -38.09 7.35 0.75
N LEU A 799 -36.87 7.75 1.10
CA LEU A 799 -36.53 9.13 1.43
C LEU A 799 -36.57 10.04 0.19
N SER A 800 -36.07 9.59 -0.96
CA SER A 800 -36.09 10.38 -2.19
C SER A 800 -37.51 10.66 -2.70
N ARG A 801 -38.44 9.70 -2.57
CA ARG A 801 -39.86 9.89 -2.91
C ARG A 801 -40.55 10.94 -2.05
N ARG A 802 -40.17 11.04 -0.78
CA ARG A 802 -40.68 12.05 0.14
C ARG A 802 -40.20 13.45 -0.24
N VAL A 803 -38.97 13.57 -0.73
CA VAL A 803 -38.39 14.82 -1.25
C VAL A 803 -39.02 15.22 -2.60
N GLY A 804 -39.12 14.29 -3.55
CA GLY A 804 -39.63 14.54 -4.90
C GLY A 804 -41.09 15.03 -4.96
N ASN A 805 -41.91 14.69 -3.96
CA ASN A 805 -43.28 15.21 -3.83
C ASN A 805 -43.36 16.71 -3.48
N ALA A 806 -42.25 17.35 -3.09
CA ALA A 806 -42.23 18.77 -2.69
C ALA A 806 -41.27 19.63 -3.54
N VAL A 807 -40.26 19.06 -4.22
CA VAL A 807 -39.37 19.82 -5.15
C VAL A 807 -40.11 20.37 -6.37
N SER A 808 -41.32 19.89 -6.69
CA SER A 808 -42.16 20.47 -7.75
C SER A 808 -42.49 21.97 -7.57
N VAL A 809 -41.98 22.62 -6.52
CA VAL A 809 -42.20 24.04 -6.21
C VAL A 809 -40.94 24.93 -6.40
N ALA A 810 -39.70 24.40 -6.47
CA ALA A 810 -38.48 25.22 -6.49
C ALA A 810 -37.58 24.97 -7.72
N GLY A 811 -37.90 25.58 -8.87
CA GLY A 811 -37.19 25.33 -10.14
C GLY A 811 -35.82 25.99 -10.31
N LYS A 812 -35.54 27.13 -9.65
CA LYS A 812 -34.31 27.92 -9.86
C LYS A 812 -33.08 27.39 -9.09
N ASP A 813 -33.28 26.71 -7.96
CA ASP A 813 -32.18 26.25 -7.08
C ASP A 813 -31.41 25.04 -7.64
N PHE A 814 -31.97 24.35 -8.65
CA PHE A 814 -31.42 23.10 -9.18
C PHE A 814 -30.10 23.27 -9.96
N TYR A 815 -29.96 24.35 -10.73
CA TYR A 815 -28.74 24.57 -11.52
C TYR A 815 -27.53 24.90 -10.61
N GLU A 816 -27.75 25.71 -9.57
CA GLU A 816 -26.74 26.04 -8.58
C GLU A 816 -26.29 24.79 -7.80
N MET A 817 -27.26 23.94 -7.39
CA MET A 817 -27.00 22.61 -6.83
C MET A 817 -26.14 21.75 -7.77
N LYS A 818 -26.44 21.75 -9.08
CA LYS A 818 -25.67 20.99 -10.07
C LYS A 818 -24.22 21.44 -10.13
N ARG A 819 -23.97 22.75 -10.14
CA ARG A 819 -22.62 23.32 -10.23
C ARG A 819 -21.75 23.00 -9.02
N GLN A 820 -22.31 23.05 -7.81
CA GLN A 820 -21.55 22.88 -6.56
C GLN A 820 -20.90 21.49 -6.43
N ARG A 821 -21.52 20.43 -6.97
CA ARG A 821 -20.99 19.06 -6.84
C ARG A 821 -19.86 18.73 -7.83
N ARG A 822 -19.58 19.55 -8.86
CA ARG A 822 -18.50 19.30 -9.84
C ARG A 822 -17.09 19.60 -9.31
N ILE A 823 -16.97 20.55 -8.39
CA ILE A 823 -15.68 21.01 -7.82
C ILE A 823 -14.91 19.89 -7.10
N PRO A 824 -15.52 19.09 -6.18
CA PRO A 824 -14.84 17.96 -5.54
C PRO A 824 -14.21 16.98 -6.54
N LEU A 825 -14.84 16.79 -7.70
CA LEU A 825 -14.43 15.80 -8.69
C LEU A 825 -13.15 16.21 -9.45
N MET A 826 -12.86 17.50 -9.56
CA MET A 826 -11.56 17.98 -10.10
C MET A 826 -10.40 17.63 -9.17
N ILE A 827 -10.63 17.67 -7.84
CA ILE A 827 -9.62 17.28 -6.86
C ILE A 827 -9.33 15.78 -6.97
N VAL A 828 -10.35 14.98 -7.29
CA VAL A 828 -10.13 13.57 -7.60
C VAL A 828 -9.35 13.38 -8.88
N LEU A 829 -9.58 14.14 -9.95
CA LEU A 829 -8.75 14.04 -11.15
C LEU A 829 -7.28 14.34 -10.82
N PHE A 830 -7.01 15.28 -9.91
CA PHE A 830 -5.67 15.52 -9.39
C PHE A 830 -5.13 14.33 -8.57
N LEU A 831 -5.93 13.75 -7.67
CA LEU A 831 -5.56 12.55 -6.91
C LEU A 831 -5.32 11.34 -7.83
N CYS A 832 -6.18 11.12 -8.82
CA CYS A 832 -6.04 10.09 -9.84
C CYS A 832 -4.81 10.33 -10.70
N PHE A 833 -4.46 11.57 -11.03
CA PHE A 833 -3.21 11.88 -11.74
C PHE A 833 -1.98 11.60 -10.86
N ALA A 834 -2.04 11.94 -9.58
CA ALA A 834 -0.99 11.61 -8.62
C ALA A 834 -0.82 10.08 -8.50
N VAL A 835 -1.93 9.35 -8.38
CA VAL A 835 -1.94 7.88 -8.31
C VAL A 835 -1.48 7.27 -9.62
N PHE A 836 -1.91 7.79 -10.77
CA PHE A 836 -1.45 7.35 -12.09
C PHE A 836 0.06 7.52 -12.22
N SER A 837 0.62 8.63 -11.73
CA SER A 837 2.06 8.86 -11.69
C SER A 837 2.78 7.83 -10.81
N ILE A 838 2.19 7.41 -9.69
CA ILE A 838 2.74 6.35 -8.83
C ILE A 838 2.57 4.96 -9.46
N VAL A 839 1.47 4.71 -10.17
CA VAL A 839 1.25 3.46 -10.93
C VAL A 839 2.27 3.34 -12.07
N ILE A 840 2.61 4.43 -12.76
CA ILE A 840 3.76 4.44 -13.68
C ILE A 840 5.04 4.06 -12.93
N GLY A 841 5.23 4.57 -11.72
CA GLY A 841 6.31 4.15 -10.81
C GLY A 841 6.29 2.65 -10.52
N ARG A 842 5.11 2.05 -10.25
CA ARG A 842 4.96 0.59 -10.05
C ARG A 842 5.42 -0.20 -11.26
N PHE A 843 5.11 0.25 -12.47
CA PHE A 843 5.58 -0.40 -13.70
C PHE A 843 7.08 -0.18 -13.94
N ALA A 844 7.62 0.98 -13.57
CA ALA A 844 9.03 1.28 -13.71
C ALA A 844 9.90 0.51 -12.70
N LEU A 845 9.34 0.14 -11.54
CA LEU A 845 9.98 -0.61 -10.46
C LEU A 845 9.52 -2.08 -10.38
N GLU A 846 8.70 -2.54 -11.33
CA GLU A 846 8.23 -3.92 -11.31
C GLU A 846 9.44 -4.86 -11.37
N PRO A 847 9.59 -5.78 -10.40
CA PRO A 847 10.70 -6.72 -10.44
C PRO A 847 10.61 -7.56 -11.72
N ASN A 848 11.77 -8.01 -12.20
CA ASN A 848 11.84 -8.83 -13.39
C ASN A 848 10.88 -10.01 -13.27
N ASN A 849 10.00 -10.17 -14.26
CA ASN A 849 9.12 -11.33 -14.33
C ASN A 849 9.98 -12.59 -14.37
N ARG A 850 9.93 -13.38 -13.29
CA ARG A 850 10.66 -14.64 -13.16
C ARG A 850 9.81 -15.83 -13.63
N SER A 851 8.56 -15.61 -14.04
CA SER A 851 7.64 -16.67 -14.47
C SER A 851 8.01 -17.21 -15.86
N ILE A 852 7.80 -18.50 -16.07
CA ILE A 852 8.01 -19.15 -17.36
C ILE A 852 6.84 -18.82 -18.30
N PRO A 853 7.09 -18.42 -19.56
CA PRO A 853 6.01 -18.11 -20.49
C PRO A 853 5.22 -19.37 -20.90
N TYR A 854 3.93 -19.19 -21.22
CA TYR A 854 3.08 -20.25 -21.77
C TYR A 854 3.63 -20.79 -23.11
N GLY A 855 3.36 -22.08 -23.37
CA GLY A 855 3.61 -22.71 -24.67
C GLY A 855 5.04 -23.21 -24.88
N LYS A 856 5.90 -23.13 -23.87
CA LYS A 856 7.20 -23.80 -23.86
C LYS A 856 6.97 -25.30 -23.67
N ASP A 857 7.39 -26.13 -24.62
CA ASP A 857 7.13 -27.58 -24.63
C ASP A 857 8.39 -28.44 -24.82
N ALA A 858 9.57 -27.83 -24.65
CA ALA A 858 10.87 -28.44 -24.93
C ALA A 858 11.13 -29.72 -24.12
N ALA A 859 10.65 -29.81 -22.87
CA ALA A 859 10.81 -31.02 -22.07
C ALA A 859 9.94 -32.19 -22.56
N ARG A 860 8.86 -31.90 -23.28
CA ARG A 860 8.03 -32.91 -23.96
C ARG A 860 8.60 -33.30 -25.32
N ARG A 861 9.12 -32.35 -26.11
CA ARG A 861 9.70 -32.60 -27.45
C ARG A 861 11.08 -33.27 -27.38
N PHE A 862 11.95 -32.78 -26.50
CA PHE A 862 13.36 -33.18 -26.37
C PHE A 862 13.63 -33.77 -24.99
N SER A 863 12.75 -34.68 -24.55
CA SER A 863 12.79 -35.24 -23.19
C SER A 863 14.14 -35.87 -22.83
N ARG A 864 14.83 -36.50 -23.79
CA ARG A 864 16.11 -37.17 -23.54
C ARG A 864 17.24 -36.15 -23.34
N GLU A 865 17.28 -35.14 -24.19
CA GLU A 865 18.28 -34.07 -24.18
C GLU A 865 18.13 -33.22 -22.91
N VAL A 866 16.89 -32.83 -22.56
CA VAL A 866 16.59 -32.07 -21.34
C VAL A 866 17.00 -32.85 -20.08
N VAL A 867 16.69 -34.14 -20.00
CA VAL A 867 17.09 -34.99 -18.86
C VAL A 867 18.62 -35.13 -18.78
N HIS A 868 19.31 -35.24 -19.90
CA HIS A 868 20.78 -35.36 -19.91
C HIS A 868 21.47 -34.09 -19.41
N VAL A 869 21.00 -32.91 -19.82
CA VAL A 869 21.49 -31.63 -19.28
C VAL A 869 21.10 -31.47 -17.81
N HIS A 870 19.88 -31.87 -17.42
CA HIS A 870 19.43 -31.92 -16.03
C HIS A 870 20.35 -32.75 -15.14
N GLU A 871 20.79 -33.93 -15.60
CA GLU A 871 21.74 -34.79 -14.87
C GLU A 871 23.09 -34.10 -14.66
N ALA A 872 23.61 -33.40 -15.68
CA ALA A 872 24.86 -32.64 -15.58
C ALA A 872 24.74 -31.49 -14.55
N ILE A 873 23.65 -30.71 -14.60
CA ILE A 873 23.39 -29.63 -13.64
C ILE A 873 23.21 -30.19 -12.22
N THR A 874 22.52 -31.33 -12.09
CA THR A 874 22.30 -32.01 -10.81
C THR A 874 23.63 -32.38 -10.14
N ARG A 875 24.61 -32.90 -10.90
CA ARG A 875 25.96 -33.19 -10.37
C ARG A 875 26.66 -31.93 -9.87
N LEU A 876 26.58 -30.82 -10.62
CA LEU A 876 27.14 -29.53 -10.19
C LEU A 876 26.47 -29.02 -8.90
N LYS A 877 25.15 -29.18 -8.78
CA LYS A 877 24.42 -28.83 -7.55
C LYS A 877 24.84 -29.70 -6.37
N THR A 878 24.99 -31.00 -6.55
CA THR A 878 25.50 -31.91 -5.50
C THR A 878 26.91 -31.49 -5.04
N GLN A 879 27.80 -31.08 -5.95
CA GLN A 879 29.12 -30.56 -5.56
C GLN A 879 29.02 -29.22 -4.80
N ARG A 880 28.07 -28.34 -5.19
CA ARG A 880 27.80 -27.07 -4.51
C ARG A 880 27.26 -27.27 -3.09
N ASN A 881 26.55 -28.36 -2.80
CA ASN A 881 25.89 -28.58 -1.50
C ASN A 881 26.84 -28.58 -0.29
N VAL A 882 28.16 -28.60 -0.47
CA VAL A 882 29.14 -28.33 0.60
C VAL A 882 28.87 -27.00 1.33
N ILE A 883 28.29 -25.99 0.66
CA ILE A 883 27.94 -24.69 1.27
C ILE A 883 26.85 -24.76 2.34
N THR A 884 26.09 -25.86 2.38
CA THR A 884 25.02 -26.06 3.38
C THR A 884 25.57 -26.30 4.78
N ASP A 885 26.88 -26.53 4.90
CA ASP A 885 27.58 -26.66 6.16
C ASP A 885 27.59 -25.33 6.94
N PRO A 886 26.94 -25.25 8.11
CA PRO A 886 26.89 -24.01 8.88
C PRO A 886 28.22 -23.67 9.58
N LEU A 887 29.20 -24.58 9.58
CA LEU A 887 30.56 -24.31 10.07
C LEU A 887 31.48 -23.73 8.99
N LEU A 888 31.06 -23.72 7.72
CA LEU A 888 31.86 -23.20 6.63
C LEU A 888 32.06 -21.69 6.79
N LYS A 889 33.29 -21.21 6.59
CA LYS A 889 33.57 -19.77 6.69
C LYS A 889 32.98 -19.04 5.49
N LYS A 890 32.59 -17.78 5.66
CA LYS A 890 32.00 -16.95 4.59
C LYS A 890 32.82 -16.91 3.29
N TYR A 891 34.16 -16.93 3.36
CA TYR A 891 35.00 -16.93 2.16
C TYR A 891 34.99 -18.29 1.42
N GLU A 892 34.78 -19.40 2.13
CA GLU A 892 34.70 -20.76 1.57
C GLU A 892 33.38 -20.93 0.84
N VAL A 893 32.29 -20.47 1.46
CA VAL A 893 30.96 -20.41 0.82
C VAL A 893 31.06 -19.66 -0.50
N LYS A 894 31.66 -18.46 -0.48
CA LYS A 894 31.83 -17.63 -1.66
C LYS A 894 32.68 -18.32 -2.75
N PHE A 895 33.78 -18.99 -2.37
CA PHE A 895 34.61 -19.74 -3.32
C PHE A 895 33.82 -20.84 -4.04
N HIS A 896 33.05 -21.64 -3.29
CA HIS A 896 32.23 -22.70 -3.88
C HIS A 896 31.09 -22.16 -4.75
N GLU A 897 30.49 -21.03 -4.39
CA GLU A 897 29.48 -20.36 -5.22
C GLU A 897 30.06 -19.84 -6.54
N GLU A 898 31.22 -19.19 -6.51
CA GLU A 898 31.92 -18.71 -7.70
C GLU A 898 32.37 -19.87 -8.60
N HIS A 899 32.86 -20.95 -8.00
CA HIS A 899 33.23 -22.16 -8.73
C HIS A 899 32.02 -22.80 -9.44
N TYR A 900 30.90 -22.97 -8.72
CA TYR A 900 29.65 -23.46 -9.31
C TYR A 900 29.16 -22.57 -10.45
N GLY A 901 29.16 -21.25 -10.27
CA GLY A 901 28.77 -20.30 -11.31
C GLY A 901 29.64 -20.40 -12.56
N THR A 902 30.94 -20.61 -12.39
CA THR A 902 31.90 -20.80 -13.48
C THR A 902 31.63 -22.10 -14.24
N GLN A 903 31.44 -23.21 -13.52
CA GLN A 903 31.13 -24.52 -14.13
C GLN A 903 29.78 -24.50 -14.87
N LEU A 904 28.77 -23.86 -14.30
CA LEU A 904 27.46 -23.72 -14.93
C LEU A 904 27.54 -22.90 -16.23
N LYS A 905 28.39 -21.85 -16.25
CA LYS A 905 28.63 -21.06 -17.46
C LYS A 905 29.30 -21.90 -18.56
N TYR A 906 30.29 -22.71 -18.23
CA TYR A 906 30.91 -23.60 -19.22
C TYR A 906 29.94 -24.65 -19.73
N LEU A 907 29.12 -25.24 -18.86
CA LEU A 907 28.08 -26.18 -19.27
C LEU A 907 27.08 -25.51 -20.22
N LYS A 908 26.69 -24.27 -19.96
CA LYS A 908 25.83 -23.49 -20.85
C LYS A 908 26.47 -23.31 -22.24
N GLU A 909 27.74 -22.91 -22.29
CA GLU A 909 28.48 -22.73 -23.55
C GLU A 909 28.56 -24.05 -24.33
N ALA A 910 28.86 -25.17 -23.66
CA ALA A 910 28.93 -26.49 -24.29
C ALA A 910 27.59 -26.94 -24.87
N VAL A 911 26.46 -26.70 -24.18
CA VAL A 911 25.13 -27.08 -24.66
C VAL A 911 24.67 -26.19 -25.81
N MET A 912 24.89 -24.87 -25.74
CA MET A 912 24.36 -23.94 -26.76
C MET A 912 25.23 -23.87 -28.03
N GLU A 913 26.55 -23.74 -27.86
CA GLU A 913 27.48 -23.40 -28.96
C GLU A 913 28.07 -24.64 -29.64
N GLY A 914 28.09 -25.80 -28.97
CA GLY A 914 28.54 -27.09 -29.52
C GLY A 914 30.05 -27.22 -29.74
N ASP A 915 30.75 -26.12 -30.07
CA ASP A 915 32.15 -26.11 -30.53
C ASP A 915 33.14 -25.52 -29.52
N SER A 916 32.80 -25.46 -28.23
CA SER A 916 33.71 -24.87 -27.25
C SER A 916 35.00 -25.71 -27.11
N ASN A 917 36.14 -25.16 -27.55
CA ASN A 917 37.49 -25.69 -27.29
C ASN A 917 37.81 -25.85 -25.78
N ASN A 918 36.90 -25.41 -24.90
CA ASN A 918 36.95 -25.58 -23.45
C ASN A 918 36.43 -26.94 -22.95
N SER A 919 36.13 -27.89 -23.83
CA SER A 919 35.66 -29.24 -23.45
C SER A 919 36.54 -29.95 -22.40
N LYS A 920 37.83 -29.60 -22.30
CA LYS A 920 38.75 -30.12 -21.27
C LYS A 920 38.29 -29.88 -19.83
N LEU A 921 37.43 -28.90 -19.56
CA LEU A 921 36.95 -28.60 -18.21
C LEU A 921 35.64 -29.33 -17.85
N ILE A 922 34.91 -29.87 -18.83
CA ILE A 922 33.69 -30.63 -18.58
C ILE A 922 33.97 -32.10 -18.87
N GLU A 923 34.63 -32.78 -17.93
CA GLU A 923 34.77 -34.26 -17.94
C GLU A 923 33.41 -35.01 -17.89
N TYR A 924 32.26 -34.32 -17.90
CA TYR A 924 31.02 -34.81 -17.33
C TYR A 924 29.78 -34.80 -18.23
N ILE A 925 29.90 -34.54 -19.54
CA ILE A 925 28.81 -34.83 -20.48
C ILE A 925 29.11 -36.17 -21.16
N PRO A 926 28.68 -37.32 -20.59
CA PRO A 926 28.84 -38.60 -21.26
C PRO A 926 27.89 -38.65 -22.45
N GLU A 927 28.31 -38.15 -23.62
CA GLU A 927 27.59 -38.33 -24.88
C GLU A 927 27.47 -39.82 -25.22
N GLU A 928 28.51 -40.60 -24.93
CA GLU A 928 28.62 -42.02 -25.27
C GLU A 928 27.57 -42.91 -24.60
N LYS A 929 27.08 -42.54 -23.40
CA LYS A 929 26.24 -43.43 -22.59
C LYS A 929 24.82 -43.61 -23.16
N HIS A 930 24.32 -42.67 -23.97
CA HIS A 930 22.91 -42.67 -24.40
C HIS A 930 22.66 -42.33 -25.88
N ARG A 931 23.69 -42.16 -26.72
CA ARG A 931 23.54 -41.73 -28.14
C ARG A 931 22.72 -40.45 -28.30
N ILE A 932 22.90 -39.49 -27.40
CA ILE A 932 22.21 -38.20 -27.45
C ILE A 932 23.09 -37.25 -28.27
N LEU A 933 22.57 -36.75 -29.39
CA LEU A 933 23.30 -35.85 -30.29
C LEU A 933 22.68 -34.45 -30.20
N LEU A 934 23.12 -33.66 -29.23
CA LEU A 934 22.83 -32.21 -29.22
C LEU A 934 23.27 -31.56 -30.55
N SER A 935 24.26 -32.15 -31.23
CA SER A 935 24.71 -31.75 -32.57
C SER A 935 23.65 -31.86 -33.68
N LEU A 936 22.59 -32.64 -33.50
CA LEU A 936 21.47 -32.72 -34.45
C LEU A 936 20.44 -31.61 -34.26
N LEU A 937 20.44 -30.94 -33.11
CA LEU A 937 19.52 -29.84 -32.82
C LEU A 937 20.07 -28.53 -33.41
N SER A 938 19.16 -27.71 -33.92
CA SER A 938 19.45 -26.32 -34.26
C SER A 938 19.86 -25.52 -33.03
N PHE A 939 20.52 -24.38 -33.23
CA PHE A 939 20.93 -23.51 -32.12
C PHE A 939 19.74 -23.08 -31.25
N GLU A 940 18.61 -22.72 -31.86
CA GLU A 940 17.39 -22.30 -31.14
C GLU A 940 16.83 -23.43 -30.27
N GLU A 941 16.78 -24.66 -30.80
CA GLU A 941 16.34 -25.83 -30.02
C GLU A 941 17.30 -26.14 -28.86
N ARG A 942 18.61 -25.98 -29.04
CA ARG A 942 19.58 -26.15 -27.94
C ARG A 942 19.41 -25.11 -26.84
N VAL A 943 19.06 -23.86 -27.22
CA VAL A 943 18.71 -22.81 -26.24
C VAL A 943 17.46 -23.21 -25.46
N GLU A 944 16.42 -23.72 -26.13
CA GLU A 944 15.20 -24.20 -25.45
C GLU A 944 15.47 -25.39 -24.51
N VAL A 945 16.32 -26.34 -24.93
CA VAL A 945 16.75 -27.47 -24.09
C VAL A 945 17.51 -26.99 -22.86
N TRP A 946 18.44 -26.04 -23.03
CA TRP A 946 19.17 -25.44 -21.92
C TRP A 946 18.22 -24.72 -20.94
N GLU A 947 17.31 -23.89 -21.45
CA GLU A 947 16.32 -23.19 -20.64
C GLU A 947 15.45 -24.16 -19.84
N ALA A 948 14.90 -25.18 -20.51
CA ALA A 948 14.08 -26.20 -19.86
C ALA A 948 14.87 -26.96 -18.79
N ALA A 949 16.06 -27.45 -19.12
CA ALA A 949 16.88 -28.22 -18.18
C ALA A 949 17.30 -27.39 -16.96
N LEU A 950 17.71 -26.13 -17.16
CA LEU A 950 18.08 -25.24 -16.07
C LEU A 950 16.90 -24.99 -15.12
N GLU A 951 15.72 -24.73 -15.69
CA GLU A 951 14.51 -24.41 -14.93
C GLU A 951 13.80 -25.62 -14.30
N MET A 952 14.08 -26.82 -14.82
CA MET A 952 13.60 -28.08 -14.28
C MET A 952 14.56 -28.70 -13.26
N THR A 953 15.77 -28.15 -13.08
CA THR A 953 16.76 -28.61 -12.11
C THR A 953 16.78 -27.67 -10.89
N PHE A 954 15.88 -27.76 -9.92
CA PHE A 954 14.85 -28.78 -9.67
C PHE A 954 13.46 -28.15 -9.74
N PHE A 955 12.43 -28.94 -10.06
CA PHE A 955 11.06 -28.53 -9.77
C PHE A 955 10.88 -28.50 -8.25
N SER A 956 10.81 -27.29 -7.69
CA SER A 956 10.91 -27.07 -6.26
C SER A 956 9.58 -26.56 -5.69
N GLY A 957 9.09 -27.20 -4.65
CA GLY A 957 7.84 -26.86 -3.97
C GLY A 957 8.09 -26.39 -2.54
N MET A 958 7.33 -25.39 -2.07
CA MET A 958 7.36 -24.89 -0.70
C MET A 958 5.94 -24.89 -0.13
N ILE A 959 5.78 -25.31 1.11
CA ILE A 959 4.55 -25.11 1.88
C ILE A 959 4.86 -24.29 3.14
N TRP A 960 3.99 -23.33 3.46
CA TRP A 960 4.13 -22.52 4.66
C TRP A 960 2.75 -22.11 5.20
N THR A 961 2.52 -22.37 6.49
CA THR A 961 1.37 -21.83 7.22
C THR A 961 1.71 -20.45 7.76
N VAL A 962 1.07 -19.42 7.21
CA VAL A 962 1.52 -18.03 7.39
C VAL A 962 0.73 -17.26 8.44
N HIS A 963 -0.32 -17.86 9.01
CA HIS A 963 -1.19 -17.23 10.01
C HIS A 963 -1.56 -15.79 9.64
N PHE A 964 -2.12 -15.62 8.44
CA PHE A 964 -2.54 -14.32 7.88
C PHE A 964 -1.40 -13.29 7.73
N ALA A 965 -0.16 -13.76 7.58
CA ALA A 965 1.05 -12.93 7.47
C ALA A 965 1.24 -11.98 8.67
N LEU A 966 0.98 -12.50 9.87
CA LEU A 966 1.33 -11.87 11.13
C LEU A 966 2.39 -12.70 11.84
N ASP A 967 3.40 -12.04 12.38
CA ASP A 967 4.45 -12.69 13.16
C ASP A 967 3.97 -13.13 14.55
N ASN A 968 4.85 -13.82 15.29
CA ASN A 968 4.57 -14.32 16.63
C ASN A 968 4.28 -13.21 17.67
N THR A 969 4.38 -11.94 17.28
CA THR A 969 4.02 -10.76 18.07
C THR A 969 2.81 -10.00 17.50
N ASN A 970 2.06 -10.61 16.58
CA ASN A 970 0.93 -10.01 15.87
C ASN A 970 1.30 -8.74 15.09
N THR A 971 2.51 -8.70 14.51
CA THR A 971 2.99 -7.61 13.64
C THR A 971 3.11 -8.08 12.20
N ASP A 972 2.88 -7.18 11.23
CA ASP A 972 2.99 -7.50 9.81
C ASP A 972 4.39 -8.06 9.45
N SER A 973 4.39 -9.17 8.71
CA SER A 973 5.60 -9.91 8.34
C SER A 973 5.83 -10.00 6.84
N LEU A 974 5.01 -9.37 5.99
CA LEU A 974 4.99 -9.58 4.53
C LEU A 974 6.35 -9.44 3.86
N THR A 975 7.07 -8.33 4.10
CA THR A 975 8.40 -8.10 3.51
C THR A 975 9.42 -9.15 3.97
N ARG A 976 9.35 -9.56 5.24
CA ARG A 976 10.23 -10.60 5.80
C ARG A 976 9.87 -11.98 5.24
N MET A 977 8.59 -12.26 5.04
CA MET A 977 8.11 -13.48 4.40
C MET A 977 8.59 -13.60 2.95
N VAL A 978 8.51 -12.52 2.15
CA VAL A 978 9.03 -12.50 0.78
C VAL A 978 10.51 -12.88 0.76
N LYS A 979 11.31 -12.27 1.64
CA LYS A 979 12.73 -12.57 1.74
C LYS A 979 12.99 -14.03 2.10
N GLN A 980 12.26 -14.58 3.08
CA GLN A 980 12.42 -15.99 3.45
C GLN A 980 11.97 -16.93 2.32
N ALA A 981 10.88 -16.63 1.63
CA ALA A 981 10.42 -17.40 0.47
C ALA A 981 11.44 -17.36 -0.68
N ASP A 982 12.01 -16.19 -1.00
CA ASP A 982 13.03 -16.03 -2.05
C ASP A 982 14.30 -16.85 -1.74
N LEU A 983 14.71 -16.89 -0.46
CA LEU A 983 15.87 -17.69 -0.01
C LEU A 983 15.68 -19.20 -0.20
N THR A 984 14.45 -19.71 -0.22
CA THR A 984 14.20 -21.13 -0.49
C THR A 984 14.47 -21.51 -1.94
N GLY A 985 14.37 -20.54 -2.87
CA GLY A 985 14.43 -20.78 -4.31
C GLY A 985 13.29 -21.64 -4.86
N ALA A 986 12.18 -21.80 -4.12
CA ALA A 986 11.05 -22.62 -4.54
C ALA A 986 10.32 -22.02 -5.75
N GLY A 987 10.03 -22.83 -6.76
CA GLY A 987 9.31 -22.41 -7.96
C GLY A 987 7.78 -22.50 -7.83
N VAL A 988 7.30 -23.30 -6.88
CA VAL A 988 5.89 -23.47 -6.55
C VAL A 988 5.72 -23.28 -5.06
N ILE A 989 4.83 -22.38 -4.64
CA ILE A 989 4.64 -22.00 -3.25
C ILE A 989 3.17 -22.20 -2.89
N GLY A 990 2.92 -23.02 -1.88
CA GLY A 990 1.65 -23.14 -1.18
C GLY A 990 1.67 -22.31 0.09
N LEU A 991 0.64 -21.50 0.31
CA LEU A 991 0.41 -20.78 1.56
C LEU A 991 -0.87 -21.29 2.21
N LEU A 992 -0.81 -21.55 3.51
CA LEU A 992 -1.94 -21.99 4.33
C LEU A 992 -2.26 -20.92 5.36
N GLU A 993 -3.53 -20.85 5.76
CA GLU A 993 -4.05 -19.75 6.59
C GLU A 993 -3.79 -18.38 5.95
N SER A 994 -4.09 -18.30 4.66
CA SER A 994 -3.79 -17.15 3.81
C SER A 994 -4.98 -16.21 3.58
N ASP A 995 -6.18 -16.54 4.12
CA ASP A 995 -7.39 -15.75 3.91
C ASP A 995 -7.39 -14.43 4.68
N SER A 996 -6.79 -13.41 4.08
CA SER A 996 -6.60 -12.08 4.66
C SER A 996 -7.48 -11.01 4.02
N MET A 997 -8.27 -11.38 3.00
CA MET A 997 -9.18 -10.48 2.29
C MET A 997 -10.53 -10.33 3.01
N HIS A 998 -10.46 -10.13 4.33
CA HIS A 998 -11.59 -9.90 5.22
C HIS A 998 -11.39 -8.62 6.00
N LEU A 999 -12.49 -7.96 6.39
CA LEU A 999 -12.43 -6.73 7.20
C LEU A 999 -11.61 -6.94 8.49
N ALA A 1000 -11.74 -8.11 9.12
CA ALA A 1000 -11.02 -8.49 10.32
C ALA A 1000 -9.50 -8.63 10.12
N ASN A 1001 -9.04 -8.93 8.90
CA ASN A 1001 -7.63 -9.07 8.56
C ASN A 1001 -7.09 -7.86 7.80
N GLY A 1002 -7.90 -6.79 7.73
CA GLY A 1002 -7.55 -5.55 7.07
C GLY A 1002 -7.77 -5.51 5.57
N ASN A 1003 -8.43 -6.52 5.00
CA ASN A 1003 -8.52 -6.71 3.56
C ASN A 1003 -7.14 -6.65 2.87
N ARG A 1004 -6.14 -7.32 3.47
CA ARG A 1004 -4.77 -7.42 2.96
C ARG A 1004 -4.69 -8.51 1.89
N ASP A 1005 -3.86 -8.32 0.87
CA ASP A 1005 -3.68 -9.28 -0.23
C ASP A 1005 -2.27 -9.89 -0.17
N ILE A 1006 -2.10 -10.91 0.68
CA ILE A 1006 -0.80 -11.58 0.87
C ILE A 1006 -0.29 -12.19 -0.44
N VAL A 1007 -1.19 -12.77 -1.23
CA VAL A 1007 -0.86 -13.49 -2.47
C VAL A 1007 -0.36 -12.53 -3.54
N GLU A 1008 -1.03 -11.39 -3.73
CA GLU A 1008 -0.58 -10.37 -4.69
C GLU A 1008 0.78 -9.79 -4.26
N PHE A 1009 0.97 -9.53 -2.98
CA PHE A 1009 2.22 -8.98 -2.46
C PHE A 1009 3.41 -9.93 -2.71
N LEU A 1010 3.29 -11.21 -2.32
CA LEU A 1010 4.34 -12.21 -2.56
C LEU A 1010 4.56 -12.44 -4.06
N SER A 1011 3.49 -12.56 -4.85
CA SER A 1011 3.56 -12.72 -6.31
C SER A 1011 4.33 -11.58 -6.98
N TYR A 1012 4.00 -10.33 -6.63
CA TYR A 1012 4.64 -9.14 -7.17
C TYR A 1012 6.13 -9.13 -6.81
N HIS A 1013 6.49 -9.27 -5.53
CA HIS A 1013 7.89 -9.15 -5.10
C HIS A 1013 8.79 -10.34 -5.49
N LEU A 1014 8.24 -11.56 -5.57
CA LEU A 1014 8.99 -12.73 -6.06
C LEU A 1014 9.10 -12.74 -7.60
N GLY A 1015 8.23 -12.01 -8.29
CA GLY A 1015 8.16 -12.01 -9.76
C GLY A 1015 7.45 -13.24 -10.34
N TYR A 1016 6.59 -13.91 -9.56
CA TYR A 1016 5.80 -15.09 -9.97
C TYR A 1016 4.36 -14.70 -10.24
N ARG A 1017 3.96 -14.64 -11.51
CA ARG A 1017 2.68 -14.07 -11.97
C ARG A 1017 1.52 -15.05 -11.91
N TYR A 1018 1.77 -16.35 -11.89
CA TYR A 1018 0.71 -17.34 -11.87
C TYR A 1018 0.28 -17.59 -10.43
N THR A 1019 -0.91 -17.12 -10.08
CA THR A 1019 -1.45 -17.30 -8.73
C THR A 1019 -2.82 -17.93 -8.77
N SER A 1020 -3.16 -18.69 -7.74
CA SER A 1020 -4.52 -19.09 -7.46
C SER A 1020 -4.79 -18.95 -5.97
N TYR A 1021 -5.79 -18.15 -5.64
CA TYR A 1021 -6.34 -18.02 -4.30
C TYR A 1021 -7.62 -18.84 -4.21
N GLY A 1022 -7.87 -19.57 -3.12
CA GLY A 1022 -9.11 -20.31 -3.03
C GLY A 1022 -9.29 -21.16 -1.78
N PRO A 1023 -10.54 -21.53 -1.47
CA PRO A 1023 -11.83 -21.09 -2.03
C PRO A 1023 -12.12 -19.60 -1.76
N THR A 1024 -13.26 -19.11 -2.26
CA THR A 1024 -13.61 -17.69 -2.14
C THR A 1024 -13.77 -17.27 -0.69
N ALA A 1025 -13.54 -16.00 -0.39
CA ALA A 1025 -13.76 -15.44 0.95
C ALA A 1025 -15.21 -15.64 1.47
N LEU A 1026 -16.20 -15.95 0.61
CA LEU A 1026 -17.57 -16.25 1.05
C LEU A 1026 -17.73 -17.61 1.72
N ASP A 1027 -16.81 -18.55 1.44
CA ASP A 1027 -16.92 -19.92 1.91
C ASP A 1027 -16.42 -20.10 3.35
N ASN A 1028 -15.81 -19.05 3.94
CA ASN A 1028 -15.32 -18.96 5.32
C ASN A 1028 -14.39 -20.13 5.72
N THR A 1029 -13.40 -20.44 4.88
CA THR A 1029 -12.27 -21.30 5.27
C THR A 1029 -11.09 -20.42 5.72
N TYR A 1030 -10.01 -20.99 6.24
CA TYR A 1030 -8.79 -20.21 6.49
C TYR A 1030 -7.97 -19.89 5.23
N GLY A 1031 -8.39 -20.44 4.10
CA GLY A 1031 -7.81 -20.22 2.78
C GLY A 1031 -6.50 -20.95 2.56
N CYS A 1032 -6.35 -21.46 1.34
CA CYS A 1032 -5.07 -21.85 0.80
C CYS A 1032 -4.78 -21.05 -0.47
N ALA A 1033 -3.50 -20.86 -0.77
CA ALA A 1033 -3.08 -20.14 -1.95
C ALA A 1033 -1.91 -20.85 -2.63
N LEU A 1034 -1.88 -20.74 -3.96
CA LEU A 1034 -0.84 -21.23 -4.83
C LEU A 1034 -0.20 -20.04 -5.54
N ILE A 1035 1.12 -19.93 -5.46
CA ILE A 1035 1.93 -18.99 -6.23
C ILE A 1035 2.93 -19.83 -7.03
N SER A 1036 2.97 -19.65 -8.34
CA SER A 1036 3.73 -20.51 -9.24
C SER A 1036 4.55 -19.70 -10.24
N LYS A 1037 5.79 -20.12 -10.43
CA LYS A 1037 6.65 -19.74 -11.54
C LYS A 1037 6.16 -20.33 -12.87
N TYR A 1038 5.50 -21.49 -12.81
CA TYR A 1038 5.03 -22.26 -13.95
C TYR A 1038 3.57 -21.90 -14.31
N PRO A 1039 3.22 -21.80 -15.60
CA PRO A 1039 1.86 -21.49 -16.03
C PRO A 1039 0.82 -22.47 -15.48
N ILE A 1040 -0.33 -21.93 -15.03
CA ILE A 1040 -1.48 -22.72 -14.60
C ILE A 1040 -2.36 -22.97 -15.84
N LEU A 1041 -2.49 -24.23 -16.27
CA LEU A 1041 -3.33 -24.65 -17.39
C LEU A 1041 -4.80 -24.71 -16.99
N ASN A 1042 -5.05 -25.31 -15.83
CA ASN A 1042 -6.38 -25.51 -15.26
C ASN A 1042 -6.29 -25.45 -13.74
N VAL A 1043 -7.34 -24.97 -13.08
CA VAL A 1043 -7.40 -24.89 -11.61
C VAL A 1043 -8.81 -25.12 -11.09
N ARG A 1044 -8.93 -25.97 -10.07
CA ARG A 1044 -10.18 -26.27 -9.36
C ARG A 1044 -9.99 -26.04 -7.86
N ARG A 1045 -11.06 -25.59 -7.21
CA ARG A 1045 -11.10 -25.26 -5.78
C ARG A 1045 -12.21 -26.08 -5.12
N TYR A 1046 -11.87 -26.74 -4.04
CA TYR A 1046 -12.78 -27.64 -3.33
C TYR A 1046 -12.88 -27.21 -1.87
N ILE A 1047 -14.11 -27.20 -1.37
CA ILE A 1047 -14.37 -27.32 0.06
C ILE A 1047 -14.44 -28.82 0.33
N THR A 1048 -13.56 -29.32 1.19
CA THR A 1048 -13.52 -30.75 1.50
C THR A 1048 -14.55 -31.07 2.61
N PRO A 1049 -15.11 -32.30 2.67
CA PRO A 1049 -16.16 -32.60 3.62
C PRO A 1049 -15.67 -32.51 5.07
N SER A 1050 -16.32 -31.66 5.85
CA SER A 1050 -15.97 -31.40 7.26
C SER A 1050 -17.27 -31.22 8.07
N PRO A 1051 -18.01 -32.30 8.38
CA PRO A 1051 -19.34 -32.21 8.98
C PRO A 1051 -19.37 -31.73 10.43
N GLN A 1052 -18.31 -31.92 11.21
CA GLN A 1052 -18.31 -31.64 12.65
C GLN A 1052 -17.24 -30.62 13.07
N GLY A 1053 -16.18 -30.48 12.29
CA GLY A 1053 -15.00 -29.69 12.59
C GLY A 1053 -14.83 -28.48 11.68
N GLU A 1054 -13.58 -28.02 11.65
CA GLU A 1054 -13.17 -26.88 10.85
C GLU A 1054 -13.24 -27.19 9.35
N LEU A 1055 -13.65 -26.18 8.58
CA LEU A 1055 -13.74 -26.30 7.13
C LEU A 1055 -12.38 -26.33 6.48
N SER A 1056 -12.13 -27.43 5.79
CA SER A 1056 -10.94 -27.63 5.01
C SER A 1056 -11.14 -27.21 3.55
N CYS A 1057 -10.03 -26.80 2.93
CA CYS A 1057 -10.01 -26.35 1.55
C CYS A 1057 -8.80 -26.85 0.77
N LEU A 1058 -9.05 -27.18 -0.50
CA LEU A 1058 -8.05 -27.71 -1.43
C LEU A 1058 -8.07 -26.94 -2.76
N ILE A 1059 -6.89 -26.59 -3.26
CA ILE A 1059 -6.64 -26.16 -4.64
C ILE A 1059 -5.99 -27.33 -5.39
N HIS A 1060 -6.53 -27.66 -6.56
CA HIS A 1060 -5.89 -28.55 -7.53
C HIS A 1060 -5.58 -27.74 -8.79
N ALA A 1061 -4.30 -27.63 -9.12
CA ALA A 1061 -3.82 -26.94 -10.31
C ALA A 1061 -3.03 -27.90 -11.21
N GLU A 1062 -3.18 -27.71 -12.51
CA GLU A 1062 -2.34 -28.33 -13.53
C GLU A 1062 -1.28 -27.32 -13.96
N LEU A 1063 -0.02 -27.56 -13.57
CA LEU A 1063 1.10 -26.68 -13.92
C LEU A 1063 1.82 -27.18 -15.17
N ASP A 1064 2.13 -26.27 -16.09
CA ASP A 1064 2.91 -26.55 -17.29
C ASP A 1064 4.41 -26.35 -17.02
N VAL A 1065 5.15 -27.45 -16.94
CA VAL A 1065 6.60 -27.46 -16.76
C VAL A 1065 7.27 -27.85 -18.06
N PHE A 1066 7.43 -26.87 -18.96
CA PHE A 1066 8.01 -27.05 -20.29
C PHE A 1066 7.34 -28.16 -21.11
N GLY A 1067 6.01 -28.26 -21.06
CA GLY A 1067 5.19 -29.25 -21.76
C GLY A 1067 4.90 -30.51 -20.95
N ILE A 1068 5.47 -30.64 -19.74
CA ILE A 1068 5.12 -31.69 -18.78
C ILE A 1068 4.12 -31.12 -17.77
N THR A 1069 2.91 -31.68 -17.75
CA THR A 1069 1.87 -31.28 -16.80
C THR A 1069 2.14 -31.91 -15.44
N ILE A 1070 2.20 -31.10 -14.38
CA ILE A 1070 2.31 -31.57 -13.00
C ILE A 1070 1.04 -31.22 -12.25
N HIS A 1071 0.38 -32.23 -11.67
CA HIS A 1071 -0.76 -32.00 -10.80
C HIS A 1071 -0.28 -31.52 -9.44
N THR A 1072 -0.62 -30.28 -9.10
CA THR A 1072 -0.23 -29.62 -7.86
C THR A 1072 -1.46 -29.47 -6.96
N TYR A 1073 -1.36 -29.98 -5.74
CA TYR A 1073 -2.40 -29.90 -4.73
C TYR A 1073 -1.92 -29.01 -3.59
N VAL A 1074 -2.69 -27.99 -3.23
CA VAL A 1074 -2.45 -27.18 -2.02
C VAL A 1074 -3.64 -27.33 -1.11
N ASP A 1075 -3.44 -27.83 0.11
CA ASP A 1075 -4.54 -28.27 0.96
C ASP A 1075 -4.35 -27.89 2.43
N HIS A 1076 -5.45 -27.46 3.04
CA HIS A 1076 -5.54 -27.13 4.46
C HIS A 1076 -6.60 -28.03 5.09
N PHE A 1077 -6.20 -29.11 5.76
CA PHE A 1077 -7.13 -29.92 6.57
C PHE A 1077 -7.61 -29.14 7.79
N GLY A 1078 -8.76 -29.50 8.34
CA GLY A 1078 -9.30 -28.83 9.52
C GLY A 1078 -8.46 -29.14 10.76
N ASN A 1079 -8.17 -28.15 11.61
CA ASN A 1079 -7.37 -28.33 12.83
C ASN A 1079 -8.04 -29.21 13.89
N THR A 1080 -9.37 -29.35 13.83
CA THR A 1080 -10.13 -30.16 14.79
C THR A 1080 -9.94 -31.65 14.48
N GLU A 1081 -9.41 -32.42 15.44
CA GLU A 1081 -9.11 -33.86 15.30
C GLU A 1081 -10.33 -34.79 15.16
N HIS A 1082 -11.50 -34.26 14.79
CA HIS A 1082 -12.70 -35.07 14.62
C HIS A 1082 -12.44 -36.18 13.59
N TRP A 1083 -12.52 -37.44 14.04
CA TRP A 1083 -12.05 -38.56 13.22
C TRP A 1083 -12.83 -38.70 11.92
N GLY A 1084 -14.13 -38.37 11.92
CA GLY A 1084 -14.97 -38.43 10.74
C GLY A 1084 -14.55 -37.43 9.67
N ASP A 1085 -14.09 -36.24 10.08
CA ASP A 1085 -13.70 -35.17 9.17
C ASP A 1085 -12.35 -35.51 8.55
N GLY A 1086 -11.37 -35.88 9.37
CA GLY A 1086 -10.07 -36.34 8.88
C GLY A 1086 -10.19 -37.54 7.93
N LEU A 1087 -11.08 -38.49 8.22
CA LEU A 1087 -11.36 -39.64 7.34
C LEU A 1087 -11.95 -39.19 5.99
N LEU A 1088 -12.99 -38.35 5.99
CA LEU A 1088 -13.64 -37.89 4.78
C LEU A 1088 -12.71 -37.02 3.92
N GLN A 1089 -11.96 -36.09 4.54
CA GLN A 1089 -10.95 -35.26 3.86
C GLN A 1089 -9.87 -36.13 3.20
N SER A 1090 -9.38 -37.14 3.92
CA SER A 1090 -8.39 -38.10 3.40
C SER A 1090 -8.92 -38.91 2.22
N GLN A 1091 -10.16 -39.43 2.32
CA GLN A 1091 -10.83 -40.13 1.22
C GLN A 1091 -11.05 -39.23 0.00
N PHE A 1092 -11.32 -37.94 0.21
CA PHE A 1092 -11.51 -36.97 -0.86
C PHE A 1092 -10.23 -36.78 -1.67
N LEU A 1093 -9.15 -36.40 -0.97
CA LEU A 1093 -7.83 -36.19 -1.56
C LEU A 1093 -7.36 -37.44 -2.30
N GLY A 1094 -7.51 -38.61 -1.69
CA GLY A 1094 -7.15 -39.89 -2.28
C GLY A 1094 -7.83 -40.14 -3.62
N ARG A 1095 -9.17 -39.99 -3.68
CA ARG A 1095 -9.92 -40.12 -4.94
C ARG A 1095 -9.49 -39.09 -5.97
N LEU A 1096 -9.22 -37.86 -5.56
CA LEU A 1096 -8.80 -36.80 -6.47
C LEU A 1096 -7.43 -37.12 -7.10
N VAL A 1097 -6.47 -37.59 -6.31
CA VAL A 1097 -5.15 -38.03 -6.80
C VAL A 1097 -5.28 -39.24 -7.74
N LEU A 1098 -6.11 -40.22 -7.39
CA LEU A 1098 -6.31 -41.43 -8.21
C LEU A 1098 -6.96 -41.12 -9.57
N ARG A 1099 -7.83 -40.10 -9.64
CA ARG A 1099 -8.46 -39.66 -10.90
C ARG A 1099 -7.51 -38.93 -11.84
N ASN A 1100 -6.39 -38.41 -11.32
CA ASN A 1100 -5.43 -37.58 -12.04
C ASN A 1100 -4.06 -38.29 -12.08
N PRO A 1101 -3.86 -39.25 -13.00
CA PRO A 1101 -2.61 -39.99 -13.11
C PRO A 1101 -1.48 -39.13 -13.67
N GLY A 1102 -0.26 -39.40 -13.23
CA GLY A 1102 0.95 -38.71 -13.66
C GLY A 1102 1.69 -37.98 -12.52
N PRO A 1103 2.79 -37.30 -12.86
CA PRO A 1103 3.58 -36.50 -11.92
C PRO A 1103 2.71 -35.59 -11.07
N SER A 1104 2.82 -35.73 -9.75
CA SER A 1104 2.01 -34.97 -8.80
C SER A 1104 2.83 -34.47 -7.63
N VAL A 1105 2.46 -33.32 -7.08
CA VAL A 1105 2.98 -32.80 -5.81
C VAL A 1105 1.82 -32.33 -4.94
N PHE A 1106 1.88 -32.64 -3.66
CA PHE A 1106 0.95 -32.19 -2.65
C PHE A 1106 1.72 -31.33 -1.64
N LEU A 1107 1.20 -30.15 -1.35
CA LEU A 1107 1.74 -29.17 -0.43
C LEU A 1107 0.64 -28.84 0.56
N GLY A 1108 0.69 -29.35 1.78
CA GLY A 1108 -0.45 -29.14 2.67
C GLY A 1108 -0.19 -29.38 4.14
N TYR A 1109 -1.24 -29.07 4.90
CA TYR A 1109 -1.34 -29.32 6.32
C TYR A 1109 -2.38 -30.42 6.51
N ILE A 1110 -1.97 -31.59 7.00
CA ILE A 1110 -2.86 -32.74 7.24
C ILE A 1110 -2.81 -33.10 8.72
N VAL A 1111 -3.91 -32.96 9.45
CA VAL A 1111 -3.97 -33.28 10.89
C VAL A 1111 -3.99 -34.80 11.10
N SER A 1112 -2.83 -35.42 10.91
CA SER A 1112 -2.58 -36.85 11.09
C SER A 1112 -1.08 -37.11 11.15
N TYR A 1113 -0.68 -38.12 11.93
CA TYR A 1113 0.67 -38.68 11.86
C TYR A 1113 0.84 -39.62 10.64
N PRO A 1114 2.06 -39.82 10.11
CA PRO A 1114 2.28 -40.65 8.94
C PRO A 1114 2.02 -42.12 9.20
N GLY A 1115 1.50 -42.82 8.20
CA GLY A 1115 1.16 -44.24 8.34
C GLY A 1115 -0.02 -44.52 9.26
N ASN A 1116 -0.76 -43.49 9.72
CA ASN A 1116 -2.01 -43.70 10.42
C ASN A 1116 -2.96 -44.52 9.53
N PRO A 1117 -3.28 -45.78 9.89
CA PRO A 1117 -4.08 -46.65 9.04
C PRO A 1117 -5.51 -46.13 8.84
N GLU A 1118 -5.98 -45.17 9.64
CA GLU A 1118 -7.34 -44.65 9.56
C GLU A 1118 -7.50 -43.44 8.64
N ARG A 1119 -6.41 -42.78 8.25
CA ARG A 1119 -6.44 -41.53 7.46
C ARG A 1119 -5.41 -41.55 6.34
N TYR A 1120 -4.18 -41.90 6.67
CA TYR A 1120 -3.03 -41.79 5.78
C TYR A 1120 -3.13 -42.72 4.56
N GLU A 1121 -3.68 -43.92 4.74
CA GLU A 1121 -3.73 -44.95 3.69
C GLU A 1121 -4.63 -44.62 2.49
N TYR A 1122 -5.45 -43.56 2.59
CA TYR A 1122 -6.37 -43.16 1.54
C TYR A 1122 -5.72 -42.34 0.44
N TYR A 1123 -4.64 -41.62 0.72
CA TYR A 1123 -3.97 -40.74 -0.24
C TYR A 1123 -2.47 -40.96 -0.33
N ALA A 1124 -1.83 -41.53 0.69
CA ALA A 1124 -0.38 -41.73 0.72
C ALA A 1124 0.01 -43.19 1.02
N SER A 1125 0.94 -43.71 0.22
CA SER A 1125 1.58 -45.01 0.41
C SER A 1125 2.89 -45.07 -0.35
N GLN A 1126 3.93 -45.62 0.28
CA GLN A 1126 5.23 -45.83 -0.37
C GLN A 1126 5.22 -46.95 -1.42
N THR A 1127 4.21 -47.83 -1.42
CA THR A 1127 4.20 -49.05 -2.25
C THR A 1127 2.92 -49.28 -3.03
N LYS A 1128 1.77 -48.69 -2.64
CA LYS A 1128 0.50 -48.90 -3.35
C LYS A 1128 0.46 -48.01 -4.62
N PRO A 1129 0.13 -48.56 -5.80
CA PRO A 1129 0.07 -47.80 -7.05
C PRO A 1129 -1.09 -46.79 -7.04
N GLY A 1130 -0.85 -45.60 -7.59
CA GLY A 1130 -1.80 -44.48 -7.69
C GLY A 1130 -1.81 -43.53 -6.48
N PHE A 1131 -1.06 -43.83 -5.43
CA PHE A 1131 -1.00 -43.04 -4.19
C PHE A 1131 0.20 -42.08 -4.20
N LEU A 1132 0.12 -41.03 -3.37
CA LEU A 1132 1.24 -40.14 -3.10
C LEU A 1132 2.29 -40.85 -2.21
N ARG A 1133 3.54 -40.41 -2.32
CA ARG A 1133 4.68 -40.87 -1.51
C ARG A 1133 5.10 -39.76 -0.57
N ASP A 1134 5.49 -40.17 0.63
CA ASP A 1134 5.99 -39.25 1.65
C ASP A 1134 7.42 -38.84 1.34
N THR A 1135 7.65 -37.56 1.07
CA THR A 1135 8.97 -37.07 0.70
C THR A 1135 9.95 -37.21 1.85
N ALA A 1136 9.55 -36.86 3.07
CA ALA A 1136 10.43 -36.92 4.23
C ALA A 1136 10.74 -38.37 4.64
N LEU A 1137 9.76 -39.27 4.62
CA LEU A 1137 10.02 -40.70 4.88
C LEU A 1137 10.88 -41.34 3.78
N GLU A 1138 10.66 -40.99 2.52
CA GLU A 1138 11.48 -41.48 1.41
C GLU A 1138 12.91 -40.96 1.51
N LEU A 1139 13.10 -39.69 1.84
CA LEU A 1139 14.43 -39.12 2.13
C LEU A 1139 15.10 -39.89 3.26
N TYR A 1140 14.41 -40.08 4.37
CA TYR A 1140 14.96 -40.78 5.54
C TYR A 1140 15.36 -42.24 5.23
N ARG A 1141 14.56 -42.95 4.44
CA ARG A 1141 14.72 -44.39 4.18
C ARG A 1141 15.64 -44.70 3.01
N ASN A 1142 15.49 -43.97 1.91
CA ASN A 1142 16.11 -44.32 0.62
C ASN A 1142 17.39 -43.51 0.35
N HIS A 1143 17.55 -42.35 0.98
CA HIS A 1143 18.76 -41.54 0.84
C HIS A 1143 19.72 -41.86 1.97
N SER A 1144 20.94 -42.27 1.65
CA SER A 1144 21.92 -42.68 2.66
C SER A 1144 22.48 -41.46 3.38
N TRP A 1145 22.44 -41.44 4.70
CA TRP A 1145 22.99 -40.36 5.53
C TRP A 1145 23.77 -40.91 6.72
N TYR A 1146 24.65 -40.11 7.30
CA TYR A 1146 25.36 -40.45 8.54
C TYR A 1146 25.55 -39.22 9.43
N ARG A 1147 25.71 -39.47 10.73
CA ARG A 1147 26.06 -38.44 11.71
C ARG A 1147 27.57 -38.17 11.70
N MET A 1148 27.94 -36.91 11.56
CA MET A 1148 29.32 -36.43 11.61
C MET A 1148 29.80 -36.29 13.06
N GLN A 1149 30.11 -37.41 13.71
CA GLN A 1149 30.48 -37.47 15.12
C GLN A 1149 31.72 -36.65 15.48
N GLU A 1150 32.64 -36.47 14.53
CA GLU A 1150 33.86 -35.67 14.67
C GLU A 1150 33.58 -34.18 14.97
N ARG A 1151 32.34 -33.72 14.71
CA ARG A 1151 31.89 -32.36 15.00
C ARG A 1151 31.18 -32.22 16.35
N GLY A 1152 31.06 -33.31 17.10
CA GLY A 1152 30.37 -33.34 18.39
C GLY A 1152 28.86 -33.17 18.29
N GLY A 1153 28.30 -32.38 19.20
CA GLY A 1153 26.87 -32.15 19.37
C GLY A 1153 26.25 -32.94 20.51
N TYR A 1154 25.12 -32.45 21.02
CA TYR A 1154 24.45 -33.01 22.19
C TYR A 1154 23.81 -34.37 21.90
N ASP A 1155 24.30 -35.41 22.60
CA ASP A 1155 23.69 -36.73 22.63
C ASP A 1155 22.50 -36.75 23.59
N GLU A 1156 21.31 -36.74 23.03
CA GLU A 1156 20.09 -36.81 23.83
C GLU A 1156 19.86 -38.22 24.37
N PRO A 1157 19.53 -38.37 25.67
CA PRO A 1157 19.21 -39.68 26.24
C PRO A 1157 17.93 -40.26 25.63
N VAL A 1158 17.90 -41.60 25.53
CA VAL A 1158 16.73 -42.34 25.05
C VAL A 1158 15.51 -42.02 25.93
N PRO A 1159 14.35 -41.62 25.35
CA PRO A 1159 13.14 -41.39 26.13
C PRO A 1159 12.72 -42.61 26.96
N THR A 1160 12.23 -42.38 28.16
CA THR A 1160 11.39 -43.35 28.88
C THR A 1160 10.08 -43.55 28.11
N ARG A 1161 9.78 -44.80 27.71
CA ARG A 1161 8.61 -45.24 26.90
C ARG A 1161 7.26 -45.13 27.63
N THR A 1162 6.98 -44.02 28.29
CA THR A 1162 5.76 -43.85 29.08
C THR A 1162 5.11 -42.53 28.75
N THR A 1163 4.67 -42.37 27.51
CA THR A 1163 3.62 -41.38 27.22
C THR A 1163 2.27 -42.07 27.47
N PRO A 1164 1.59 -41.82 28.62
CA PRO A 1164 0.16 -42.10 28.67
C PRO A 1164 -0.53 -41.38 27.50
N PRO A 1165 -1.62 -41.95 26.94
CA PRO A 1165 -2.40 -41.23 25.93
C PRO A 1165 -2.73 -39.83 26.49
N PRO A 1166 -2.32 -38.75 25.82
CA PRO A 1166 -2.45 -37.41 26.38
C PRO A 1166 -3.92 -37.07 26.62
N GLY A 1167 -4.19 -36.22 27.63
CA GLY A 1167 -5.45 -35.47 27.72
C GLY A 1167 -5.51 -34.31 26.72
N GLU A 1168 -4.38 -34.01 26.06
CA GLU A 1168 -4.24 -33.11 24.92
C GLU A 1168 -4.57 -33.83 23.60
N PRO A 1169 -4.87 -33.10 22.51
CA PRO A 1169 -5.10 -33.70 21.20
C PRO A 1169 -3.87 -34.51 20.75
N LEU A 1170 -4.11 -35.74 20.29
CA LEU A 1170 -3.07 -36.75 20.00
C LEU A 1170 -2.09 -36.25 18.92
N ASP A 1171 -2.56 -35.38 18.03
CA ASP A 1171 -1.80 -34.84 16.91
C ASP A 1171 -0.85 -33.71 17.33
N PHE A 1172 -0.85 -33.21 18.57
CA PHE A 1172 0.21 -32.28 19.04
C PHE A 1172 1.31 -32.97 19.86
N ASN A 1173 1.08 -34.23 20.26
CA ASN A 1173 2.05 -35.01 21.03
C ASN A 1173 2.98 -35.79 20.11
N VAL A 1174 4.10 -35.16 19.74
CA VAL A 1174 5.14 -35.74 18.87
C VAL A 1174 5.69 -37.06 19.43
N ASP A 1175 5.89 -37.17 20.75
CA ASP A 1175 6.42 -38.39 21.37
C ASP A 1175 5.44 -39.56 21.21
N TRP A 1176 4.13 -39.32 21.40
CA TRP A 1176 3.09 -40.35 21.20
C TRP A 1176 2.97 -40.79 19.74
N LYS A 1177 2.99 -39.85 18.78
CA LYS A 1177 2.99 -40.18 17.34
C LYS A 1177 4.16 -41.08 16.96
N MET A 1178 5.33 -40.79 17.52
CA MET A 1178 6.57 -41.53 17.27
C MET A 1178 6.46 -43.00 17.71
N GLU A 1179 5.75 -43.28 18.82
CA GLU A 1179 5.51 -44.66 19.29
C GLU A 1179 4.67 -45.49 18.30
N HIS A 1180 3.86 -44.83 17.45
CA HIS A 1180 2.91 -45.50 16.54
C HIS A 1180 3.40 -45.63 15.08
N VAL A 1181 4.48 -44.95 14.70
CA VAL A 1181 5.04 -45.03 13.33
C VAL A 1181 6.09 -46.11 13.12
N GLY A 1182 6.46 -46.88 14.14
CA GLY A 1182 7.52 -47.90 14.03
C GLY A 1182 7.27 -48.96 12.95
N HIS A 1183 6.03 -49.13 12.50
CA HIS A 1183 5.70 -50.01 11.37
C HIS A 1183 6.20 -49.48 10.01
N LEU A 1184 6.31 -48.15 9.83
CA LEU A 1184 6.88 -47.52 8.63
C LEU A 1184 8.38 -47.77 8.51
N GLU A 1185 9.05 -47.98 9.64
CA GLU A 1185 10.49 -48.18 9.76
C GLU A 1185 10.89 -49.67 9.84
N ARG A 1186 9.98 -50.60 9.56
CA ARG A 1186 10.32 -52.02 9.54
C ARG A 1186 11.45 -52.30 8.55
N GLY A 1187 12.50 -52.94 9.05
CA GLY A 1187 13.74 -53.21 8.32
C GLY A 1187 14.81 -52.13 8.45
N MET A 1188 14.55 -51.05 9.20
CA MET A 1188 15.52 -50.01 9.53
C MET A 1188 16.03 -50.17 10.97
N VAL A 1189 17.20 -49.59 11.27
CA VAL A 1189 17.69 -49.42 12.65
C VAL A 1189 17.34 -48.00 13.08
N PRO A 1190 16.26 -47.78 13.86
CA PRO A 1190 15.86 -46.44 14.26
C PRO A 1190 16.90 -45.86 15.25
N ASP A 1191 17.43 -44.68 14.94
CA ASP A 1191 18.26 -43.93 15.89
C ASP A 1191 17.36 -43.43 17.04
N PRO A 1192 17.59 -43.86 18.30
CA PRO A 1192 16.78 -43.41 19.43
C PRO A 1192 16.99 -41.92 19.76
N ALA A 1193 18.09 -41.30 19.32
CA ALA A 1193 18.42 -39.91 19.58
C ALA A 1193 17.92 -39.00 18.43
N PHE A 1194 16.67 -39.07 18.01
CA PHE A 1194 16.21 -38.36 16.80
C PHE A 1194 15.62 -36.97 17.02
N ARG A 1195 15.51 -36.44 18.25
CA ARG A 1195 14.75 -35.19 18.49
C ARG A 1195 15.53 -33.92 18.17
N ARG A 1196 14.82 -32.78 18.16
CA ARG A 1196 15.43 -31.45 18.04
C ARG A 1196 16.43 -31.26 19.18
N THR A 1197 17.65 -30.86 18.84
CA THR A 1197 18.63 -30.44 19.83
C THR A 1197 17.97 -29.38 20.73
N PRO A 1198 17.92 -29.60 22.06
CA PRO A 1198 17.28 -28.65 22.96
C PRO A 1198 17.90 -27.26 22.82
N GLU A 1199 17.09 -26.23 23.00
CA GLU A 1199 17.57 -24.85 22.90
C GLU A 1199 18.73 -24.61 23.88
N GLY A 1200 19.81 -23.98 23.39
CA GLY A 1200 21.04 -23.75 24.15
C GLY A 1200 22.01 -24.95 24.22
N LYS A 1201 21.71 -26.09 23.61
CA LYS A 1201 22.66 -27.23 23.49
C LYS A 1201 23.41 -27.22 22.16
N ASP A 1202 24.59 -27.85 22.15
CA ASP A 1202 25.42 -27.97 20.95
C ASP A 1202 24.72 -28.79 19.87
N ARG A 1203 24.75 -28.25 18.66
CA ARG A 1203 24.08 -28.87 17.51
C ARG A 1203 24.78 -30.12 17.04
N ARG A 1204 23.99 -31.02 16.48
CA ARG A 1204 24.47 -32.22 15.79
C ARG A 1204 24.57 -31.95 14.31
N TYR A 1205 25.39 -32.73 13.61
CA TYR A 1205 25.65 -32.55 12.20
C TYR A 1205 25.45 -33.88 11.49
N PHE A 1206 24.71 -33.84 10.39
CA PHE A 1206 24.40 -34.99 9.56
C PHE A 1206 24.72 -34.66 8.12
N LYS A 1207 25.16 -35.67 7.36
CA LYS A 1207 25.49 -35.53 5.94
C LYS A 1207 24.78 -36.60 5.13
N PHE A 1208 24.12 -36.19 4.05
CA PHE A 1208 23.57 -37.08 3.04
C PHE A 1208 24.67 -37.45 2.03
N ASN A 1209 24.81 -38.74 1.73
CA ASN A 1209 25.87 -39.27 0.87
C ASN A 1209 25.62 -38.99 -0.61
N ASP A 1210 24.36 -38.91 -1.01
CA ASP A 1210 23.93 -38.77 -2.38
C ASP A 1210 23.79 -37.29 -2.78
N THR A 1211 23.17 -36.45 -1.94
CA THR A 1211 23.06 -35.01 -2.19
C THR A 1211 24.27 -34.24 -1.68
N GLN A 1212 25.13 -34.83 -0.84
CA GLN A 1212 26.24 -34.17 -0.15
C GLN A 1212 25.82 -33.00 0.77
N ARG A 1213 24.50 -32.82 1.01
CA ARG A 1213 23.97 -31.80 1.91
C ARG A 1213 24.34 -32.10 3.36
N VAL A 1214 24.79 -31.06 4.06
CA VAL A 1214 25.00 -31.07 5.51
C VAL A 1214 23.82 -30.38 6.18
N THR A 1215 23.28 -30.99 7.23
CA THR A 1215 22.17 -30.46 8.01
C THR A 1215 22.46 -30.58 9.49
N THR A 1216 21.85 -29.70 10.29
CA THR A 1216 21.89 -29.81 11.75
C THR A 1216 20.66 -30.49 12.35
N TYR A 1217 19.70 -30.81 11.48
CA TYR A 1217 18.48 -31.53 11.84
C TYR A 1217 18.67 -33.02 11.57
N HIS A 1218 18.17 -33.84 12.50
CA HIS A 1218 18.22 -35.28 12.34
C HIS A 1218 17.29 -35.71 11.18
N PRO A 1219 17.76 -36.49 10.19
CA PRO A 1219 16.94 -36.88 9.03
C PRO A 1219 15.63 -37.62 9.35
N ARG A 1220 15.58 -38.34 10.48
CA ARG A 1220 14.33 -38.97 11.00
C ARG A 1220 13.34 -37.98 11.58
N PHE A 1221 13.80 -36.83 12.07
CA PHE A 1221 12.96 -35.81 12.73
C PHE A 1221 12.02 -35.12 11.75
N GLU A 1222 12.07 -35.49 10.47
CA GLU A 1222 11.60 -34.66 9.37
C GLU A 1222 10.20 -35.02 8.86
N PHE A 1223 9.69 -36.24 9.10
CA PHE A 1223 8.32 -36.59 8.70
C PHE A 1223 7.28 -36.48 9.83
N ILE A 1224 7.65 -36.13 11.07
CA ILE A 1224 6.67 -35.92 12.15
C ILE A 1224 6.89 -34.56 12.76
N ASP A 1225 6.01 -33.63 12.40
CA ASP A 1225 5.95 -32.30 12.97
C ASP A 1225 4.76 -32.19 13.95
N ARG A 1226 4.86 -31.23 14.88
CA ARG A 1226 3.79 -30.78 15.77
C ARG A 1226 2.59 -30.28 14.96
N TYR A 1227 2.84 -29.55 13.88
CA TYR A 1227 1.80 -28.95 13.05
C TYR A 1227 1.45 -29.81 11.84
N CYS A 1228 2.05 -30.98 11.63
CA CYS A 1228 1.62 -31.88 10.56
C CYS A 1228 1.56 -31.22 9.16
N GLN A 1229 2.50 -30.32 8.84
CA GLN A 1229 2.72 -29.89 7.46
C GLN A 1229 3.47 -30.99 6.70
N TYR A 1230 3.09 -31.24 5.46
CA TYR A 1230 3.71 -32.26 4.63
C TYR A 1230 3.84 -31.83 3.19
N ILE A 1231 4.88 -32.39 2.57
CA ILE A 1231 5.01 -32.44 1.13
C ILE A 1231 4.98 -33.90 0.70
N PHE A 1232 4.04 -34.24 -0.18
CA PHE A 1232 3.98 -35.55 -0.81
C PHE A 1232 4.15 -35.44 -2.32
N TYR A 1233 4.52 -36.53 -2.98
CA TYR A 1233 4.66 -36.52 -4.42
C TYR A 1233 4.32 -37.86 -5.05
N LYS A 1234 3.92 -37.84 -6.32
CA LYS A 1234 3.75 -39.05 -7.13
C LYS A 1234 4.69 -38.97 -8.32
N THR A 1235 5.44 -40.04 -8.56
CA THR A 1235 6.48 -40.08 -9.60
C THR A 1235 5.88 -39.94 -11.00
N GLY A 1236 4.71 -40.53 -11.25
CA GLY A 1236 4.18 -40.76 -12.60
C GLY A 1236 4.85 -41.93 -13.33
N ALA A 1237 5.59 -42.78 -12.62
CA ALA A 1237 6.20 -43.99 -13.15
C ALA A 1237 5.14 -45.05 -13.48
N THR A 1238 5.35 -45.84 -14.53
CA THR A 1238 4.43 -46.91 -14.95
C THR A 1238 4.10 -47.89 -13.80
N LYS A 1239 5.09 -48.22 -12.96
CA LYS A 1239 4.94 -49.11 -11.80
C LYS A 1239 4.23 -48.49 -10.59
N ASP A 1240 4.24 -47.16 -10.51
CA ASP A 1240 3.68 -46.40 -9.38
C ASP A 1240 2.24 -45.93 -9.69
N GLU A 1241 1.73 -46.22 -10.88
CA GLU A 1241 0.39 -45.85 -11.34
C GLU A 1241 -0.47 -47.08 -11.57
N ARG A 1242 -1.79 -46.88 -11.64
CA ARG A 1242 -2.70 -47.99 -11.91
C ARG A 1242 -2.51 -48.49 -13.35
N PRO A 1243 -2.56 -49.82 -13.60
CA PRO A 1243 -2.34 -50.36 -14.95
C PRO A 1243 -3.24 -49.75 -16.03
N GLU A 1244 -4.47 -49.38 -15.67
CA GLU A 1244 -5.45 -48.72 -16.53
C GLU A 1244 -5.09 -47.29 -16.96
N ASP A 1245 -4.22 -46.61 -16.21
CA ASP A 1245 -3.82 -45.23 -16.49
C ASP A 1245 -2.55 -45.12 -17.35
N ALA A 1246 -1.90 -46.24 -17.68
CA ALA A 1246 -0.69 -46.29 -18.51
C ALA A 1246 -0.74 -45.43 -19.81
N PRO A 1247 -1.87 -45.35 -20.55
CA PRO A 1247 -1.96 -44.53 -21.76
C PRO A 1247 -1.91 -43.02 -21.51
N LYS A 1248 -2.23 -42.56 -20.29
CA LYS A 1248 -2.28 -41.13 -19.93
C LYS A 1248 -0.94 -40.60 -19.43
N LEU A 1249 0.02 -41.49 -19.16
CA LEU A 1249 1.29 -41.13 -18.56
C LEU A 1249 2.17 -40.34 -19.53
N GLN A 1250 2.96 -39.44 -18.97
CA GLN A 1250 3.85 -38.53 -19.70
C GLN A 1250 5.28 -39.11 -19.83
N PRO A 1251 6.12 -38.61 -20.76
CA PRO A 1251 7.44 -39.20 -21.03
C PRO A 1251 8.45 -39.02 -19.87
N LEU A 1252 8.23 -38.03 -18.99
CA LEU A 1252 9.06 -37.78 -17.83
C LEU A 1252 8.33 -38.16 -16.54
N GLN A 1253 9.10 -38.67 -15.59
CA GLN A 1253 8.68 -39.01 -14.23
C GLN A 1253 9.53 -38.24 -13.21
N LEU A 1254 8.96 -37.98 -12.05
CA LEU A 1254 9.63 -37.30 -10.93
C LEU A 1254 10.41 -38.29 -10.06
N TYR A 1255 11.48 -37.80 -9.45
CA TYR A 1255 12.16 -38.45 -8.34
C TYR A 1255 12.48 -37.43 -7.25
N LEU A 1256 12.56 -37.87 -6.00
CA LEU A 1256 12.98 -37.01 -4.90
C LEU A 1256 14.49 -36.77 -5.00
N TYR A 1257 14.91 -35.52 -5.13
CA TYR A 1257 16.33 -35.15 -5.03
C TYR A 1257 16.67 -34.79 -3.59
N ASP A 1258 15.94 -33.86 -3.00
CA ASP A 1258 16.15 -33.40 -1.63
C ASP A 1258 14.86 -32.86 -1.03
N TRP A 1259 14.83 -32.76 0.28
CA TRP A 1259 13.74 -32.16 1.06
C TRP A 1259 14.31 -31.65 2.38
N TRP A 1260 13.84 -30.49 2.86
CA TRP A 1260 14.28 -29.93 4.14
C TRP A 1260 13.26 -28.95 4.73
N ARG A 1261 13.52 -28.53 5.98
CA ARG A 1261 12.74 -27.50 6.69
C ARG A 1261 13.59 -26.29 7.07
N VAL A 1262 12.96 -25.12 7.12
CA VAL A 1262 13.55 -23.88 7.62
C VAL A 1262 12.94 -23.59 8.99
N LEU A 1263 13.69 -23.92 10.05
CA LEU A 1263 13.24 -23.87 11.45
C LEU A 1263 13.84 -22.72 12.27
N GLU A 1264 14.70 -21.93 11.65
CA GLU A 1264 15.63 -21.05 12.35
C GLU A 1264 15.80 -19.71 11.65
N GLY A 1265 16.50 -18.81 12.34
CA GLY A 1265 16.74 -17.46 11.87
C GLY A 1265 15.46 -16.65 11.90
N GLU A 1266 15.30 -15.80 10.90
CA GLU A 1266 14.17 -14.88 10.81
C GLU A 1266 12.84 -15.64 10.68
N ALA A 1267 12.79 -16.76 9.94
CA ALA A 1267 11.58 -17.56 9.72
C ALA A 1267 10.88 -17.98 11.03
N ALA A 1268 11.65 -18.41 12.04
CA ALA A 1268 11.12 -18.83 13.36
C ALA A 1268 10.47 -17.69 14.16
N SER A 1269 10.76 -16.44 13.81
CA SER A 1269 10.09 -15.27 14.40
C SER A 1269 8.82 -14.88 13.65
N LEU A 1270 8.66 -15.29 12.39
CA LEU A 1270 7.54 -14.89 11.52
C LEU A 1270 6.30 -15.77 11.66
N SER A 1271 6.47 -17.00 12.12
CA SER A 1271 5.41 -17.96 12.34
C SER A 1271 5.93 -18.98 13.35
N ASP A 1272 5.05 -19.53 14.18
CA ASP A 1272 5.36 -20.68 15.03
C ASP A 1272 5.38 -21.99 14.22
N THR A 1273 5.01 -21.92 12.94
CA THR A 1273 5.12 -23.02 11.98
C THR A 1273 6.38 -22.93 11.12
N GLU A 1274 6.67 -24.06 10.50
CA GLU A 1274 7.91 -24.31 9.77
C GLU A 1274 7.69 -24.07 8.27
N ILE A 1275 8.74 -23.69 7.54
CA ILE A 1275 8.71 -23.72 6.07
C ILE A 1275 9.26 -25.07 5.64
N GLN A 1276 8.52 -25.83 4.84
CA GLN A 1276 9.04 -27.05 4.23
C GLN A 1276 9.31 -26.82 2.75
N VAL A 1277 10.39 -27.40 2.25
CA VAL A 1277 10.83 -27.28 0.86
C VAL A 1277 11.18 -28.66 0.31
N VAL A 1278 10.69 -28.95 -0.90
CA VAL A 1278 11.06 -30.14 -1.67
C VAL A 1278 11.78 -29.74 -2.96
N GLN A 1279 12.72 -30.57 -3.38
CA GLN A 1279 13.33 -30.54 -4.71
C GLN A 1279 13.07 -31.86 -5.41
N LEU A 1280 12.29 -31.80 -6.49
CA LEU A 1280 11.98 -32.95 -7.34
C LEU A 1280 12.76 -32.83 -8.65
N GLY A 1281 13.49 -33.89 -8.99
CA GLY A 1281 14.18 -34.03 -10.27
C GLY A 1281 13.35 -34.77 -11.31
N PHE A 1282 13.82 -34.75 -12.55
CA PHE A 1282 13.16 -35.42 -13.68
C PHE A 1282 14.04 -36.51 -14.26
N LYS A 1283 13.42 -37.63 -14.62
CA LYS A 1283 14.07 -38.70 -15.38
C LYS A 1283 13.11 -39.23 -16.43
N LEU A 1284 13.65 -39.92 -17.43
CA LEU A 1284 12.83 -40.61 -18.43
C LEU A 1284 11.98 -41.68 -17.75
N ARG A 1285 10.72 -41.81 -18.19
CA ARG A 1285 9.85 -42.89 -17.76
C ARG A 1285 10.37 -44.22 -18.29
N GLU A 1286 10.43 -45.21 -17.40
CA GLU A 1286 10.85 -46.59 -17.69
C GLU A 1286 9.86 -47.33 -18.62
#